data_AF-A0AA88SHW0-F1
#
_entry.id   AF-A0AA88SHW0-F1
#
_cell.length_a   1.000
_cell.length_b   1.000
_cell.length_c   1.000
_cell.angle_alpha   90.00
_cell.angle_beta   90.00
_cell.angle_gamma   90.00
#
_symmetry.space_group_name_H-M   'P 1'
#
loop_
_entity.id
_entity.type
_entity.pdbx_description
1 polymer ?
#
loop_
_entity_poly.entity_id
_entity_poly.type
_entity_poly.pdbx_seq_one_letter_code
_entity_poly.pdbx_strand_id
1 'polypeptide(L)'
;MHREIGFQKDSQGEYKSSQAIHMDCLRWVKRDSYLPVGSHNLKAAAKAKLGYDPVELDPEEMCRMATEEPQTLATYSVSDAVATYYLYMKYVHPFIFALCTIIPMEPDEVLRKGSGTLCEALLMVQAFHANIIFPNKQEQVFNKLTDDGHVLDSETYVGGHVEALESGVFRSDIPCRFKMNPGAFDFLLQRVERTIRHAIEEEEKIPLEQVTNFNEVCDDIKKKLTSLKEVPNRIECPLIYHLDVGAMYPNIILTNRLQPSAMVDEATCAACDFNKPGAACQRRMTWQWRGEIMPASRSEFHRIQQQLESEKFPPLFPNGPARAFHTLIREEQAKHEKKRLADYCKKAYKKTHVTRLEERVTTICQRENSFYVDTVRAFRDRRYEFKGLHKVWKKKLSSAQDNGDAAEVKRCKNMEILYESLQLAHKCILNSFYGYVMRKGARWYSMEMAGIVCYTGANIITQARELIEQIGRPLELDTDGIWCVLPNTFPENFVVKTSNEKKPKVTISYPGAMLNILVKEGFTNDQYHELDDPGSLTYNVRSENSIFFEVDGPYLAMILPASKEEGKKLKKRYAVFNEDGSLAELKGFEVKRRGELQLIKIFQSSVFEAFLKGTSLEEVYASVAKVADYWLDVLYSKAANMPDAELFDLISENRSMSRKLEDYGEQKSTSISTAKRLAEFLGDQMVKDAGLSCRYVISRKPEGSPVTERAIPLAIFQAEPSVKKHFLRKWLKMPSLHDLDIRTILDWSYYIERLGSAIQKIITIPAALQQVKNPVPRVRHPDWLHKKLLEKNDIYKQKKISELFTSEGKRQVAHQPLGAGQAVDIEDFGMPARPLQPAILISTKRKRASQGEDSQVESQDVELTQSWREILGQPPPMGTTREERLVWLRYHKKKWELQLRQRKERKKRRRLLDGEAQPVSGGVIRDGPTTGLGSFLRRTARSILDMPWQIVQIAETSHPGLYKLWAVIGNDLHCMKLNIPRVFYVNQKVPKQEEGATYRKVNRMLPRSNMVYYLYEYSVPEDMYQEHINEINADLSAPDIEGVYETQVPLLFRALVQLGCVCMVNKRVVRDLAGREADNFDLEHLEMRSLAQFSYLEPGSVRHIYLYHHNQSHKALFGLFIPSQRKASIFVLDTVRSNQMPNLSNLYAAERTALLEKTTEELLPPEKHNFEVRAENDIKAIYRALQRILLNYKEERRGPTLIAVQSNWELRRLATGMPVLEEFPVVPVHVVDEISYNVLDWQRHGARRMIRTTSTWTAACHKLLTWPGITTYL
;
A
#
# COMPACT_ATOMS: atom_id res chain seq x y z
N MET A 1 -26.95 8.04 -2.87
CA MET A 1 -26.25 8.44 -1.63
C MET A 1 -26.94 9.59 -0.88
N HIS A 2 -26.78 10.89 -1.19
CA HIS A 2 -27.45 11.95 -0.39
C HIS A 2 -28.98 11.81 -0.35
N ARG A 3 -29.62 11.59 -1.51
CA ARG A 3 -31.08 11.39 -1.59
C ARG A 3 -31.59 10.13 -0.89
N GLU A 4 -30.75 9.10 -0.74
CA GLU A 4 -31.18 7.78 -0.21
C GLU A 4 -30.87 7.63 1.27
N ILE A 5 -29.70 8.09 1.72
CA ILE A 5 -29.17 7.86 3.08
C ILE A 5 -28.59 9.14 3.74
N GLY A 6 -28.75 10.31 3.12
CA GLY A 6 -28.33 11.59 3.70
C GLY A 6 -26.82 11.92 3.64
N PHE A 7 -25.99 11.03 3.10
CA PHE A 7 -24.54 11.27 3.01
C PHE A 7 -24.13 12.11 1.80
N GLN A 8 -23.33 13.15 2.03
CA GLN A 8 -22.69 13.97 1.00
C GLN A 8 -21.23 14.28 1.34
N LYS A 9 -20.43 14.64 0.33
CA LYS A 9 -19.06 15.11 0.55
C LYS A 9 -19.07 16.58 0.93
N ASP A 10 -18.28 16.94 1.93
CA ASP A 10 -18.00 18.33 2.26
C ASP A 10 -16.90 18.94 1.37
N SER A 11 -16.54 20.20 1.63
CA SER A 11 -15.49 20.92 0.88
C SER A 11 -14.08 20.32 1.06
N GLN A 12 -13.87 19.49 2.08
CA GLN A 12 -12.62 18.78 2.33
C GLN A 12 -12.62 17.36 1.70
N GLY A 13 -13.71 16.99 1.02
CA GLY A 13 -13.89 15.69 0.39
C GLY A 13 -14.29 14.58 1.36
N GLU A 14 -14.66 14.93 2.60
CA GLU A 14 -15.06 13.99 3.64
C GLU A 14 -16.56 13.73 3.58
N TYR A 15 -16.97 12.47 3.74
CA TYR A 15 -18.38 12.10 3.77
C TYR A 15 -18.99 12.41 5.14
N LYS A 16 -20.09 13.16 5.14
CA LYS A 16 -20.87 13.55 6.32
C LYS A 16 -22.37 13.42 6.04
N SER A 17 -23.16 13.26 7.10
CA SER A 17 -24.63 13.22 7.07
C SER A 17 -25.17 14.00 8.27
N SER A 18 -26.35 14.60 8.11
CA SER A 18 -27.05 15.28 9.20
C SER A 18 -27.75 14.33 10.16
N GLN A 19 -28.15 13.14 9.67
CA GLN A 19 -28.93 12.16 10.44
C GLN A 19 -28.06 11.09 11.10
N ALA A 20 -26.85 10.85 10.59
CA ALA A 20 -25.96 9.81 11.06
C ALA A 20 -24.51 10.31 11.10
N ILE A 21 -23.83 10.08 12.23
CA ILE A 21 -22.44 10.52 12.43
C ILE A 21 -21.50 9.51 11.77
N HIS A 22 -20.55 10.01 10.98
CA HIS A 22 -19.57 9.17 10.30
C HIS A 22 -18.28 9.05 11.11
N MET A 23 -18.13 7.94 11.84
CA MET A 23 -16.99 7.68 12.71
C MET A 23 -15.84 6.96 11.98
N ASP A 24 -15.02 7.72 11.25
CA ASP A 24 -13.81 7.19 10.60
C ASP A 24 -12.72 6.86 11.65
N CYS A 25 -12.64 5.59 12.04
CA CYS A 25 -11.69 5.09 13.03
C CYS A 25 -10.22 5.37 12.66
N LEU A 26 -9.90 5.52 11.37
CA LEU A 26 -8.53 5.84 10.94
C LEU A 26 -8.07 7.20 11.44
N ARG A 27 -9.00 8.15 11.65
CA ARG A 27 -8.68 9.48 12.21
C ARG A 27 -8.21 9.37 13.65
N TRP A 28 -8.90 8.56 14.46
CA TRP A 28 -8.48 8.25 15.82
C TRP A 28 -7.16 7.48 15.83
N VAL A 29 -6.98 6.48 14.94
CA VAL A 29 -5.71 5.74 14.83
C VAL A 29 -4.54 6.68 14.56
N LYS A 30 -4.70 7.64 13.64
CA LYS A 30 -3.64 8.60 13.31
C LYS A 30 -3.34 9.60 14.41
N ARG A 31 -4.37 10.08 15.13
CA ARG A 31 -4.25 11.20 16.08
C ARG A 31 -4.02 10.75 17.52
N ASP A 32 -4.78 9.77 18.00
CA ASP A 32 -4.95 9.49 19.43
C ASP A 32 -4.49 8.08 19.85
N SER A 33 -4.21 7.17 18.91
CA SER A 33 -3.84 5.78 19.28
C SER A 33 -2.44 5.62 19.89
N TYR A 34 -1.57 6.62 19.73
CA TYR A 34 -0.14 6.58 20.02
C TYR A 34 0.63 5.47 19.25
N LEU A 35 0.02 4.87 18.23
CA LEU A 35 0.70 3.91 17.37
C LEU A 35 1.68 4.64 16.43
N PRO A 36 2.85 4.04 16.15
CA PRO A 36 3.74 4.59 15.14
C PRO A 36 3.06 4.56 13.78
N VAL A 37 3.44 5.48 12.89
CA VAL A 37 2.86 5.61 11.55
C VAL A 37 2.93 4.31 10.72
N GLY A 38 3.90 3.44 11.02
CA GLY A 38 4.01 2.09 10.44
C GLY A 38 2.92 1.12 10.83
N SER A 39 2.23 1.37 11.94
CA SER A 39 1.21 0.50 12.53
C SER A 39 -0.19 1.12 12.44
N HIS A 40 -0.41 2.08 11.53
CA HIS A 40 -1.72 2.72 11.32
C HIS A 40 -2.66 1.93 10.41
N ASN A 41 -2.22 0.79 9.85
CA ASN A 41 -3.11 -0.10 9.09
C ASN A 41 -4.03 -0.87 10.06
N LEU A 42 -5.16 -1.37 9.54
CA LEU A 42 -6.17 -2.03 10.35
C LEU A 42 -5.60 -3.26 11.08
N LYS A 43 -4.80 -4.07 10.39
CA LYS A 43 -4.15 -5.26 10.95
C LYS A 43 -3.29 -4.94 12.18
N ALA A 44 -2.33 -4.03 12.04
CA ALA A 44 -1.43 -3.65 13.12
C ALA A 44 -2.17 -2.91 14.24
N ALA A 45 -3.18 -2.10 13.91
CA ALA A 45 -4.02 -1.46 14.92
C ALA A 45 -4.84 -2.48 15.71
N ALA A 46 -5.44 -3.48 15.05
CA ALA A 46 -6.15 -4.57 15.69
C ALA A 46 -5.22 -5.43 16.55
N LYS A 47 -4.03 -5.80 16.05
CA LYS A 47 -3.03 -6.54 16.82
C LYS A 47 -2.58 -5.78 18.08
N ALA A 48 -2.29 -4.49 17.94
CA ALA A 48 -1.79 -3.68 19.05
C ALA A 48 -2.86 -3.25 20.05
N LYS A 49 -4.12 -3.06 19.62
CA LYS A 49 -5.21 -2.57 20.49
C LYS A 49 -6.21 -3.66 20.88
N LEU A 50 -6.56 -4.56 19.97
CA LEU A 50 -7.51 -5.64 20.24
C LEU A 50 -6.84 -6.94 20.71
N GLY A 51 -5.53 -7.09 20.49
CA GLY A 51 -4.74 -8.22 21.01
C GLY A 51 -4.92 -9.53 20.23
N TYR A 52 -5.35 -9.48 18.97
CA TYR A 52 -5.44 -10.65 18.09
C TYR A 52 -4.92 -10.32 16.68
N ASP A 53 -4.54 -11.34 15.91
CA ASP A 53 -4.07 -11.18 14.52
C ASP A 53 -5.24 -11.41 13.55
N PRO A 54 -5.75 -10.38 12.84
CA PRO A 54 -6.81 -10.57 11.86
C PRO A 54 -6.31 -11.28 10.59
N VAL A 55 -7.25 -11.81 9.81
CA VAL A 55 -6.96 -12.48 8.54
C VAL A 55 -6.29 -11.49 7.59
N GLU A 56 -5.18 -11.87 6.96
CA GLU A 56 -4.46 -11.03 5.99
C GLU A 56 -4.54 -11.66 4.60
N LEU A 57 -4.76 -10.82 3.60
CA LEU A 57 -4.83 -11.20 2.20
C LEU A 57 -4.09 -10.15 1.36
N ASP A 58 -3.38 -10.56 0.30
CA ASP A 58 -2.80 -9.59 -0.62
C ASP A 58 -3.91 -8.94 -1.47
N PRO A 59 -4.03 -7.59 -1.51
CA PRO A 59 -5.01 -6.89 -2.33
C PRO A 59 -5.00 -7.29 -3.81
N GLU A 60 -3.85 -7.68 -4.36
CA GLU A 60 -3.73 -8.08 -5.77
C GLU A 60 -4.43 -9.42 -6.07
N GLU A 61 -4.60 -10.28 -5.05
CA GLU A 61 -5.28 -11.57 -5.20
C GLU A 61 -6.80 -11.46 -5.01
N MET A 62 -7.30 -10.38 -4.40
CA MET A 62 -8.73 -10.20 -4.09
C MET A 62 -9.63 -10.35 -5.32
N CYS A 63 -9.24 -9.81 -6.47
CA CYS A 63 -10.04 -9.91 -7.70
C CYS A 63 -10.07 -11.34 -8.27
N ARG A 64 -8.95 -12.07 -8.16
CA ARG A 64 -8.86 -13.47 -8.58
C ARG A 64 -9.72 -14.34 -7.65
N MET A 65 -9.53 -14.19 -6.34
CA MET A 65 -10.25 -14.92 -5.31
C MET A 65 -11.75 -14.62 -5.29
N ALA A 66 -12.20 -13.45 -5.75
CA ALA A 66 -13.63 -13.20 -5.91
C ALA A 66 -14.32 -14.19 -6.88
N THR A 67 -13.57 -14.78 -7.81
CA THR A 67 -14.06 -15.80 -8.75
C THR A 67 -13.70 -17.20 -8.29
N GLU A 68 -12.45 -17.43 -7.86
CA GLU A 68 -11.93 -18.76 -7.53
C GLU A 68 -12.26 -19.20 -6.09
N GLU A 69 -12.18 -18.29 -5.11
CA GLU A 69 -12.30 -18.58 -3.67
C GLU A 69 -13.15 -17.53 -2.91
N PRO A 70 -14.44 -17.37 -3.26
CA PRO A 70 -15.27 -16.31 -2.68
C PRO A 70 -15.47 -16.46 -1.17
N GLN A 71 -15.40 -17.69 -0.64
CA GLN A 71 -15.55 -17.95 0.80
C GLN A 71 -14.37 -17.42 1.62
N THR A 72 -13.13 -17.57 1.13
CA THR A 72 -11.93 -17.02 1.77
C THR A 72 -11.97 -15.50 1.76
N LEU A 73 -12.35 -14.90 0.63
CA LEU A 73 -12.52 -13.45 0.50
C LEU A 73 -13.62 -12.90 1.42
N ALA A 74 -14.75 -13.61 1.53
CA ALA A 74 -15.82 -13.26 2.46
C ALA A 74 -15.36 -13.32 3.92
N THR A 75 -14.58 -14.35 4.28
CA THR A 75 -14.00 -14.49 5.63
C THR A 75 -13.07 -13.32 5.95
N TYR A 76 -12.20 -12.92 5.01
CA TYR A 76 -11.37 -11.72 5.13
C TYR A 76 -12.22 -10.46 5.32
N SER A 77 -13.26 -10.26 4.50
CA SER A 77 -14.17 -9.12 4.61
C SER A 77 -14.88 -9.05 5.97
N VAL A 78 -15.33 -10.19 6.52
CA VAL A 78 -15.95 -10.26 7.85
C VAL A 78 -14.92 -9.96 8.94
N SER A 79 -13.68 -10.45 8.80
CA SER A 79 -12.58 -10.17 9.73
C SER A 79 -12.34 -8.65 9.86
N ASP A 80 -12.27 -7.92 8.75
CA ASP A 80 -12.08 -6.47 8.73
C ASP A 80 -13.28 -5.71 9.34
N ALA A 81 -14.51 -6.18 9.09
CA ALA A 81 -15.72 -5.60 9.68
C ALA A 81 -15.75 -5.78 11.20
N VAL A 82 -15.42 -6.97 11.68
CA VAL A 82 -15.35 -7.30 13.12
C VAL A 82 -14.23 -6.51 13.80
N ALA A 83 -13.05 -6.44 13.19
CA ALA A 83 -11.93 -5.64 13.68
C ALA A 83 -12.31 -4.16 13.82
N THR A 84 -12.94 -3.61 12.79
CA THR A 84 -13.38 -2.20 12.76
C THR A 84 -14.46 -1.92 13.82
N TYR A 85 -15.46 -2.80 13.93
CA TYR A 85 -16.53 -2.65 14.91
C TYR A 85 -16.00 -2.68 16.36
N TYR A 86 -15.14 -3.64 16.70
CA TYR A 86 -14.59 -3.72 18.06
C TYR A 86 -13.56 -2.63 18.35
N LEU A 87 -12.77 -2.21 17.36
CA LEU A 87 -11.90 -1.04 17.50
C LEU A 87 -12.72 0.22 17.80
N TYR A 88 -13.83 0.41 17.07
CA TYR A 88 -14.77 1.49 17.32
C TYR A 88 -15.37 1.40 18.73
N MET A 89 -16.03 0.29 19.06
CA MET A 89 -16.80 0.17 20.31
C MET A 89 -15.92 0.20 21.56
N LYS A 90 -14.72 -0.39 21.52
CA LYS A 90 -13.84 -0.44 22.70
C LYS A 90 -13.01 0.82 22.90
N TYR A 91 -12.59 1.48 21.82
CA TYR A 91 -11.65 2.61 21.91
C TYR A 91 -12.25 3.91 21.41
N VAL A 92 -12.71 3.97 20.16
CA VAL A 92 -13.10 5.24 19.53
C VAL A 92 -14.39 5.82 20.13
N HIS A 93 -15.42 4.98 20.33
CA HIS A 93 -16.72 5.39 20.83
C HIS A 93 -16.64 6.03 22.21
N PRO A 94 -16.17 5.35 23.29
CA PRO A 94 -16.12 5.96 24.61
C PRO A 94 -15.20 7.19 24.63
N PHE A 95 -14.10 7.17 23.87
CA PHE A 95 -13.14 8.27 23.83
C PHE A 95 -13.72 9.54 23.18
N ILE A 96 -14.33 9.44 22.00
CA ILE A 96 -14.84 10.60 21.27
C ILE A 96 -16.06 11.19 21.98
N PHE A 97 -16.99 10.36 22.44
CA PHE A 97 -18.16 10.87 23.16
C PHE A 97 -17.78 11.45 24.52
N ALA A 98 -16.78 10.91 25.21
CA ALA A 98 -16.22 11.52 26.40
C ALA A 98 -15.61 12.91 26.12
N LEU A 99 -14.92 13.09 24.99
CA LEU A 99 -14.41 14.41 24.61
C LEU A 99 -15.53 15.41 24.30
N CYS A 100 -16.65 14.94 23.72
CA CYS A 100 -17.80 15.78 23.40
C CYS A 100 -18.55 16.30 24.63
N THR A 101 -18.37 15.69 25.81
CA THR A 101 -18.98 16.23 27.05
C THR A 101 -18.31 17.53 27.51
N ILE A 102 -17.10 17.82 27.01
CA ILE A 102 -16.29 18.97 27.42
C ILE A 102 -16.04 19.94 26.25
N ILE A 103 -15.90 19.42 25.03
CA ILE A 103 -15.63 20.23 23.84
C ILE A 103 -16.96 20.55 23.16
N PRO A 104 -17.24 21.84 22.87
CA PRO A 104 -18.50 22.28 22.25
C PRO A 104 -18.50 22.02 20.73
N MET A 105 -18.31 20.77 20.32
CA MET A 105 -18.25 20.36 18.91
C MET A 105 -18.98 19.03 18.71
N GLU A 106 -19.46 18.82 17.49
CA GLU A 106 -20.07 17.54 17.13
C GLU A 106 -19.03 16.41 17.15
N PRO A 107 -19.44 15.15 17.46
CA PRO A 107 -18.50 14.04 17.52
C PRO A 107 -17.71 13.80 16.22
N ASP A 108 -18.30 14.11 15.07
CA ASP A 108 -17.65 14.05 13.76
C ASP A 108 -16.44 15.00 13.66
N GLU A 109 -16.59 16.21 14.19
CA GLU A 109 -15.55 17.24 14.23
C GLU A 109 -14.51 16.94 15.31
N VAL A 110 -14.95 16.51 16.49
CA VAL A 110 -14.06 16.08 17.59
C VAL A 110 -13.13 14.96 17.14
N LEU A 111 -13.57 14.06 16.26
CA LEU A 111 -12.75 13.00 15.68
C LEU A 111 -11.75 13.51 14.61
N ARG A 112 -12.15 14.50 13.79
CA ARG A 112 -11.39 14.91 12.59
C ARG A 112 -10.46 16.09 12.79
N LYS A 113 -10.85 17.07 13.61
CA LYS A 113 -10.05 18.30 13.81
C LYS A 113 -8.76 17.98 14.57
N GLY A 114 -7.70 18.75 14.34
CA GLY A 114 -6.46 18.57 15.11
C GLY A 114 -6.67 18.91 16.59
N SER A 115 -5.91 18.28 17.49
CA SER A 115 -6.05 18.49 18.95
C SER A 115 -5.90 19.95 19.37
N GLY A 116 -5.04 20.73 18.72
CA GLY A 116 -4.93 22.17 18.97
C GLY A 116 -6.19 22.98 18.62
N THR A 117 -7.07 22.48 17.74
CA THR A 117 -8.38 23.11 17.48
C THR A 117 -9.37 22.78 18.60
N LEU A 118 -9.29 21.57 19.15
CA LEU A 118 -10.08 21.17 20.31
C LEU A 118 -9.69 22.00 21.54
N CYS A 119 -8.39 22.23 21.74
CA CYS A 119 -7.89 23.16 22.77
C CYS A 119 -8.39 24.59 22.56
N GLU A 120 -8.35 25.12 21.32
CA GLU A 120 -8.87 26.45 21.00
C GLU A 120 -10.35 26.60 21.40
N ALA A 121 -11.19 25.63 21.02
CA ALA A 121 -12.62 25.66 21.30
C ALA A 121 -12.91 25.61 22.82
N LEU A 122 -12.17 24.78 23.54
CA LEU A 122 -12.25 24.71 25.00
C LEU A 122 -11.87 26.05 25.65
N LEU A 123 -10.73 26.63 25.24
CA LEU A 123 -10.27 27.92 25.76
C LEU A 123 -11.26 29.05 25.44
N MET A 124 -11.95 28.98 24.29
CA MET A 124 -13.03 29.93 23.96
C MET A 124 -14.22 29.82 24.92
N VAL A 125 -14.62 28.60 25.33
CA VAL A 125 -15.68 28.42 26.34
C VAL A 125 -15.25 29.00 27.69
N GLN A 126 -14.01 28.74 28.11
CA GLN A 126 -13.50 29.23 29.40
C GLN A 126 -13.33 30.75 29.39
N ALA A 127 -12.81 31.32 28.30
CA ALA A 127 -12.75 32.77 28.12
C ALA A 127 -14.15 33.42 28.10
N PHE A 128 -15.15 32.78 27.47
CA PHE A 128 -16.53 33.27 27.49
C PHE A 128 -17.11 33.31 28.91
N HIS A 129 -16.93 32.24 29.69
CA HIS A 129 -17.38 32.20 31.09
C HIS A 129 -16.65 33.21 31.98
N ALA A 130 -15.37 33.49 31.69
CA ALA A 130 -14.60 34.52 32.36
C ALA A 130 -14.86 35.95 31.82
N ASN A 131 -15.78 36.12 30.86
CA ASN A 131 -16.08 37.38 30.18
C ASN A 131 -14.84 38.06 29.53
N ILE A 132 -13.99 37.26 28.90
CA ILE A 132 -12.76 37.69 28.23
C ILE A 132 -12.97 37.68 26.71
N ILE A 133 -12.65 38.81 26.07
CA ILE A 133 -12.75 38.94 24.61
C ILE A 133 -11.75 38.01 23.91
N PHE A 134 -12.22 37.28 22.90
CA PHE A 134 -11.35 36.41 22.11
C PHE A 134 -10.44 37.24 21.21
N PRO A 135 -9.10 37.02 21.24
CA PRO A 135 -8.22 37.62 20.26
C PRO A 135 -8.53 37.12 18.84
N ASN A 136 -8.20 37.93 17.84
CA ASN A 136 -8.19 37.49 16.44
C ASN A 136 -7.16 36.37 16.23
N LYS A 137 -7.32 35.60 15.16
CA LYS A 137 -6.36 34.55 14.82
C LYS A 137 -5.02 35.17 14.44
N GLN A 138 -3.93 34.58 14.90
CA GLN A 138 -2.58 35.03 14.54
C GLN A 138 -2.37 34.99 13.03
N GLU A 139 -2.00 36.13 12.45
CA GLU A 139 -1.61 36.23 11.04
C GLU A 139 -0.10 36.02 10.88
N GLN A 140 0.30 35.43 9.76
CA GLN A 140 1.71 35.19 9.46
C GLN A 140 2.36 36.47 8.92
N VAL A 141 3.44 36.92 9.56
CA VAL A 141 4.27 38.02 9.04
C VAL A 141 5.23 37.47 7.99
N PHE A 142 5.04 37.88 6.74
CA PHE A 142 5.90 37.48 5.63
C PHE A 142 7.19 38.31 5.59
N ASN A 143 8.32 37.64 5.35
CA ASN A 143 9.65 38.24 5.18
C ASN A 143 10.05 39.20 6.31
N LYS A 144 9.78 38.77 7.56
CA LYS A 144 10.23 39.46 8.77
C LYS A 144 11.75 39.67 8.70
N LEU A 145 12.19 40.90 8.99
CA LEU A 145 13.60 41.24 9.13
C LEU A 145 14.02 41.14 10.60
N THR A 146 15.25 40.71 10.85
CA THR A 146 15.89 40.86 12.15
C THR A 146 16.35 42.30 12.37
N ASP A 147 16.67 42.67 13.61
CA ASP A 147 17.08 44.02 13.97
C ASP A 147 18.35 44.49 13.24
N ASP A 148 19.23 43.55 12.87
CA ASP A 148 20.43 43.76 12.06
C ASP A 148 20.18 43.68 10.54
N GLY A 149 18.93 43.53 10.11
CA GLY A 149 18.51 43.68 8.72
C GLY A 149 18.61 42.41 7.84
N HIS A 150 18.63 41.21 8.44
CA HIS A 150 18.59 39.95 7.70
C HIS A 150 17.17 39.40 7.58
N VAL A 151 16.87 38.73 6.47
CA VAL A 151 15.56 38.09 6.28
C VAL A 151 15.50 36.81 7.08
N LEU A 152 14.47 36.74 7.94
CA LEU A 152 14.14 35.61 8.78
C LEU A 152 13.36 34.59 7.94
N ASP A 153 13.97 33.43 7.65
CA ASP A 153 13.29 32.38 6.90
C ASP A 153 12.31 31.62 7.79
N SER A 154 12.79 31.20 8.97
CA SER A 154 11.97 30.62 10.04
C SER A 154 12.46 31.08 11.42
N GLU A 155 11.51 31.25 12.36
CA GLU A 155 11.78 31.50 13.78
C GLU A 155 11.08 30.46 14.63
N THR A 156 11.75 30.08 15.70
CA THR A 156 11.28 29.13 16.71
C THR A 156 12.09 29.36 17.99
N TYR A 157 11.87 28.54 18.99
CA TYR A 157 12.72 28.41 20.18
C TYR A 157 13.51 27.10 20.14
N VAL A 158 14.50 26.97 21.01
CA VAL A 158 15.19 25.69 21.25
C VAL A 158 14.23 24.74 21.96
N GLY A 159 13.86 23.65 21.30
CA GLY A 159 12.92 22.66 21.82
C GLY A 159 13.50 21.74 22.90
N GLY A 160 12.80 20.63 23.17
CA GLY A 160 13.19 19.65 24.19
C GLY A 160 14.62 19.16 24.05
N HIS A 161 15.32 19.08 25.19
CA HIS A 161 16.67 18.56 25.26
C HIS A 161 16.66 17.03 25.14
N VAL A 162 17.56 16.49 24.30
CA VAL A 162 17.65 15.04 24.06
C VAL A 162 19.11 14.69 23.92
N GLU A 163 19.57 13.73 24.70
CA GLU A 163 20.95 13.27 24.69
C GLU A 163 21.03 11.75 24.76
N ALA A 164 21.90 11.17 23.95
CA ALA A 164 22.34 9.81 24.17
C ALA A 164 23.69 9.89 24.90
N LEU A 165 23.84 9.21 26.03
CA LEU A 165 25.02 9.30 26.88
C LEU A 165 25.86 8.05 26.74
N GLU A 166 25.22 6.89 26.83
CA GLU A 166 25.87 5.60 26.66
C GLU A 166 25.18 4.73 25.60
N SER A 167 25.89 3.70 25.14
CA SER A 167 25.39 2.70 24.20
C SER A 167 25.90 1.33 24.63
N GLY A 168 25.09 0.29 24.48
CA GLY A 168 25.40 -1.02 25.07
C GLY A 168 24.17 -1.78 25.51
N VAL A 169 24.45 -2.93 26.13
CA VAL A 169 23.48 -3.78 26.81
C VAL A 169 23.67 -3.59 28.32
N PHE A 170 22.58 -3.24 29.00
CA PHE A 170 22.53 -3.14 30.45
C PHE A 170 21.45 -4.10 30.93
N ARG A 171 21.78 -4.99 31.87
CA ARG A 171 20.86 -5.99 32.42
C ARG A 171 20.99 -6.05 33.92
N SER A 172 19.88 -6.30 34.62
CA SER A 172 19.84 -6.38 36.08
C SER A 172 20.61 -7.59 36.64
N ASP A 173 20.98 -8.56 35.81
CA ASP A 173 21.76 -9.74 36.20
C ASP A 173 23.23 -9.69 35.74
N ILE A 174 23.66 -8.64 35.03
CA ILE A 174 25.04 -8.49 34.55
C ILE A 174 25.74 -7.33 35.28
N PRO A 175 26.85 -7.58 35.99
CA PRO A 175 27.55 -6.55 36.74
C PRO A 175 28.05 -5.40 35.86
N CYS A 176 27.86 -4.17 36.35
CA CYS A 176 28.33 -2.94 35.75
C CYS A 176 29.37 -2.27 36.66
N ARG A 177 30.37 -1.62 36.05
CA ARG A 177 31.30 -0.77 36.80
C ARG A 177 30.67 0.60 37.06
N PHE A 178 30.68 1.01 38.32
CA PHE A 178 30.25 2.33 38.78
C PHE A 178 31.44 3.12 39.29
N LYS A 179 31.52 4.39 38.90
CA LYS A 179 32.48 5.38 39.40
C LYS A 179 31.68 6.57 39.89
N MET A 180 31.40 6.61 41.18
CA MET A 180 30.52 7.60 41.80
C MET A 180 31.35 8.68 42.50
N ASN A 181 30.74 9.84 42.74
CA ASN A 181 31.37 10.97 43.43
C ASN A 181 30.99 10.96 44.92
N PRO A 182 31.94 10.76 45.86
CA PRO A 182 31.65 10.81 47.29
C PRO A 182 30.97 12.10 47.75
N GLY A 183 31.30 13.25 47.15
CA GLY A 183 30.71 14.54 47.50
C GLY A 183 29.20 14.63 47.21
N ALA A 184 28.71 13.89 46.21
CA ALA A 184 27.28 13.81 45.92
C ALA A 184 26.52 13.02 47.00
N PHE A 185 27.14 11.98 47.55
CA PHE A 185 26.54 11.23 48.66
C PHE A 185 26.53 12.04 49.96
N ASP A 186 27.55 12.86 50.22
CA ASP A 186 27.53 13.81 51.34
C ASP A 186 26.37 14.81 51.20
N PHE A 187 26.17 15.32 49.98
CA PHE A 187 25.06 16.20 49.66
C PHE A 187 23.69 15.53 49.90
N LEU A 188 23.52 14.24 49.56
CA LEU A 188 22.29 13.49 49.79
C LEU A 188 22.10 13.13 51.27
N LEU A 189 23.16 12.69 51.96
CA LEU A 189 23.15 12.30 53.39
C LEU A 189 22.66 13.45 54.28
N GLN A 190 23.13 14.67 54.03
CA GLN A 190 22.70 15.87 54.76
C GLN A 190 21.21 16.19 54.58
N ARG A 191 20.58 15.68 53.50
CA ARG A 191 19.20 16.01 53.12
C ARG A 191 18.20 14.89 53.37
N VAL A 192 18.62 13.66 53.74
CA VAL A 192 17.73 12.49 53.86
C VAL A 192 16.45 12.79 54.64
N GLU A 193 16.56 13.37 55.83
CA GLU A 193 15.39 13.69 56.67
C GLU A 193 14.44 14.68 56.00
N ARG A 194 14.99 15.70 55.34
CA ARG A 194 14.21 16.71 54.61
C ARG A 194 13.54 16.10 53.38
N THR A 195 14.25 15.23 52.66
CA THR A 195 13.74 14.50 51.49
C THR A 195 12.56 13.60 51.87
N ILE A 196 12.70 12.79 52.91
CA ILE A 196 11.63 11.88 53.35
C ILE A 196 10.47 12.65 53.97
N ARG A 197 10.73 13.72 54.73
CA ARG A 197 9.66 14.60 55.22
C ARG A 197 8.85 15.20 54.06
N HIS A 198 9.53 15.72 53.04
CA HIS A 198 8.89 16.27 51.84
C HIS A 198 8.02 15.22 51.13
N ALA A 199 8.54 14.01 50.93
CA ALA A 199 7.79 12.93 50.29
C ALA A 199 6.53 12.53 51.11
N ILE A 200 6.61 12.55 52.43
CA ILE A 200 5.48 12.22 53.31
C ILE A 200 4.43 13.35 53.35
N GLU A 201 4.86 14.59 53.63
CA GLU A 201 3.96 15.71 53.89
C GLU A 201 3.38 16.32 52.61
N GLU A 202 4.17 16.44 51.54
CA GLU A 202 3.75 17.15 50.33
C GLU A 202 3.33 16.22 49.20
N GLU A 203 4.11 15.16 48.93
CA GLU A 203 3.77 14.21 47.86
C GLU A 203 2.61 13.30 48.30
N GLU A 204 2.68 12.73 49.50
CA GLU A 204 1.68 11.79 50.01
C GLU A 204 0.56 12.43 50.83
N LYS A 205 0.71 13.70 51.22
CA LYS A 205 -0.24 14.51 52.00
C LYS A 205 -0.57 13.90 53.38
N ILE A 206 0.45 13.41 54.08
CA ILE A 206 0.30 12.81 55.41
C ILE A 206 1.06 13.68 56.44
N PRO A 207 0.42 14.15 57.51
CA PRO A 207 1.12 14.83 58.58
C PRO A 207 2.16 13.92 59.23
N LEU A 208 3.36 14.44 59.49
CA LEU A 208 4.46 13.66 60.06
C LEU A 208 4.11 13.02 61.41
N GLU A 209 3.23 13.65 62.18
CA GLU A 209 2.70 13.15 63.46
C GLU A 209 2.03 11.77 63.35
N GLN A 210 1.52 11.43 62.17
CA GLN A 210 0.85 10.14 61.91
C GLN A 210 1.84 9.03 61.54
N VAL A 211 3.13 9.34 61.39
CA VAL A 211 4.16 8.39 60.94
C VAL A 211 4.87 7.77 62.14
N THR A 212 4.91 6.43 62.21
CA THR A 212 5.45 5.72 63.37
C THR A 212 6.91 5.28 63.21
N ASN A 213 7.41 5.13 61.98
CA ASN A 213 8.75 4.59 61.70
C ASN A 213 9.67 5.56 60.92
N PHE A 214 9.48 6.88 61.08
CA PHE A 214 10.23 7.90 60.33
C PHE A 214 11.75 7.79 60.52
N ASN A 215 12.20 7.69 61.78
CA ASN A 215 13.63 7.61 62.10
C ASN A 215 14.26 6.31 61.55
N GLU A 216 13.57 5.18 61.67
CA GLU A 216 14.04 3.88 61.15
C GLU A 216 14.29 3.94 59.64
N VAL A 217 13.36 4.55 58.88
CA VAL A 217 13.48 4.71 57.43
C VAL A 217 14.66 5.62 57.08
N CYS A 218 14.82 6.75 57.78
CA CYS A 218 15.92 7.67 57.54
C CYS A 218 17.29 7.02 57.84
N ASP A 219 17.40 6.25 58.91
CA ASP A 219 18.65 5.59 59.30
C ASP A 219 19.03 4.47 58.32
N ASP A 220 18.07 3.70 57.78
CA ASP A 220 18.35 2.69 56.76
C ASP A 220 18.84 3.33 55.45
N ILE A 221 18.23 4.44 55.02
CA ILE A 221 18.69 5.22 53.85
C ILE A 221 20.11 5.73 54.08
N LYS A 222 20.37 6.37 55.24
CA LYS A 222 21.71 6.90 55.59
C LYS A 222 22.75 5.79 55.58
N LYS A 223 22.43 4.59 56.10
CA LYS A 223 23.32 3.43 56.10
C LYS A 223 23.70 2.99 54.68
N LYS A 224 22.71 2.85 53.79
CA LYS A 224 22.94 2.46 52.38
C LYS A 224 23.76 3.52 51.63
N LEU A 225 23.46 4.81 51.81
CA LEU A 225 24.23 5.91 51.20
C LEU A 225 25.66 5.99 51.73
N THR A 226 25.88 5.73 53.03
CA THR A 226 27.23 5.71 53.63
C THR A 226 28.07 4.59 53.04
N SER A 227 27.49 3.39 52.86
CA SER A 227 28.18 2.29 52.18
C SER A 227 28.58 2.66 50.75
N LEU A 228 27.71 3.37 50.01
CA LEU A 228 28.00 3.88 48.66
C LEU A 228 29.14 4.91 48.64
N LYS A 229 29.16 5.80 49.62
CA LYS A 229 30.19 6.83 49.78
C LYS A 229 31.56 6.23 50.09
N GLU A 230 31.65 5.25 51.00
CA GLU A 230 32.91 4.64 51.43
C GLU A 230 33.61 3.86 50.31
N VAL A 231 32.81 3.20 49.45
CA VAL A 231 33.32 2.43 48.29
C VAL A 231 32.70 2.99 47.00
N PRO A 232 33.15 4.15 46.52
CA PRO A 232 32.53 4.85 45.38
C PRO A 232 32.84 4.21 44.02
N ASN A 233 33.91 3.42 43.95
CA ASN A 233 34.25 2.61 42.78
C ASN A 233 33.88 1.16 43.08
N ARG A 234 32.86 0.64 42.40
CA ARG A 234 32.35 -0.72 42.64
C ARG A 234 31.93 -1.41 41.35
N ILE A 235 31.82 -2.73 41.42
CA ILE A 235 31.29 -3.57 40.35
C ILE A 235 30.15 -4.37 40.97
N GLU A 236 28.93 -4.12 40.52
CA GLU A 236 27.73 -4.81 40.99
C GLU A 236 26.65 -4.76 39.91
N CYS A 237 25.61 -5.58 40.06
CA CYS A 237 24.48 -5.55 39.15
C CYS A 237 23.75 -4.20 39.22
N PRO A 238 23.27 -3.66 38.08
CA PRO A 238 22.55 -2.39 38.03
C PRO A 238 21.04 -2.56 38.29
N LEU A 239 20.42 -1.52 38.84
CA LEU A 239 18.98 -1.27 38.76
C LEU A 239 18.71 -0.32 37.60
N ILE A 240 17.86 -0.72 36.66
CA ILE A 240 17.51 0.08 35.47
C ILE A 240 16.22 0.85 35.76
N TYR A 241 16.29 2.18 35.80
CA TYR A 241 15.13 3.05 36.03
C TYR A 241 14.91 4.03 34.88
N HIS A 242 13.63 4.41 34.75
CA HIS A 242 13.20 5.58 34.02
C HIS A 242 12.64 6.59 35.03
N LEU A 243 13.30 7.75 35.13
CA LEU A 243 12.91 8.85 36.00
C LEU A 243 12.26 9.92 35.12
N ASP A 244 10.92 9.99 35.13
CA ASP A 244 10.13 10.82 34.20
C ASP A 244 9.35 11.91 34.95
N VAL A 245 9.26 13.11 34.40
CA VAL A 245 8.44 14.17 35.02
C VAL A 245 6.97 14.01 34.58
N GLY A 246 6.11 13.66 35.53
CA GLY A 246 4.68 13.47 35.28
C GLY A 246 4.04 14.73 34.68
N ALA A 247 3.59 14.66 33.43
CA ALA A 247 2.98 15.78 32.70
C ALA A 247 3.82 17.08 32.77
N MET A 248 5.12 16.95 32.45
CA MET A 248 6.13 18.01 32.57
C MET A 248 5.68 19.41 32.12
N TYR A 249 5.35 19.60 30.84
CA TYR A 249 5.02 20.93 30.30
C TYR A 249 3.77 21.55 30.94
N PRO A 250 2.64 20.82 31.09
CA PRO A 250 1.52 21.31 31.87
C PRO A 250 1.89 21.77 33.29
N ASN A 251 2.69 20.99 34.02
CA ASN A 251 3.07 21.36 35.38
C ASN A 251 4.05 22.56 35.41
N ILE A 252 4.93 22.72 34.42
CA ILE A 252 5.74 23.94 34.27
C ILE A 252 4.85 25.16 34.00
N ILE A 253 3.84 25.01 33.14
CA ILE A 253 2.84 26.05 32.85
C ILE A 253 2.11 26.45 34.14
N LEU A 254 1.66 25.47 34.93
CA LEU A 254 0.94 25.70 36.17
C LEU A 254 1.83 26.35 37.22
N THR A 255 3.01 25.80 37.50
CA THR A 255 3.97 26.34 38.50
C THR A 255 4.34 27.80 38.22
N ASN A 256 4.62 28.15 36.96
CA ASN A 256 5.07 29.49 36.59
C ASN A 256 3.95 30.43 36.14
N ARG A 257 2.68 29.97 36.20
CA ARG A 257 1.50 30.72 35.77
C ARG A 257 1.60 31.24 34.33
N LEU A 258 2.12 30.40 33.43
CA LEU A 258 2.43 30.77 32.06
C LEU A 258 1.16 30.78 31.20
N GLN A 259 0.87 31.91 30.57
CA GLN A 259 -0.23 32.05 29.63
C GLN A 259 0.08 33.18 28.64
N PRO A 260 -0.43 33.13 27.40
CA PRO A 260 -0.05 34.10 26.37
C PRO A 260 -0.37 35.56 26.74
N SER A 261 -1.50 35.80 27.42
CA SER A 261 -1.89 37.14 27.88
C SER A 261 -1.01 37.70 29.01
N ALA A 262 -0.31 36.84 29.75
CA ALA A 262 0.55 37.28 30.86
C ALA A 262 1.97 37.67 30.39
N MET A 263 2.32 37.42 29.13
CA MET A 263 3.60 37.81 28.55
C MET A 263 3.54 39.30 28.22
N VAL A 264 4.03 40.14 29.14
CA VAL A 264 3.94 41.60 29.02
C VAL A 264 5.28 42.19 28.62
N ASP A 265 5.22 43.20 27.74
CA ASP A 265 6.37 44.06 27.45
C ASP A 265 6.50 45.17 28.51
N GLU A 266 7.62 45.90 28.48
CA GLU A 266 7.89 46.97 29.43
C GLU A 266 6.85 48.10 29.33
N ALA A 267 6.34 48.39 28.14
CA ALA A 267 5.33 49.42 27.91
C ALA A 267 3.98 49.06 28.56
N THR A 268 3.51 47.82 28.38
CA THR A 268 2.26 47.33 28.99
C THR A 268 2.38 47.27 30.51
N CYS A 269 3.53 46.81 31.02
CA CYS A 269 3.78 46.76 32.46
C CYS A 269 3.87 48.15 33.08
N ALA A 270 4.48 49.12 32.37
CA ALA A 270 4.56 50.51 32.81
C ALA A 270 3.18 51.18 32.92
N ALA A 271 2.24 50.83 32.04
CA ALA A 271 0.87 51.35 32.05
C ALA A 271 -0.04 50.70 33.11
N CYS A 272 0.44 49.69 33.85
CA CYS A 272 -0.37 48.97 34.84
C CYS A 272 -0.46 49.70 36.18
N ASP A 273 -1.66 49.87 36.72
CA ASP A 273 -1.92 50.53 38.02
C ASP A 273 -1.20 49.86 39.22
N PHE A 274 -0.85 48.58 39.05
CA PHE A 274 -0.14 47.79 40.05
C PHE A 274 1.38 47.90 39.97
N ASN A 275 1.93 48.61 38.98
CA ASN A 275 3.36 48.83 38.82
C ASN A 275 3.85 49.91 39.81
N LYS A 276 3.91 49.53 41.09
CA LYS A 276 4.40 50.36 42.20
C LYS A 276 5.80 49.91 42.64
N PRO A 277 6.61 50.77 43.26
CA PRO A 277 7.88 50.37 43.86
C PRO A 277 7.67 49.18 44.81
N GLY A 278 8.42 48.08 44.60
CA GLY A 278 8.26 46.84 45.38
C GLY A 278 7.22 45.85 44.83
N ALA A 279 6.67 46.05 43.63
CA ALA A 279 5.74 45.10 43.01
C ALA A 279 6.40 43.72 42.75
N ALA A 280 5.98 42.71 43.50
CA ALA A 280 6.49 41.33 43.38
C ALA A 280 5.81 40.50 42.27
N CYS A 281 4.96 41.11 41.43
CA CYS A 281 4.17 40.41 40.42
C CYS A 281 4.89 40.21 39.07
N GLN A 282 6.07 40.79 38.89
CA GLN A 282 6.86 40.74 37.66
C GLN A 282 7.84 39.56 37.68
N ARG A 283 7.39 38.38 37.24
CA ARG A 283 8.27 37.20 37.16
C ARG A 283 9.06 37.23 35.85
N ARG A 284 10.39 37.39 35.91
CA ARG A 284 11.25 37.37 34.72
C ARG A 284 11.78 35.97 34.48
N MET A 285 11.57 35.42 33.28
CA MET A 285 12.07 34.09 32.90
C MET A 285 12.85 34.14 31.58
N THR A 286 13.91 33.34 31.52
CA THR A 286 14.78 33.19 30.35
C THR A 286 14.25 32.12 29.40
N TRP A 287 14.54 32.29 28.11
CA TRP A 287 14.30 31.30 27.06
C TRP A 287 15.27 31.48 25.91
N GLN A 288 15.46 30.43 25.10
CA GLN A 288 16.36 30.49 23.94
C GLN A 288 15.58 30.58 22.64
N TRP A 289 15.70 31.73 21.98
CA TRP A 289 15.22 31.94 20.62
C TRP A 289 16.17 31.30 19.60
N ARG A 290 15.60 30.74 18.53
CA ARG A 290 16.31 30.14 17.41
C ARG A 290 15.73 30.64 16.09
N GLY A 291 16.51 31.40 15.34
CA GLY A 291 16.17 31.84 13.99
C GLY A 291 17.04 31.18 12.93
N GLU A 292 16.44 30.83 11.80
CA GLU A 292 17.16 30.54 10.55
C GLU A 292 17.10 31.78 9.66
N ILE A 293 18.20 32.51 9.61
CA ILE A 293 18.31 33.77 8.88
C ILE A 293 19.03 33.54 7.54
N MET A 294 18.62 34.28 6.51
CA MET A 294 19.35 34.31 5.25
C MET A 294 20.54 35.27 5.37
N PRO A 295 21.76 34.86 4.95
CA PRO A 295 22.97 35.68 5.12
C PRO A 295 22.94 37.06 4.45
N ALA A 296 22.09 37.23 3.44
CA ALA A 296 21.98 38.48 2.69
C ALA A 296 21.57 39.65 3.59
N SER A 297 22.21 40.79 3.38
CA SER A 297 21.89 42.06 4.04
C SER A 297 20.60 42.67 3.51
N ARG A 298 20.05 43.64 4.27
CA ARG A 298 18.87 44.42 3.88
C ARG A 298 19.00 45.05 2.48
N SER A 299 20.17 45.58 2.16
CA SER A 299 20.44 46.22 0.87
C SER A 299 20.35 45.24 -0.30
N GLU A 300 20.87 44.03 -0.12
CA GLU A 300 20.84 42.97 -1.14
C GLU A 300 19.43 42.41 -1.30
N PHE A 301 18.68 42.31 -0.20
CA PHE A 301 17.28 41.93 -0.23
C PHE A 301 16.44 42.94 -1.01
N HIS A 302 16.57 44.25 -0.73
CA HIS A 302 15.88 45.30 -1.48
C HIS A 302 16.25 45.27 -2.98
N ARG A 303 17.52 45.03 -3.32
CA ARG A 303 17.95 44.87 -4.72
C ARG A 303 17.23 43.69 -5.40
N ILE A 304 17.00 42.59 -4.69
CA ILE A 304 16.25 41.45 -5.20
C ILE A 304 14.76 41.78 -5.38
N GLN A 305 14.17 42.55 -4.47
CA GLN A 305 12.80 43.03 -4.62
C GLN A 305 12.65 43.89 -5.89
N GLN A 306 13.55 44.85 -6.10
CA GLN A 306 13.57 45.68 -7.31
C GLN A 306 13.73 44.86 -8.60
N GLN A 307 14.55 43.79 -8.57
CA GLN A 307 14.67 42.88 -9.70
C GLN A 307 13.33 42.16 -9.98
N LEU A 308 12.66 41.66 -8.94
CA LEU A 308 11.38 40.96 -9.09
C LEU A 308 10.25 41.89 -9.55
N GLU A 309 10.27 43.17 -9.17
CA GLU A 309 9.30 44.17 -9.64
C GLU A 309 9.32 44.36 -11.17
N SER A 310 10.49 44.18 -11.79
CA SER A 310 10.65 44.25 -13.25
C SER A 310 10.22 42.98 -14.00
N GLU A 311 10.02 41.87 -13.29
CA GLU A 311 9.70 40.57 -13.87
C GLU A 311 8.17 40.37 -14.07
N LYS A 312 7.82 39.52 -15.04
CA LYS A 312 6.44 39.09 -15.29
C LYS A 312 6.22 37.66 -14.78
N PHE A 313 5.09 37.44 -14.13
CA PHE A 313 4.74 36.19 -13.45
C PHE A 313 3.59 35.47 -14.16
N PRO A 314 3.46 34.14 -13.97
CA PRO A 314 2.39 33.36 -14.58
C PRO A 314 0.99 33.86 -14.20
N PRO A 315 0.00 33.69 -15.10
CA PRO A 315 -1.39 34.02 -14.81
C PRO A 315 -1.97 33.14 -13.70
N LEU A 316 -2.95 33.67 -12.95
CA LEU A 316 -3.64 32.94 -11.86
C LEU A 316 -4.49 31.77 -12.40
N PHE A 317 -5.05 31.94 -13.60
CA PHE A 317 -5.84 30.93 -14.30
C PHE A 317 -5.16 30.53 -15.62
N PRO A 318 -5.29 29.27 -16.07
CA PRO A 318 -4.83 28.86 -17.39
C PRO A 318 -5.36 29.79 -18.49
N ASN A 319 -4.49 30.32 -19.35
CA ASN A 319 -4.77 31.29 -20.43
C ASN A 319 -4.99 32.77 -20.04
N GLY A 320 -4.67 33.20 -18.82
CA GLY A 320 -4.68 34.62 -18.45
C GLY A 320 -3.43 35.42 -18.91
N PRO A 321 -3.45 36.76 -18.81
CA PRO A 321 -2.27 37.60 -19.05
C PRO A 321 -1.22 37.44 -17.94
N ALA A 322 0.06 37.64 -18.30
CA ALA A 322 1.14 37.64 -17.31
C ALA A 322 0.96 38.78 -16.30
N ARG A 323 1.16 38.46 -15.01
CA ARG A 323 0.93 39.36 -13.88
C ARG A 323 2.21 40.10 -13.51
N ALA A 324 2.11 41.36 -13.11
CA ALA A 324 3.22 42.10 -12.52
C ALA A 324 3.37 41.76 -11.03
N PHE A 325 4.57 41.91 -10.46
CA PHE A 325 4.87 41.54 -9.07
C PHE A 325 3.88 42.13 -8.04
N HIS A 326 3.55 43.42 -8.17
CA HIS A 326 2.64 44.12 -7.26
C HIS A 326 1.19 43.61 -7.31
N THR A 327 0.79 42.93 -8.39
CA THR A 327 -0.56 42.32 -8.53
C THR A 327 -0.65 40.92 -7.92
N LEU A 328 0.48 40.34 -7.51
CA LEU A 328 0.51 39.07 -6.81
C LEU A 328 0.02 39.24 -5.37
N ILE A 329 -0.56 38.20 -4.80
CA ILE A 329 -0.87 38.21 -3.36
C ILE A 329 0.43 38.24 -2.54
N ARG A 330 0.38 38.82 -1.35
CA ARG A 330 1.57 38.99 -0.49
C ARG A 330 2.30 37.68 -0.19
N GLU A 331 1.58 36.56 -0.11
CA GLU A 331 2.16 35.22 0.04
C GLU A 331 2.96 34.77 -1.20
N GLU A 332 2.41 35.01 -2.40
CA GLU A 332 3.10 34.72 -3.68
C GLU A 332 4.35 35.59 -3.82
N GLN A 333 4.24 36.89 -3.52
CA GLN A 333 5.37 37.83 -3.51
C GLN A 333 6.49 37.31 -2.60
N ALA A 334 6.15 37.00 -1.36
CA ALA A 334 7.12 36.53 -0.38
C ALA A 334 7.79 35.22 -0.78
N LYS A 335 7.06 34.30 -1.43
CA LYS A 335 7.60 33.05 -1.95
C LYS A 335 8.62 33.28 -3.08
N HIS A 336 8.33 34.20 -4.00
CA HIS A 336 9.26 34.56 -5.07
C HIS A 336 10.51 35.28 -4.54
N GLU A 337 10.32 36.23 -3.62
CA GLU A 337 11.40 36.92 -2.90
C GLU A 337 12.33 35.94 -2.19
N LYS A 338 11.78 35.04 -1.35
CA LYS A 338 12.57 34.03 -0.65
C LYS A 338 13.32 33.09 -1.58
N LYS A 339 12.67 32.64 -2.67
CA LYS A 339 13.32 31.74 -3.65
C LYS A 339 14.52 32.43 -4.30
N ARG A 340 14.35 33.67 -4.77
CA ARG A 340 15.44 34.42 -5.40
C ARG A 340 16.56 34.76 -4.42
N LEU A 341 16.21 35.11 -3.19
CA LEU A 341 17.16 35.35 -2.11
C LEU A 341 17.95 34.10 -1.74
N ALA A 342 17.31 32.93 -1.67
CA ALA A 342 17.97 31.65 -1.44
C ALA A 342 19.00 31.33 -2.54
N ASP A 343 18.64 31.53 -3.82
CA ASP A 343 19.54 31.33 -4.95
C ASP A 343 20.73 32.30 -4.90
N TYR A 344 20.49 33.56 -4.53
CA TYR A 344 21.55 34.55 -4.31
C TYR A 344 22.47 34.14 -3.15
N CYS A 345 21.92 33.77 -2.00
CA CYS A 345 22.68 33.33 -0.83
C CYS A 345 23.56 32.13 -1.16
N LYS A 346 23.04 31.16 -1.92
CA LYS A 346 23.81 29.99 -2.37
C LYS A 346 24.99 30.37 -3.26
N LYS A 347 24.83 31.38 -4.13
CA LYS A 347 25.90 31.87 -5.02
C LYS A 347 26.91 32.74 -4.28
N ALA A 348 26.44 33.73 -3.51
CA ALA A 348 27.29 34.73 -2.87
C ALA A 348 27.95 34.22 -1.57
N TYR A 349 27.21 33.47 -0.74
CA TYR A 349 27.66 33.04 0.59
C TYR A 349 27.96 31.55 0.70
N LYS A 350 27.73 30.76 -0.37
CA LYS A 350 27.86 29.28 -0.40
C LYS A 350 26.97 28.54 0.62
N LYS A 351 26.04 29.26 1.26
CA LYS A 351 25.09 28.75 2.25
C LYS A 351 23.78 29.51 2.12
N THR A 352 22.67 28.82 2.28
CA THR A 352 21.33 29.42 2.13
C THR A 352 20.87 30.09 3.44
N HIS A 353 21.20 29.48 4.58
CA HIS A 353 20.77 29.90 5.90
C HIS A 353 21.92 29.87 6.91
N VAL A 354 21.79 30.65 7.97
CA VAL A 354 22.61 30.61 9.18
C VAL A 354 21.68 30.48 10.37
N THR A 355 21.95 29.51 11.24
CA THR A 355 21.21 29.34 12.49
C THR A 355 21.79 30.28 13.54
N ARG A 356 20.94 31.11 14.16
CA ARG A 356 21.29 32.00 15.26
C ARG A 356 20.51 31.60 16.51
N LEU A 357 21.21 31.52 17.64
CA LEU A 357 20.64 31.25 18.95
C LEU A 357 20.83 32.49 19.83
N GLU A 358 19.77 32.93 20.50
CA GLU A 358 19.80 34.08 21.39
C GLU A 358 19.06 33.75 22.68
N GLU A 359 19.66 34.04 23.82
CA GLU A 359 18.95 34.02 25.09
C GLU A 359 18.14 35.31 25.24
N ARG A 360 16.85 35.18 25.52
CA ARG A 360 15.90 36.26 25.71
C ARG A 360 15.24 36.13 27.07
N VAL A 361 14.78 37.27 27.60
CA VAL A 361 14.07 37.34 28.89
C VAL A 361 12.69 37.92 28.63
N THR A 362 11.67 37.29 29.18
CA THR A 362 10.28 37.77 29.11
C THR A 362 9.74 37.96 30.52
N THR A 363 8.96 39.03 30.72
CA THR A 363 8.28 39.32 31.97
C THR A 363 6.88 38.72 31.97
N ILE A 364 6.56 37.93 32.99
CA ILE A 364 5.29 37.24 33.18
C ILE A 364 4.53 37.91 34.31
N CYS A 365 3.41 38.54 34.00
CA CYS A 365 2.54 39.15 34.99
C CYS A 365 1.83 38.08 35.82
N GLN A 366 2.13 38.00 37.12
CA GLN A 366 1.50 37.04 38.02
C GLN A 366 0.07 37.42 38.42
N ARG A 367 -0.39 38.64 38.12
CA ARG A 367 -1.73 39.16 38.47
C ARG A 367 -2.76 39.09 37.34
N GLU A 368 -2.33 38.78 36.11
CA GLU A 368 -3.20 38.67 34.93
C GLU A 368 -4.34 37.67 35.17
N ASN A 369 -5.50 37.78 34.52
CA ASN A 369 -6.59 36.82 34.67
C ASN A 369 -6.13 35.37 34.35
N SER A 370 -6.33 34.42 35.28
CA SER A 370 -5.80 33.06 35.19
C SER A 370 -6.61 32.06 34.36
N PHE A 371 -7.61 32.47 33.58
CA PHE A 371 -8.52 31.55 32.86
C PHE A 371 -7.78 30.43 32.10
N TYR A 372 -6.65 30.72 31.46
CA TYR A 372 -5.86 29.74 30.72
C TYR A 372 -5.22 28.71 31.66
N VAL A 373 -4.52 29.18 32.70
CA VAL A 373 -3.85 28.34 33.70
C VAL A 373 -4.87 27.51 34.47
N ASP A 374 -6.00 28.09 34.85
CA ASP A 374 -7.09 27.41 35.56
C ASP A 374 -7.72 26.32 34.68
N THR A 375 -7.84 26.56 33.38
CA THR A 375 -8.29 25.54 32.41
C THR A 375 -7.31 24.36 32.37
N VAL A 376 -6.01 24.62 32.30
CA VAL A 376 -4.97 23.57 32.32
C VAL A 376 -5.02 22.80 33.64
N ARG A 377 -5.19 23.49 34.78
CA ARG A 377 -5.27 22.89 36.12
C ARG A 377 -6.47 21.96 36.22
N ALA A 378 -7.65 22.44 35.83
CA ALA A 378 -8.88 21.66 35.84
C ALA A 378 -8.76 20.38 34.98
N PHE A 379 -8.10 20.45 33.82
CA PHE A 379 -7.87 19.29 32.97
C PHE A 379 -6.88 18.28 33.55
N ARG A 380 -5.79 18.76 34.15
CA ARG A 380 -4.83 17.90 34.85
C ARG A 380 -5.50 17.18 36.01
N ASP A 381 -6.25 17.90 36.83
CA ASP A 381 -6.84 17.36 38.05
C ASP A 381 -7.94 16.33 37.72
N ARG A 382 -8.81 16.61 36.73
CA ARG A 382 -9.76 15.61 36.20
C ARG A 382 -9.06 14.37 35.64
N ARG A 383 -7.92 14.54 34.94
CA ARG A 383 -7.13 13.40 34.47
C ARG A 383 -6.65 12.54 35.63
N TYR A 384 -6.18 13.15 36.71
CA TYR A 384 -5.71 12.43 37.90
C TYR A 384 -6.84 11.69 38.61
N GLU A 385 -8.03 12.28 38.70
CA GLU A 385 -9.23 11.60 39.18
C GLU A 385 -9.52 10.33 38.35
N PHE A 386 -9.53 10.44 37.02
CA PHE A 386 -9.74 9.29 36.13
C PHE A 386 -8.60 8.26 36.19
N LYS A 387 -7.33 8.69 36.32
CA LYS A 387 -6.16 7.80 36.55
C LYS A 387 -6.33 7.01 37.85
N GLY A 388 -6.81 7.67 38.91
CA GLY A 388 -7.13 7.06 40.21
C GLY A 388 -8.27 6.05 40.11
N LEU A 389 -9.38 6.43 39.49
CA LEU A 389 -10.54 5.55 39.28
C LEU A 389 -10.15 4.33 38.43
N HIS A 390 -9.37 4.49 37.37
CA HIS A 390 -8.86 3.37 36.58
C HIS A 390 -8.05 2.39 37.44
N LYS A 391 -7.15 2.87 38.31
CA LYS A 391 -6.40 2.02 39.27
C LYS A 391 -7.34 1.24 40.21
N VAL A 392 -8.39 1.89 40.74
CA VAL A 392 -9.38 1.26 41.62
C VAL A 392 -10.15 0.17 40.89
N TRP A 393 -10.63 0.45 39.67
CA TRP A 393 -11.40 -0.51 38.88
C TRP A 393 -10.57 -1.67 38.36
N LYS A 394 -9.27 -1.45 38.07
CA LYS A 394 -8.33 -2.52 37.75
C LYS A 394 -8.14 -3.49 38.91
N LYS A 395 -8.03 -2.99 40.15
CA LYS A 395 -7.99 -3.83 41.36
C LYS A 395 -9.30 -4.60 41.55
N LYS A 396 -10.44 -3.94 41.40
CA LYS A 396 -11.76 -4.59 41.48
C LYS A 396 -11.94 -5.67 40.42
N LEU A 397 -11.42 -5.46 39.20
CA LEU A 397 -11.44 -6.46 38.15
C LEU A 397 -10.62 -7.70 38.53
N SER A 398 -9.40 -7.52 39.04
CA SER A 398 -8.58 -8.63 39.55
C SER A 398 -9.33 -9.42 40.62
N SER A 399 -9.88 -8.73 41.63
CA SER A 399 -10.66 -9.39 42.69
C SER A 399 -11.92 -10.09 42.16
N ALA A 400 -12.60 -9.52 41.15
CA ALA A 400 -13.76 -10.15 40.53
C ALA A 400 -13.37 -11.39 39.70
N GLN A 401 -12.21 -11.38 39.05
CA GLN A 401 -11.65 -12.54 38.35
C GLN A 401 -11.31 -13.66 39.32
N ASP A 402 -10.71 -13.32 40.46
CA ASP A 402 -10.39 -14.27 41.54
C ASP A 402 -11.66 -14.89 42.14
N ASN A 403 -12.74 -14.09 42.25
CA ASN A 403 -14.04 -14.54 42.77
C ASN A 403 -14.92 -15.29 41.75
N GLY A 404 -14.56 -15.30 40.46
CA GLY A 404 -15.26 -16.07 39.42
C GLY A 404 -16.64 -15.55 38.96
N ASP A 405 -17.07 -14.34 39.34
CA ASP A 405 -18.36 -13.77 38.92
C ASP A 405 -18.28 -13.16 37.50
N ALA A 406 -18.82 -13.87 36.51
CA ALA A 406 -18.79 -13.44 35.11
C ALA A 406 -19.52 -12.10 34.84
N ALA A 407 -20.59 -11.79 35.59
CA ALA A 407 -21.34 -10.55 35.41
C ALA A 407 -20.56 -9.35 35.98
N GLU A 408 -19.98 -9.53 37.16
CA GLU A 408 -19.16 -8.50 37.81
C GLU A 408 -17.83 -8.29 37.07
N VAL A 409 -17.19 -9.35 36.56
CA VAL A 409 -16.01 -9.25 35.70
C VAL A 409 -16.32 -8.41 34.46
N LYS A 410 -17.46 -8.63 33.80
CA LYS A 410 -17.87 -7.84 32.64
C LYS A 410 -18.09 -6.37 33.01
N ARG A 411 -18.73 -6.09 34.14
CA ARG A 411 -18.97 -4.73 34.64
C ARG A 411 -17.66 -4.01 34.97
N CYS A 412 -16.79 -4.63 35.76
CA CYS A 412 -15.49 -4.09 36.14
C CYS A 412 -14.60 -3.82 34.92
N LYS A 413 -14.60 -4.73 33.93
CA LYS A 413 -13.86 -4.57 32.67
C LYS A 413 -14.36 -3.38 31.85
N ASN A 414 -15.67 -3.18 31.75
CA ASN A 414 -16.23 -2.01 31.06
C ASN A 414 -15.84 -0.69 31.75
N MET A 415 -15.88 -0.66 33.09
CA MET A 415 -15.49 0.53 33.86
C MET A 415 -13.98 0.81 33.77
N GLU A 416 -13.14 -0.22 33.79
CA GLU A 416 -11.70 -0.09 33.56
C GLU A 416 -11.41 0.59 32.21
N ILE A 417 -12.03 0.09 31.13
CA ILE A 417 -11.89 0.62 29.76
C ILE A 417 -12.38 2.07 29.67
N LEU A 418 -13.51 2.39 30.32
CA LEU A 418 -14.06 3.75 30.33
C LEU A 418 -13.10 4.73 30.99
N TYR A 419 -12.60 4.44 32.18
CA TYR A 419 -11.69 5.34 32.89
C TYR A 419 -10.30 5.41 32.27
N GLU A 420 -9.83 4.31 31.65
CA GLU A 420 -8.64 4.36 30.81
C GLU A 420 -8.83 5.31 29.62
N SER A 421 -9.97 5.22 28.94
CA SER A 421 -10.29 6.10 27.80
C SER A 421 -10.40 7.57 28.23
N LEU A 422 -11.08 7.84 29.35
CA LEU A 422 -11.23 9.19 29.91
C LEU A 422 -9.90 9.82 30.30
N GLN A 423 -9.01 9.08 31.00
CA GLN A 423 -7.71 9.63 31.37
C GLN A 423 -6.83 9.87 30.13
N LEU A 424 -6.87 8.98 29.13
CA LEU A 424 -6.12 9.15 27.88
C LEU A 424 -6.62 10.33 27.05
N ALA A 425 -7.94 10.55 27.01
CA ALA A 425 -8.56 11.70 26.36
C ALA A 425 -8.04 13.01 26.97
N HIS A 426 -8.05 13.10 28.30
CA HIS A 426 -7.50 14.25 28.99
C HIS A 426 -5.99 14.39 28.78
N LYS A 427 -5.22 13.27 28.74
CA LYS A 427 -3.78 13.31 28.41
C LYS A 427 -3.52 13.94 27.03
N CYS A 428 -4.30 13.57 26.02
CA CYS A 428 -4.14 14.09 24.65
C CYS A 428 -4.37 15.61 24.59
N ILE A 429 -5.44 16.10 25.22
CA ILE A 429 -5.75 17.53 25.29
C ILE A 429 -4.71 18.26 26.16
N LEU A 430 -4.32 17.68 27.29
CA LEU A 430 -3.36 18.25 28.23
C LEU A 430 -2.01 18.53 27.55
N ASN A 431 -1.49 17.55 26.81
CA ASN A 431 -0.25 17.70 26.03
C ASN A 431 -0.39 18.70 24.87
N SER A 432 -1.62 18.97 24.43
CA SER A 432 -1.90 19.87 23.31
C SER A 432 -1.96 21.36 23.72
N PHE A 433 -2.15 21.71 25.00
CA PHE A 433 -2.13 23.12 25.45
C PHE A 433 -0.80 23.80 25.15
N TYR A 434 0.32 23.14 25.44
CA TYR A 434 1.65 23.65 25.09
C TYR A 434 1.82 23.74 23.56
N GLY A 435 1.42 22.71 22.80
CA GLY A 435 1.54 22.74 21.34
C GLY A 435 0.64 23.80 20.68
N TYR A 436 -0.48 24.16 21.32
CA TYR A 436 -1.46 25.12 20.82
C TYR A 436 -0.92 26.53 20.76
N VAL A 437 -0.14 26.98 21.76
CA VAL A 437 0.37 28.37 21.80
C VAL A 437 1.37 28.68 20.67
N MET A 438 1.88 27.65 19.99
CA MET A 438 2.75 27.78 18.81
C MET A 438 2.07 27.42 17.49
N ARG A 439 0.78 27.08 17.53
CA ARG A 439 0.03 26.72 16.33
C ARG A 439 -0.23 27.96 15.48
N LYS A 440 0.06 27.87 14.18
CA LYS A 440 -0.28 28.92 13.20
C LYS A 440 -1.79 29.19 13.21
N GLY A 441 -2.18 30.45 13.33
CA GLY A 441 -3.58 30.87 13.40
C GLY A 441 -4.28 30.58 14.74
N ALA A 442 -3.52 30.28 15.81
CA ALA A 442 -4.06 30.27 17.16
C ALA A 442 -4.50 31.67 17.60
N ARG A 443 -5.53 31.74 18.45
CA ARG A 443 -5.97 33.02 19.06
C ARG A 443 -5.05 33.46 20.20
N TRP A 444 -4.60 32.53 21.02
CA TRP A 444 -3.66 32.78 22.12
C TRP A 444 -2.28 32.24 21.71
N TYR A 445 -1.64 32.90 20.76
CA TYR A 445 -0.30 32.55 20.27
C TYR A 445 0.77 33.23 21.14
N SER A 446 1.80 32.49 21.56
CA SER A 446 3.00 33.06 22.18
C SER A 446 4.19 32.12 22.01
N MET A 447 5.24 32.63 21.35
CA MET A 447 6.51 31.91 21.17
C MET A 447 7.34 31.94 22.45
N GLU A 448 7.27 33.04 23.17
CA GLU A 448 7.91 33.29 24.46
C GLU A 448 7.47 32.24 25.47
N MET A 449 6.15 32.05 25.62
CA MET A 449 5.58 31.04 26.51
C MET A 449 6.12 29.64 26.19
N ALA A 450 6.07 29.23 24.92
CA ALA A 450 6.55 27.92 24.52
C ALA A 450 8.06 27.76 24.72
N GLY A 451 8.83 28.80 24.43
CA GLY A 451 10.27 28.85 24.67
C GLY A 451 10.63 28.72 26.15
N ILE A 452 9.94 29.43 27.04
CA ILE A 452 10.15 29.37 28.50
C ILE A 452 9.83 27.97 29.03
N VAL A 453 8.72 27.37 28.59
CA VAL A 453 8.34 26.01 28.99
C VAL A 453 9.43 25.00 28.62
N CYS A 454 9.92 25.03 27.38
CA CYS A 454 10.99 24.13 26.94
C CYS A 454 12.33 24.40 27.62
N TYR A 455 12.71 25.66 27.80
CA TYR A 455 13.98 26.02 28.42
C TYR A 455 14.00 25.63 29.90
N THR A 456 12.92 25.91 30.63
CA THR A 456 12.76 25.48 32.03
C THR A 456 12.78 23.96 32.14
N GLY A 457 12.09 23.26 31.23
CA GLY A 457 12.09 21.80 31.20
C GLY A 457 13.48 21.22 30.93
N ALA A 458 14.21 21.78 29.96
CA ALA A 458 15.59 21.38 29.69
C ALA A 458 16.47 21.56 30.94
N ASN A 459 16.37 22.69 31.64
CA ASN A 459 17.15 22.94 32.85
C ASN A 459 16.83 21.96 33.98
N ILE A 460 15.56 21.60 34.19
CA ILE A 460 15.14 20.60 35.19
C ILE A 460 15.82 19.25 34.91
N ILE A 461 15.75 18.78 33.67
CA ILE A 461 16.30 17.49 33.29
C ILE A 461 17.83 17.51 33.27
N THR A 462 18.46 18.63 32.88
CA THR A 462 19.92 18.79 32.95
C THR A 462 20.42 18.72 34.39
N GLN A 463 19.75 19.39 35.35
CA GLN A 463 20.12 19.30 36.77
C GLN A 463 19.92 17.89 37.34
N ALA A 464 18.80 17.23 37.01
CA ALA A 464 18.58 15.85 37.42
C ALA A 464 19.66 14.91 36.85
N ARG A 465 20.00 15.06 35.57
CA ARG A 465 21.07 14.29 34.89
C ARG A 465 22.43 14.52 35.52
N GLU A 466 22.76 15.75 35.92
CA GLU A 466 24.02 16.09 36.61
C GLU A 466 24.14 15.37 37.96
N LEU A 467 23.06 15.23 38.71
CA LEU A 467 23.07 14.44 39.94
C LEU A 467 23.21 12.94 39.63
N ILE A 468 22.41 12.42 38.69
CA ILE A 468 22.43 10.99 38.32
C ILE A 468 23.81 10.57 37.79
N GLU A 469 24.51 11.43 37.04
CA GLU A 469 25.89 11.18 36.59
C GLU A 469 26.89 11.05 37.75
N GLN A 470 26.63 11.69 38.88
CA GLN A 470 27.52 11.62 40.04
C GLN A 470 27.26 10.39 40.93
N ILE A 471 26.04 9.85 40.95
CA ILE A 471 25.65 8.72 41.82
C ILE A 471 25.41 7.41 41.05
N GLY A 472 25.38 7.44 39.72
CA GLY A 472 25.08 6.30 38.86
C GLY A 472 25.57 6.54 37.43
N ARG A 473 24.89 5.96 36.44
CA ARG A 473 25.20 6.19 35.02
C ARG A 473 23.93 6.50 34.23
N PRO A 474 23.76 7.74 33.74
CA PRO A 474 22.69 8.06 32.82
C PRO A 474 22.98 7.48 31.43
N LEU A 475 21.99 6.84 30.83
CA LEU A 475 22.11 6.13 29.56
C LEU A 475 21.54 6.96 28.40
N GLU A 476 20.32 7.46 28.58
CA GLU A 476 19.57 8.24 27.59
C GLU A 476 18.71 9.29 28.30
N LEU A 477 18.59 10.46 27.68
CA LEU A 477 17.81 11.59 28.16
C LEU A 477 16.84 11.97 27.05
N ASP A 478 15.55 11.86 27.34
CA ASP A 478 14.46 12.09 26.41
C ASP A 478 13.54 13.17 26.99
N THR A 479 13.65 14.43 26.57
CA THR A 479 12.71 15.56 26.84
C THR A 479 12.26 15.81 28.29
N ASP A 480 11.50 14.88 28.86
CA ASP A 480 10.85 14.84 30.16
C ASP A 480 11.40 13.75 31.10
N GLY A 481 12.24 12.82 30.63
CA GLY A 481 12.76 11.72 31.44
C GLY A 481 14.21 11.31 31.19
N ILE A 482 14.75 10.56 32.15
CA ILE A 482 16.13 10.05 32.15
C ILE A 482 16.09 8.54 32.34
N TRP A 483 16.67 7.82 31.38
CA TRP A 483 17.02 6.42 31.54
C TRP A 483 18.38 6.32 32.21
N CYS A 484 18.47 5.62 33.34
CA CYS A 484 19.71 5.47 34.07
C CYS A 484 19.86 4.08 34.70
N VAL A 485 21.11 3.74 35.00
CA VAL A 485 21.42 2.63 35.88
C VAL A 485 21.99 3.13 37.19
N LEU A 486 21.41 2.63 38.28
CA LEU A 486 21.90 2.84 39.64
C LEU A 486 22.50 1.54 40.17
N PRO A 487 23.43 1.59 41.15
CA PRO A 487 23.93 0.39 41.82
C PRO A 487 22.79 -0.38 42.52
N ASN A 488 22.77 -1.72 42.50
CA ASN A 488 21.77 -2.54 43.22
C ASN A 488 21.72 -2.29 44.74
N THR A 489 22.80 -1.78 45.33
CA THR A 489 22.84 -1.39 46.75
C THR A 489 22.25 0.00 47.02
N PHE A 490 21.81 0.72 45.99
CA PHE A 490 21.22 2.05 46.11
C PHE A 490 19.89 2.02 46.88
N PRO A 491 19.59 3.03 47.73
CA PRO A 491 18.29 3.13 48.39
C PRO A 491 17.15 3.20 47.36
N GLU A 492 16.26 2.20 47.35
CA GLU A 492 15.13 2.14 46.43
C GLU A 492 13.80 2.48 47.13
N ASN A 493 13.04 1.46 47.53
CA ASN A 493 11.69 1.61 48.06
C ASN A 493 11.66 1.39 49.56
N PHE A 494 11.03 2.31 50.29
CA PHE A 494 10.88 2.25 51.75
C PHE A 494 9.41 2.33 52.16
N VAL A 495 9.00 1.50 53.11
CA VAL A 495 7.61 1.44 53.59
C VAL A 495 7.46 2.29 54.85
N VAL A 496 6.74 3.40 54.71
CA VAL A 496 6.32 4.27 55.81
C VAL A 496 5.01 3.73 56.39
N LYS A 497 5.01 3.47 57.70
CA LYS A 497 3.85 3.02 58.47
C LYS A 497 3.15 4.23 59.06
N THR A 498 1.84 4.32 58.86
CA THR A 498 1.04 5.45 59.37
C THR A 498 -0.10 4.97 60.24
N SER A 499 -0.57 5.84 61.15
CA SER A 499 -1.79 5.65 61.94
C SER A 499 -3.07 5.96 61.15
N ASN A 500 -2.96 6.35 59.88
CA ASN A 500 -4.10 6.71 59.03
C ASN A 500 -4.77 5.46 58.45
N GLU A 501 -6.04 5.23 58.79
CA GLU A 501 -6.84 4.07 58.34
C GLU A 501 -6.90 3.95 56.81
N LYS A 502 -6.87 5.07 56.06
CA LYS A 502 -6.92 5.05 54.58
C LYS A 502 -5.58 4.72 53.93
N LYS A 503 -4.45 4.98 54.59
CA LYS A 503 -3.09 4.78 54.07
C LYS A 503 -2.17 4.15 55.14
N PRO A 504 -2.48 2.96 55.68
CA PRO A 504 -1.72 2.37 56.80
C PRO A 504 -0.25 2.08 56.44
N LYS A 505 0.03 1.85 55.16
CA LYS A 505 1.38 1.66 54.61
C LYS A 505 1.52 2.45 53.32
N VAL A 506 2.59 3.22 53.22
CA VAL A 506 2.93 4.04 52.05
C VAL A 506 4.33 3.68 51.58
N THR A 507 4.49 3.35 50.31
CA THR A 507 5.80 3.04 49.73
C THR A 507 6.36 4.29 49.09
N ILE A 508 7.52 4.75 49.57
CA ILE A 508 8.24 5.91 49.03
C ILE A 508 9.45 5.41 48.24
N SER A 509 9.57 5.88 47.00
CA SER A 509 10.75 5.64 46.16
C SER A 509 11.77 6.76 46.39
N TYR A 510 12.91 6.42 46.97
CA TYR A 510 13.97 7.39 47.27
C TYR A 510 14.57 8.07 46.03
N PRO A 511 14.80 7.37 44.89
CA PRO A 511 15.27 8.03 43.65
C PRO A 511 14.33 9.12 43.15
N GLY A 512 13.01 8.95 43.28
CA GLY A 512 12.03 9.97 42.93
C GLY A 512 12.04 11.12 43.94
N ALA A 513 11.95 10.79 45.23
CA ALA A 513 11.91 11.78 46.31
C ALA A 513 13.14 12.70 46.32
N MET A 514 14.35 12.16 46.06
CA MET A 514 15.58 12.96 46.03
C MET A 514 15.60 13.97 44.85
N LEU A 515 14.95 13.66 43.72
CA LEU A 515 14.83 14.59 42.61
C LEU A 515 13.72 15.61 42.87
N ASN A 516 12.59 15.19 43.44
CA ASN A 516 11.47 16.07 43.75
C ASN A 516 11.85 17.20 44.71
N ILE A 517 12.65 16.92 45.74
CA ILE A 517 13.12 17.97 46.65
C ILE A 517 14.04 18.98 45.95
N LEU A 518 14.86 18.54 44.98
CA LEU A 518 15.72 19.45 44.20
C LEU A 518 14.91 20.31 43.25
N VAL A 519 13.90 19.72 42.60
CA VAL A 519 12.96 20.46 41.75
C VAL A 519 12.22 21.51 42.57
N LYS A 520 11.79 21.15 43.79
CA LYS A 520 11.17 22.09 44.71
C LYS A 520 12.10 23.24 45.08
N GLU A 521 13.34 22.98 45.45
CA GLU A 521 14.29 24.03 45.82
C GLU A 521 14.68 24.93 44.64
N GLY A 522 14.84 24.37 43.44
CA GLY A 522 15.33 25.10 42.27
C GLY A 522 14.26 25.81 41.43
N PHE A 523 13.01 25.31 41.44
CA PHE A 523 11.98 25.71 40.47
C PHE A 523 10.63 26.10 41.07
N THR A 524 10.53 26.28 42.38
CA THR A 524 9.30 26.81 43.01
C THR A 524 9.06 28.27 42.63
N ASN A 525 7.79 28.63 42.43
CA ASN A 525 7.38 30.00 42.20
C ASN A 525 6.83 30.61 43.50
N ASP A 526 7.65 31.40 44.18
CA ASP A 526 7.26 32.14 45.41
C ASP A 526 6.51 33.45 45.11
N GLN A 527 6.30 33.79 43.83
CA GLN A 527 5.60 34.99 43.39
C GLN A 527 4.18 34.69 42.90
N TYR A 528 3.63 33.52 43.19
CA TYR A 528 2.34 33.10 42.65
C TYR A 528 1.21 33.92 43.29
N HIS A 529 0.67 34.88 42.54
CA HIS A 529 -0.46 35.70 42.97
C HIS A 529 -1.79 35.03 42.59
N GLU A 530 -2.66 34.89 43.58
CA GLU A 530 -4.02 34.38 43.44
C GLU A 530 -5.00 35.46 43.91
N LEU A 531 -6.05 35.68 43.13
CA LEU A 531 -7.07 36.69 43.43
C LEU A 531 -8.01 36.11 44.50
N ASP A 532 -8.04 36.73 45.67
CA ASP A 532 -8.84 36.25 46.82
C ASP A 532 -10.23 36.91 46.82
N ASP A 533 -10.29 38.25 46.70
CA ASP A 533 -11.55 38.99 46.53
C ASP A 533 -11.57 39.79 45.21
N PRO A 534 -12.45 39.41 44.25
CA PRO A 534 -12.63 40.13 42.99
C PRO A 534 -13.16 41.57 43.14
N GLY A 535 -13.87 41.89 44.23
CA GLY A 535 -14.46 43.22 44.43
C GLY A 535 -13.42 44.27 44.84
N SER A 536 -12.48 43.90 45.71
CA SER A 536 -11.38 44.76 46.16
C SER A 536 -10.08 44.60 45.36
N LEU A 537 -10.02 43.64 44.42
CA LEU A 537 -8.81 43.26 43.67
C LEU A 537 -7.62 42.92 44.60
N THR A 538 -7.90 42.24 45.70
CA THR A 538 -6.88 41.79 46.65
C THR A 538 -6.29 40.44 46.23
N TYR A 539 -4.95 40.37 46.26
CA TYR A 539 -4.21 39.18 45.86
C TYR A 539 -3.45 38.60 47.05
N ASN A 540 -3.52 37.28 47.21
CA ASN A 540 -2.67 36.52 48.12
C ASN A 540 -1.47 35.95 47.36
N VAL A 541 -0.29 35.98 47.97
CA VAL A 541 0.94 35.41 47.38
C VAL A 541 1.23 34.09 48.08
N ARG A 542 1.38 33.02 47.30
CA ARG A 542 1.79 31.71 47.81
C ARG A 542 2.93 31.11 46.98
N SER A 543 3.62 30.14 47.56
CA SER A 543 4.57 29.31 46.84
C SER A 543 3.83 28.18 46.11
N GLU A 544 4.07 28.05 44.81
CA GLU A 544 3.49 26.99 43.98
C GLU A 544 4.59 26.18 43.32
N ASN A 545 4.50 24.86 43.41
CA ASN A 545 5.27 23.93 42.58
C ASN A 545 4.48 22.64 42.38
N SER A 546 4.24 22.28 41.13
CA SER A 546 3.50 21.09 40.74
C SER A 546 4.33 20.09 39.91
N ILE A 547 5.64 20.28 39.86
CA ILE A 547 6.55 19.49 39.03
C ILE A 547 7.10 18.35 39.88
N PHE A 548 6.77 17.11 39.51
CA PHE A 548 7.21 15.90 40.22
C PHE A 548 7.72 14.86 39.24
N PHE A 549 8.81 14.20 39.60
CA PHE A 549 9.30 12.97 39.00
C PHE A 549 8.45 11.79 39.47
N GLU A 550 8.00 10.97 38.52
CA GLU A 550 7.51 9.62 38.69
C GLU A 550 8.67 8.65 38.38
N VAL A 551 8.74 7.53 39.12
CA VAL A 551 9.76 6.48 38.91
C VAL A 551 9.09 5.27 38.29
N ASP A 552 9.59 4.83 37.14
CA ASP A 552 9.20 3.60 36.46
C ASP A 552 10.38 2.60 36.46
N GLY A 553 10.11 1.35 36.84
CA GLY A 553 11.09 0.28 37.00
C GLY A 553 11.01 -0.40 38.37
N PRO A 554 11.98 -1.27 38.71
CA PRO A 554 13.16 -1.62 37.92
C PRO A 554 12.84 -2.47 36.67
N TYR A 555 13.69 -2.36 35.65
CA TYR A 555 13.60 -3.15 34.41
C TYR A 555 14.66 -4.26 34.35
N LEU A 556 14.38 -5.32 33.58
CA LEU A 556 15.31 -6.44 33.37
C LEU A 556 16.50 -6.03 32.48
N ALA A 557 16.21 -5.39 31.35
CA ALA A 557 17.22 -5.10 30.34
C ALA A 557 16.91 -3.81 29.57
N MET A 558 17.96 -3.09 29.20
CA MET A 558 17.92 -1.96 28.29
C MET A 558 19.05 -2.06 27.25
N ILE A 559 18.69 -1.92 25.97
CA ILE A 559 19.62 -2.01 24.84
C ILE A 559 19.60 -0.70 24.06
N LEU A 560 20.77 -0.06 23.94
CA LEU A 560 20.98 1.20 23.25
C LEU A 560 21.96 1.04 22.07
N PRO A 561 21.57 1.41 20.84
CA PRO A 561 22.44 1.32 19.68
C PRO A 561 23.42 2.50 19.61
N ALA A 562 24.54 2.30 18.90
CA ALA A 562 25.55 3.31 18.66
C ALA A 562 25.52 3.83 17.21
N SER A 563 26.03 5.04 16.98
CA SER A 563 26.21 5.59 15.64
C SER A 563 27.39 4.96 14.93
N LYS A 564 27.33 4.91 13.59
CA LYS A 564 28.46 4.54 12.75
C LYS A 564 29.50 5.68 12.64
N GLU A 565 29.07 6.92 12.83
CA GLU A 565 29.93 8.12 12.79
C GLU A 565 30.51 8.42 14.19
N GLU A 566 31.81 8.75 14.24
CA GLU A 566 32.50 9.11 15.49
C GLU A 566 31.89 10.36 16.13
N GLY A 567 31.72 10.34 17.46
CA GLY A 567 31.21 11.48 18.23
C GLY A 567 29.72 11.76 18.06
N LYS A 568 29.05 11.17 17.05
CA LYS A 568 27.58 11.21 16.95
C LYS A 568 26.97 10.04 17.70
N LYS A 569 25.81 10.26 18.31
CA LYS A 569 25.06 9.21 19.01
C LYS A 569 23.63 9.16 18.50
N LEU A 570 23.01 7.99 18.59
CA LEU A 570 21.66 7.76 18.10
C LEU A 570 20.65 8.09 19.20
N LYS A 571 20.03 9.26 19.10
CA LYS A 571 18.98 9.72 20.02
C LYS A 571 17.66 8.98 19.77
N LYS A 572 16.82 8.81 20.80
CA LYS A 572 15.47 8.21 20.71
C LYS A 572 15.41 6.81 20.11
N ARG A 573 16.43 5.99 20.36
CA ARG A 573 16.50 4.60 19.91
C ARG A 573 16.92 3.71 21.07
N TYR A 574 16.01 2.89 21.57
CA TYR A 574 16.29 1.96 22.66
C TYR A 574 15.19 0.88 22.76
N ALA A 575 15.55 -0.26 23.35
CA ALA A 575 14.66 -1.37 23.65
C ALA A 575 14.75 -1.68 25.15
N VAL A 576 13.60 -1.82 25.82
CA VAL A 576 13.49 -2.03 27.26
C VAL A 576 12.59 -3.23 27.53
N PHE A 577 13.00 -4.08 28.47
CA PHE A 577 12.30 -5.30 28.85
C PHE A 577 11.90 -5.29 30.32
N ASN A 578 10.69 -5.77 30.60
CA ASN A 578 10.18 -5.99 31.96
C ASN A 578 10.85 -7.21 32.60
N GLU A 579 10.69 -7.37 33.91
CA GLU A 579 11.20 -8.53 34.67
C GLU A 579 10.68 -9.88 34.18
N ASP A 580 9.47 -9.93 33.62
CA ASP A 580 8.87 -11.14 33.03
C ASP A 580 9.43 -11.48 31.63
N GLY A 581 10.38 -10.68 31.11
CA GLY A 581 10.96 -10.82 29.78
C GLY A 581 10.10 -10.23 28.65
N SER A 582 8.93 -9.66 28.96
CA SER A 582 8.10 -8.98 27.96
C SER A 582 8.71 -7.65 27.52
N LEU A 583 8.48 -7.28 26.26
CA LEU A 583 8.97 -6.02 25.70
C LEU A 583 8.14 -4.85 26.27
N ALA A 584 8.74 -4.07 27.17
CA ALA A 584 8.11 -2.93 27.83
C ALA A 584 8.01 -1.73 26.87
N GLU A 585 9.14 -1.37 26.26
CA GLU A 585 9.21 -0.25 25.34
C GLU A 585 10.20 -0.49 24.20
N LEU A 586 9.83 -0.04 23.00
CA LEU A 586 10.71 -0.07 21.84
C LEU A 586 10.55 1.24 21.07
N LYS A 587 11.60 2.07 21.05
CA LYS A 587 11.58 3.40 20.44
C LYS A 587 12.56 3.50 19.27
N GLY A 588 12.13 4.18 18.21
CA GLY A 588 13.00 4.63 17.10
C GLY A 588 13.51 3.58 16.11
N PHE A 589 13.40 2.29 16.39
CA PHE A 589 13.87 1.20 15.51
C PHE A 589 12.99 0.95 14.27
N GLU A 590 13.61 0.39 13.23
CA GLU A 590 13.05 0.11 11.92
C GLU A 590 11.87 -0.87 11.98
N VAL A 591 11.82 -1.79 12.96
CA VAL A 591 10.69 -2.72 13.17
C VAL A 591 9.35 -2.00 13.32
N LYS A 592 9.33 -0.82 13.97
CA LYS A 592 8.12 0.00 14.16
C LYS A 592 7.87 1.00 13.01
N ARG A 593 8.78 1.11 12.03
CA ARG A 593 8.69 2.09 10.93
C ARG A 593 8.00 1.49 9.71
N ARG A 594 7.19 2.31 9.02
CA ARG A 594 6.57 1.93 7.74
C ARG A 594 7.65 1.88 6.67
N GLY A 595 7.63 0.82 5.87
CA GLY A 595 8.34 0.81 4.59
C GLY A 595 9.84 0.62 4.61
N GLU A 596 10.42 0.37 5.79
CA GLU A 596 11.79 -0.11 5.89
C GLU A 596 11.89 -1.56 5.38
N LEU A 597 13.12 -1.96 5.02
CA LEU A 597 13.47 -3.28 4.51
C LEU A 597 13.01 -4.40 5.47
N GLN A 598 12.21 -5.35 4.98
CA GLN A 598 11.60 -6.40 5.80
C GLN A 598 12.65 -7.28 6.49
N LEU A 599 13.73 -7.64 5.80
CA LEU A 599 14.90 -8.32 6.39
C LEU A 599 15.38 -7.67 7.69
N ILE A 600 15.48 -6.33 7.74
CA ILE A 600 15.97 -5.61 8.93
C ILE A 600 14.94 -5.70 10.06
N LYS A 601 13.65 -5.70 9.73
CA LYS A 601 12.59 -5.81 10.73
C LYS A 601 12.60 -7.19 11.38
N ILE A 602 12.68 -8.25 10.59
CA ILE A 602 12.73 -9.63 11.09
C ILE A 602 14.01 -9.83 11.90
N PHE A 603 15.16 -9.36 11.38
CA PHE A 603 16.41 -9.36 12.11
C PHE A 603 16.27 -8.66 13.48
N GLN A 604 15.70 -7.45 13.53
CA GLN A 604 15.50 -6.71 14.78
C GLN A 604 14.57 -7.44 15.76
N SER A 605 13.47 -8.02 15.29
CA SER A 605 12.60 -8.83 16.15
C SER A 605 13.37 -9.99 16.79
N SER A 606 14.11 -10.75 15.98
CA SER A 606 14.89 -11.89 16.48
C SER A 606 16.07 -11.50 17.38
N VAL A 607 16.74 -10.37 17.10
CA VAL A 607 17.94 -9.95 17.82
C VAL A 607 17.60 -9.44 19.22
N PHE A 608 16.47 -8.73 19.38
CA PHE A 608 16.07 -8.18 20.67
C PHE A 608 15.74 -9.26 21.70
N GLU A 609 15.08 -10.34 21.28
CA GLU A 609 14.85 -11.51 22.14
C GLU A 609 16.17 -12.23 22.50
N ALA A 610 17.13 -12.26 21.57
CA ALA A 610 18.43 -12.90 21.81
C ALA A 610 19.28 -12.16 22.87
N PHE A 611 19.09 -10.85 23.08
CA PHE A 611 19.79 -10.09 24.13
C PHE A 611 19.43 -10.54 25.56
N LEU A 612 18.30 -11.24 25.73
CA LEU A 612 17.87 -11.79 27.03
C LEU A 612 18.56 -13.13 27.35
N LYS A 613 19.28 -13.74 26.40
CA LYS A 613 19.99 -15.02 26.59
C LYS A 613 21.43 -14.80 27.05
N GLY A 614 21.97 -15.73 27.84
CA GLY A 614 23.34 -15.66 28.37
C GLY A 614 23.41 -15.10 29.80
N THR A 615 24.50 -15.43 30.50
CA THR A 615 24.74 -15.05 31.91
C THR A 615 25.86 -14.03 32.08
N SER A 616 26.72 -13.86 31.06
CA SER A 616 27.77 -12.84 30.98
C SER A 616 27.57 -11.95 29.75
N LEU A 617 28.18 -10.77 29.74
CA LEU A 617 28.07 -9.83 28.62
C LEU A 617 28.62 -10.44 27.32
N GLU A 618 29.70 -11.21 27.41
CA GLU A 618 30.30 -11.97 26.30
C GLU A 618 29.34 -13.03 25.75
N GLU A 619 28.67 -13.80 26.62
CA GLU A 619 27.67 -14.80 26.22
C GLU A 619 26.43 -14.17 25.58
N VAL A 620 26.00 -13.01 26.06
CA VAL A 620 24.90 -12.23 25.45
C VAL A 620 25.27 -11.84 24.03
N TYR A 621 26.43 -11.20 23.85
CA TYR A 621 26.89 -10.79 22.52
C TYR A 621 27.17 -11.99 21.61
N ALA A 622 27.62 -13.13 22.15
CA ALA A 622 27.77 -14.37 21.39
C ALA A 622 26.42 -14.95 20.93
N SER A 623 25.40 -14.92 21.79
CA SER A 623 24.03 -15.36 21.45
C SER A 623 23.43 -14.50 20.34
N VAL A 624 23.63 -13.18 20.44
CA VAL A 624 23.20 -12.20 19.43
C VAL A 624 24.00 -12.34 18.13
N ALA A 625 25.29 -12.65 18.22
CA ALA A 625 26.12 -12.90 17.05
C ALA A 625 25.67 -14.11 16.24
N LYS A 626 25.23 -15.20 16.89
CA LYS A 626 24.65 -16.37 16.18
C LYS A 626 23.47 -15.99 15.30
N VAL A 627 22.60 -15.10 15.78
CA VAL A 627 21.47 -14.58 15.00
C VAL A 627 21.96 -13.72 13.83
N ALA A 628 22.96 -12.85 14.06
CA ALA A 628 23.54 -12.04 13.00
C ALA A 628 24.23 -12.89 11.91
N ASP A 629 25.00 -13.91 12.30
CA ASP A 629 25.67 -14.82 11.37
C ASP A 629 24.69 -15.65 10.55
N TYR A 630 23.59 -16.13 11.17
CA TYR A 630 22.51 -16.80 10.43
C TYR A 630 21.95 -15.93 9.30
N TRP A 631 21.60 -14.67 9.59
CA TRP A 631 21.08 -13.75 8.57
C TRP A 631 22.14 -13.36 7.53
N LEU A 632 23.41 -13.28 7.93
CA LEU A 632 24.50 -13.11 6.97
C LEU A 632 24.65 -14.33 6.07
N ASP A 633 24.54 -15.55 6.58
CA ASP A 633 24.62 -16.78 5.78
C ASP A 633 23.52 -16.87 4.74
N VAL A 634 22.29 -16.46 5.08
CA VAL A 634 21.19 -16.33 4.11
C VAL A 634 21.57 -15.38 2.96
N LEU A 635 22.19 -14.23 3.26
CA LEU A 635 22.59 -13.28 2.22
C LEU A 635 23.83 -13.72 1.42
N TYR A 636 24.85 -14.28 2.07
CA TYR A 636 26.07 -14.74 1.40
C TYR A 636 25.83 -15.97 0.53
N SER A 637 24.90 -16.86 0.93
CA SER A 637 24.41 -17.97 0.10
C SER A 637 23.44 -17.52 -1.00
N LYS A 638 23.15 -16.21 -1.10
CA LYS A 638 22.18 -15.62 -2.04
C LYS A 638 20.80 -16.27 -1.95
N ALA A 639 20.43 -16.72 -0.75
CA ALA A 639 19.17 -17.41 -0.46
C ALA A 639 18.88 -18.56 -1.46
N ALA A 640 19.89 -19.38 -1.77
CA ALA A 640 19.78 -20.46 -2.76
C ALA A 640 18.68 -21.48 -2.42
N ASN A 641 18.43 -21.74 -1.13
CA ASN A 641 17.46 -22.72 -0.65
C ASN A 641 16.08 -22.11 -0.32
N MET A 642 15.85 -20.83 -0.63
CA MET A 642 14.61 -20.11 -0.30
C MET A 642 13.75 -19.94 -1.56
N PRO A 643 12.43 -20.18 -1.52
CA PRO A 643 11.53 -19.90 -2.63
C PRO A 643 11.49 -18.42 -3.03
N ASP A 644 11.22 -18.12 -4.30
CA ASP A 644 11.20 -16.74 -4.81
C ASP A 644 10.17 -15.84 -4.10
N ALA A 645 9.00 -16.39 -3.74
CA ALA A 645 7.96 -15.66 -3.01
C ALA A 645 8.47 -15.17 -1.64
N GLU A 646 9.08 -16.06 -0.85
CA GLU A 646 9.66 -15.73 0.46
C GLU A 646 10.84 -14.76 0.31
N LEU A 647 11.65 -14.95 -0.72
CA LEU A 647 12.76 -14.04 -1.04
C LEU A 647 12.25 -12.62 -1.32
N PHE A 648 11.17 -12.47 -2.09
CA PHE A 648 10.57 -11.16 -2.38
C PHE A 648 10.06 -10.46 -1.13
N ASP A 649 9.40 -11.18 -0.23
CA ASP A 649 8.93 -10.62 1.03
C ASP A 649 10.11 -10.17 1.90
N LEU A 650 11.21 -10.91 1.90
CA LEU A 650 12.40 -10.60 2.70
C LEU A 650 13.16 -9.36 2.21
N ILE A 651 13.39 -9.24 0.89
CA ILE A 651 14.27 -8.21 0.30
C ILE A 651 13.54 -6.98 -0.22
N SER A 652 12.21 -7.02 -0.32
CA SER A 652 11.45 -5.89 -0.83
C SER A 652 11.42 -4.74 0.18
N GLU A 653 11.46 -3.53 -0.34
CA GLU A 653 11.26 -2.30 0.42
C GLU A 653 9.96 -1.63 -0.08
N ASN A 654 9.11 -1.19 0.84
CA ASN A 654 7.79 -0.64 0.50
C ASN A 654 7.64 0.81 0.95
N ARG A 655 7.87 1.78 0.07
CA ARG A 655 7.74 3.21 0.41
C ARG A 655 6.50 3.83 -0.19
N SER A 656 5.70 4.49 0.63
CA SER A 656 4.52 5.24 0.16
C SER A 656 4.89 6.68 -0.19
N MET A 657 4.43 7.15 -1.35
CA MET A 657 4.58 8.56 -1.75
C MET A 657 3.47 9.42 -1.15
N SER A 658 3.83 10.54 -0.52
CA SER A 658 2.86 11.44 0.14
C SER A 658 2.16 12.40 -0.82
N ARG A 659 2.78 12.69 -1.96
CA ARG A 659 2.26 13.60 -3.01
C ARG A 659 2.17 12.88 -4.35
N LYS A 660 1.61 13.54 -5.36
CA LYS A 660 1.55 12.99 -6.72
C LYS A 660 2.95 13.01 -7.34
N LEU A 661 3.19 12.15 -8.35
CA LEU A 661 4.49 12.06 -9.01
C LEU A 661 4.93 13.39 -9.64
N GLU A 662 3.97 14.15 -10.18
CA GLU A 662 4.20 15.46 -10.81
C GLU A 662 4.71 16.52 -9.81
N ASP A 663 4.24 16.48 -8.56
CA ASP A 663 4.59 17.44 -7.50
C ASP A 663 6.05 17.33 -7.05
N TYR A 664 6.70 16.19 -7.30
CA TYR A 664 8.11 15.97 -6.94
C TYR A 664 9.09 16.52 -7.98
N GLY A 665 8.64 16.85 -9.19
CA GLY A 665 9.47 17.44 -10.26
C GLY A 665 10.75 16.65 -10.55
N GLU A 666 11.90 17.30 -10.41
CA GLU A 666 13.24 16.75 -10.72
C GLU A 666 13.91 16.02 -9.54
N GLN A 667 13.24 15.89 -8.39
CA GLN A 667 13.81 15.16 -7.25
C GLN A 667 14.10 13.70 -7.61
N LYS A 668 15.23 13.17 -7.13
CA LYS A 668 15.64 11.77 -7.34
C LYS A 668 15.49 11.00 -6.03
N SER A 669 14.70 9.94 -6.05
CA SER A 669 14.58 8.97 -4.95
C SER A 669 14.22 7.60 -5.50
N THR A 670 14.43 6.53 -4.71
CA THR A 670 14.02 5.18 -5.09
C THR A 670 12.52 5.10 -5.37
N SER A 671 11.68 5.72 -4.53
CA SER A 671 10.23 5.78 -4.73
C SER A 671 9.83 6.48 -6.02
N ILE A 672 10.48 7.61 -6.37
CA ILE A 672 10.19 8.34 -7.61
C ILE A 672 10.57 7.51 -8.84
N SER A 673 11.73 6.85 -8.81
CA SER A 673 12.14 5.96 -9.90
C SER A 673 11.21 4.75 -10.06
N THR A 674 10.80 4.12 -8.96
CA THR A 674 9.82 3.03 -8.97
C THR A 674 8.48 3.50 -9.51
N ALA A 675 7.98 4.66 -9.10
CA ALA A 675 6.73 5.22 -9.62
C ALA A 675 6.80 5.54 -11.12
N LYS A 676 7.91 6.11 -11.59
CA LYS A 676 8.16 6.34 -13.03
C LYS A 676 8.16 5.03 -13.82
N ARG A 677 8.80 3.98 -13.29
CA ARG A 677 8.83 2.64 -13.90
C ARG A 677 7.46 1.97 -13.89
N LEU A 678 6.69 2.11 -12.81
CA LEU A 678 5.30 1.64 -12.74
C LEU A 678 4.40 2.35 -13.74
N ALA A 679 4.54 3.67 -13.91
CA ALA A 679 3.81 4.43 -14.93
C ALA A 679 4.18 3.99 -16.36
N GLU A 680 5.46 3.70 -16.60
CA GLU A 680 5.94 3.18 -17.88
C GLU A 680 5.40 1.77 -18.18
N PHE A 681 5.38 0.90 -17.18
CA PHE A 681 4.96 -0.51 -17.29
C PHE A 681 3.43 -0.69 -17.31
N LEU A 682 2.71 -0.10 -16.35
CA LEU A 682 1.25 -0.26 -16.16
C LEU A 682 0.43 0.90 -16.74
N GLY A 683 1.06 2.02 -17.09
CA GLY A 683 0.44 3.21 -17.67
C GLY A 683 0.28 4.39 -16.71
N ASP A 684 0.15 5.59 -17.28
CA ASP A 684 0.07 6.88 -16.56
C ASP A 684 -1.10 6.99 -15.56
N GLN A 685 -2.09 6.09 -15.61
CA GLN A 685 -3.24 6.12 -14.70
C GLN A 685 -2.88 5.76 -13.26
N MET A 686 -1.82 4.97 -13.05
CA MET A 686 -1.37 4.52 -11.72
C MET A 686 -0.76 5.65 -10.86
N VAL A 687 -0.28 6.74 -11.47
CA VAL A 687 0.46 7.82 -10.80
C VAL A 687 -0.34 9.13 -10.64
N LYS A 688 -1.64 9.11 -10.97
CA LYS A 688 -2.51 10.30 -10.91
C LYS A 688 -2.90 10.72 -9.49
N ASP A 689 -2.95 9.75 -8.58
CA ASP A 689 -3.37 9.95 -7.21
C ASP A 689 -2.17 9.94 -6.25
N ALA A 690 -2.29 10.67 -5.15
CA ALA A 690 -1.29 10.66 -4.07
C ALA A 690 -1.44 9.36 -3.25
N GLY A 691 -0.36 8.91 -2.59
CA GLY A 691 -0.39 7.71 -1.75
C GLY A 691 0.10 6.43 -2.41
N LEU A 692 0.67 6.50 -3.63
CA LEU A 692 1.18 5.31 -4.35
C LEU A 692 2.17 4.51 -3.49
N SER A 693 1.90 3.22 -3.32
CA SER A 693 2.78 2.29 -2.62
C SER A 693 3.84 1.76 -3.58
N CYS A 694 5.08 2.22 -3.44
CA CYS A 694 6.19 1.78 -4.27
C CYS A 694 6.91 0.61 -3.60
N ARG A 695 6.52 -0.62 -3.96
CA ARG A 695 7.26 -1.85 -3.61
C ARG A 695 8.36 -2.09 -4.65
N TYR A 696 9.62 -2.15 -4.21
CA TYR A 696 10.76 -2.32 -5.11
C TYR A 696 11.88 -3.17 -4.52
N VAL A 697 12.74 -3.65 -5.41
CA VAL A 697 14.03 -4.30 -5.12
C VAL A 697 15.17 -3.53 -5.78
N ILE A 698 16.39 -3.68 -5.28
CA ILE A 698 17.57 -2.99 -5.84
C ILE A 698 18.36 -3.95 -6.73
N SER A 699 18.51 -3.59 -8.00
CA SER A 699 19.29 -4.36 -8.97
C SER A 699 20.77 -4.00 -8.94
N ARG A 700 21.66 -4.96 -9.22
CA ARG A 700 23.11 -4.71 -9.32
C ARG A 700 23.45 -3.84 -10.53
N LYS A 701 22.78 -4.06 -11.66
CA LYS A 701 23.00 -3.33 -12.92
C LYS A 701 21.99 -2.18 -13.05
N PRO A 702 22.37 -1.05 -13.70
CA PRO A 702 23.69 -0.74 -14.29
C PRO A 702 24.76 -0.47 -13.22
N GLU A 703 25.95 -1.05 -13.38
CA GLU A 703 27.08 -0.82 -12.45
C GLU A 703 27.54 0.65 -12.51
N GLY A 704 27.94 1.20 -11.36
CA GLY A 704 28.32 2.61 -11.22
C GLY A 704 27.14 3.60 -11.13
N SER A 705 25.91 3.16 -11.37
CA SER A 705 24.73 4.04 -11.22
C SER A 705 24.27 4.18 -9.75
N PRO A 706 23.76 5.37 -9.34
CA PRO A 706 23.24 5.57 -7.99
C PRO A 706 22.11 4.60 -7.66
N VAL A 707 21.98 4.22 -6.38
CA VAL A 707 20.91 3.30 -5.90
C VAL A 707 19.51 3.78 -6.30
N THR A 708 19.29 5.10 -6.37
CA THR A 708 18.02 5.70 -6.78
C THR A 708 17.60 5.33 -8.20
N GLU A 709 18.53 5.06 -9.11
CA GLU A 709 18.26 4.69 -10.50
C GLU A 709 18.18 3.16 -10.70
N ARG A 710 18.53 2.37 -9.67
CA ARG A 710 18.55 0.90 -9.68
C ARG A 710 17.31 0.24 -9.04
N ALA A 711 16.32 1.02 -8.63
CA ALA A 711 15.11 0.52 -7.98
C ALA A 711 14.11 -0.09 -8.98
N ILE A 712 13.92 -1.41 -8.97
CA ILE A 712 13.02 -2.15 -9.87
C ILE A 712 11.69 -2.45 -9.14
N PRO A 713 10.52 -2.09 -9.72
CA PRO A 713 9.23 -2.43 -9.13
C PRO A 713 9.01 -3.94 -9.03
N LEU A 714 8.47 -4.43 -7.91
CA LEU A 714 8.22 -5.86 -7.70
C LEU A 714 7.23 -6.44 -8.73
N ALA A 715 6.24 -5.64 -9.16
CA ALA A 715 5.20 -6.04 -10.11
C ALA A 715 5.74 -6.55 -11.47
N ILE A 716 6.97 -6.23 -11.85
CA ILE A 716 7.54 -6.76 -13.10
C ILE A 716 7.85 -8.26 -13.03
N PHE A 717 8.08 -8.80 -11.83
CA PHE A 717 8.40 -10.21 -11.64
C PHE A 717 7.18 -11.12 -11.71
N GLN A 718 5.99 -10.56 -11.53
CA GLN A 718 4.68 -11.20 -11.71
C GLN A 718 4.12 -11.00 -13.14
N ALA A 719 4.80 -10.22 -13.99
CA ALA A 719 4.35 -9.96 -15.35
C ALA A 719 4.71 -11.11 -16.31
N GLU A 720 3.98 -11.17 -17.44
CA GLU A 720 4.24 -12.12 -18.53
C GLU A 720 5.74 -12.13 -18.93
N PRO A 721 6.36 -13.31 -19.18
CA PRO A 721 7.80 -13.42 -19.44
C PRO A 721 8.32 -12.49 -20.56
N SER A 722 7.50 -12.28 -21.60
CA SER A 722 7.82 -11.39 -22.72
C SER A 722 7.95 -9.92 -22.29
N VAL A 723 7.01 -9.46 -21.46
CA VAL A 723 6.95 -8.09 -20.91
C VAL A 723 8.04 -7.89 -19.86
N LYS A 724 8.20 -8.87 -18.95
CA LYS A 724 9.27 -8.90 -17.96
C LYS A 724 10.64 -8.75 -18.62
N LYS A 725 10.92 -9.54 -19.66
CA LYS A 725 12.19 -9.49 -20.40
C LYS A 725 12.42 -8.15 -21.07
N HIS A 726 11.41 -7.56 -21.70
CA HIS A 726 11.53 -6.25 -22.37
C HIS A 726 11.92 -5.13 -21.37
N PHE A 727 11.15 -4.97 -20.28
CA PHE A 727 11.38 -3.90 -19.32
C PHE A 727 12.64 -4.13 -18.48
N LEU A 728 12.95 -5.36 -18.09
CA LEU A 728 14.19 -5.66 -17.38
C LEU A 728 15.42 -5.33 -18.24
N ARG A 729 15.42 -5.69 -19.54
CA ARG A 729 16.51 -5.31 -20.46
C ARG A 729 16.68 -3.78 -20.55
N LYS A 730 15.57 -3.04 -20.61
CA LYS A 730 15.56 -1.57 -20.65
C LYS A 730 16.10 -0.96 -19.36
N TRP A 731 15.61 -1.40 -18.20
CA TRP A 731 15.97 -0.82 -16.90
C TRP A 731 17.36 -1.22 -16.42
N LEU A 732 17.80 -2.45 -16.72
CA LEU A 732 19.15 -2.93 -16.42
C LEU A 732 20.19 -2.45 -17.44
N LYS A 733 19.75 -1.86 -18.57
CA LYS A 733 20.57 -1.47 -19.72
C LYS A 733 21.39 -2.66 -20.28
N MET A 734 20.78 -3.84 -20.32
CA MET A 734 21.41 -5.08 -20.80
C MET A 734 20.54 -5.76 -21.86
N PRO A 735 20.75 -5.47 -23.16
CA PRO A 735 19.98 -6.06 -24.26
C PRO A 735 20.13 -7.59 -24.37
N SER A 736 21.28 -8.12 -23.95
CA SER A 736 21.66 -9.54 -23.99
C SER A 736 21.23 -10.36 -22.75
N LEU A 737 20.33 -9.84 -21.91
CA LEU A 737 19.86 -10.59 -20.74
C LEU A 737 19.06 -11.83 -21.18
N HIS A 738 19.57 -13.02 -20.86
CA HIS A 738 18.95 -14.32 -21.12
C HIS A 738 18.43 -14.98 -19.85
N ASP A 739 19.17 -14.84 -18.75
CA ASP A 739 18.78 -15.30 -17.42
C ASP A 739 17.85 -14.28 -16.74
N LEU A 740 16.70 -14.75 -16.27
CA LEU A 740 15.67 -13.95 -15.59
C LEU A 740 15.55 -14.30 -14.10
N ASP A 741 16.47 -15.10 -13.56
CA ASP A 741 16.54 -15.39 -12.13
C ASP A 741 16.74 -14.08 -11.36
N ILE A 742 15.93 -13.91 -10.32
CA ILE A 742 16.00 -12.75 -9.44
C ILE A 742 17.36 -12.67 -8.75
N ARG A 743 17.96 -13.81 -8.38
CA ARG A 743 19.23 -13.86 -7.62
C ARG A 743 20.41 -13.30 -8.41
N THR A 744 20.35 -13.32 -9.75
CA THR A 744 21.39 -12.73 -10.60
C THR A 744 21.16 -11.23 -10.86
N ILE A 745 19.92 -10.77 -10.75
CA ILE A 745 19.54 -9.35 -10.92
C ILE A 745 19.83 -8.53 -9.65
N LEU A 746 19.61 -9.09 -8.47
CA LEU A 746 19.72 -8.40 -7.18
C LEU A 746 21.14 -7.92 -6.87
N ASP A 747 21.22 -6.75 -6.23
CA ASP A 747 22.45 -6.27 -5.61
C ASP A 747 22.62 -6.81 -4.19
N TRP A 748 23.13 -8.03 -4.07
CA TRP A 748 23.44 -8.64 -2.77
C TRP A 748 24.38 -7.79 -1.92
N SER A 749 25.31 -7.06 -2.53
CA SER A 749 26.26 -6.22 -1.81
C SER A 749 25.56 -5.06 -1.09
N TYR A 750 24.56 -4.44 -1.74
CA TYR A 750 23.71 -3.43 -1.13
C TYR A 750 22.96 -3.96 0.10
N TYR A 751 22.35 -5.15 0.00
CA TYR A 751 21.61 -5.74 1.11
C TYR A 751 22.52 -6.19 2.26
N ILE A 752 23.70 -6.74 1.95
CA ILE A 752 24.73 -7.09 2.94
C ILE A 752 25.23 -5.83 3.66
N GLU A 753 25.49 -4.73 2.95
CA GLU A 753 25.91 -3.47 3.58
C GLU A 753 24.81 -2.88 4.48
N ARG A 754 23.54 -2.96 4.05
CA ARG A 754 22.38 -2.51 4.84
C ARG A 754 22.24 -3.32 6.13
N LEU A 755 22.32 -4.66 6.06
CA LEU A 755 22.29 -5.51 7.24
C LEU A 755 23.53 -5.31 8.12
N GLY A 756 24.71 -5.23 7.51
CA GLY A 756 25.98 -4.95 8.19
C GLY A 756 25.95 -3.62 8.96
N SER A 757 25.33 -2.58 8.40
CA SER A 757 25.11 -1.30 9.10
C SER A 757 24.18 -1.45 10.31
N ALA A 758 23.13 -2.28 10.23
CA ALA A 758 22.28 -2.58 11.38
C ALA A 758 23.04 -3.36 12.46
N ILE A 759 23.81 -4.39 12.07
CA ILE A 759 24.69 -5.17 12.95
C ILE A 759 25.74 -4.28 13.62
N GLN A 760 26.33 -3.33 12.88
CA GLN A 760 27.27 -2.35 13.43
C GLN A 760 26.63 -1.50 14.53
N LYS A 761 25.48 -0.90 14.25
CA LYS A 761 24.79 -0.01 15.17
C LYS A 761 24.27 -0.73 16.43
N ILE A 762 23.77 -1.96 16.29
CA ILE A 762 23.08 -2.68 17.39
C ILE A 762 24.03 -3.59 18.16
N ILE A 763 25.03 -4.19 17.50
CA ILE A 763 25.84 -5.27 18.07
C ILE A 763 27.29 -4.83 18.19
N THR A 764 28.00 -4.63 17.08
CA THR A 764 29.47 -4.61 17.11
C THR A 764 30.04 -3.31 17.70
N ILE A 765 29.48 -2.15 17.39
CA ILE A 765 29.94 -0.88 17.97
C ILE A 765 29.63 -0.82 19.47
N PRO A 766 28.40 -1.13 19.93
CA PRO A 766 28.10 -1.24 21.37
C PRO A 766 29.00 -2.24 22.10
N ALA A 767 29.25 -3.43 21.53
CA ALA A 767 30.16 -4.43 22.10
C ALA A 767 31.56 -3.87 22.33
N ALA A 768 32.13 -3.20 21.32
CA ALA A 768 33.45 -2.58 21.42
C ALA A 768 33.51 -1.45 22.46
N LEU A 769 32.44 -0.65 22.58
CA LEU A 769 32.33 0.41 23.60
C LEU A 769 32.26 -0.17 25.02
N GLN A 770 31.65 -1.35 25.18
CA GLN A 770 31.62 -2.12 26.43
C GLN A 770 32.82 -3.06 26.62
N GLN A 771 33.88 -2.91 25.80
CA GLN A 771 35.13 -3.66 25.90
C GLN A 771 35.02 -5.17 25.57
N VAL A 772 33.97 -5.56 24.85
CA VAL A 772 33.81 -6.92 24.30
C VAL A 772 34.46 -6.97 22.92
N LYS A 773 35.20 -8.04 22.62
CA LYS A 773 35.79 -8.28 21.28
C LYS A 773 34.68 -8.34 20.23
N ASN A 774 34.99 -7.98 18.98
CA ASN A 774 34.00 -7.99 17.90
C ASN A 774 33.30 -9.35 17.80
N PRO A 775 32.01 -9.46 18.16
CA PRO A 775 31.33 -10.75 18.23
C PRO A 775 30.91 -11.25 16.86
N VAL A 776 30.91 -10.40 15.82
CA VAL A 776 30.60 -10.77 14.42
C VAL A 776 31.79 -10.36 13.52
N PRO A 777 32.86 -11.18 13.43
CA PRO A 777 34.10 -10.82 12.71
C PRO A 777 33.91 -10.52 11.22
N ARG A 778 32.88 -11.10 10.59
CA ARG A 778 32.52 -10.88 9.18
C ARG A 778 32.11 -9.43 8.91
N VAL A 779 31.63 -8.72 9.93
CA VAL A 779 31.28 -7.30 9.86
C VAL A 779 32.35 -6.51 10.60
N ARG A 780 33.25 -5.88 9.84
CA ARG A 780 34.34 -5.06 10.40
C ARG A 780 33.78 -3.81 11.07
N HIS A 781 34.46 -3.33 12.10
CA HIS A 781 34.17 -2.01 12.70
C HIS A 781 34.48 -0.87 11.72
N PRO A 782 33.86 0.31 11.89
CA PRO A 782 34.28 1.51 11.20
C PRO A 782 35.75 1.86 11.50
N ASP A 783 36.43 2.48 10.55
CA ASP A 783 37.89 2.74 10.61
C ASP A 783 38.30 3.52 11.86
N TRP A 784 37.52 4.52 12.28
CA TRP A 784 37.78 5.33 13.47
C TRP A 784 37.78 4.47 14.75
N LEU A 785 36.86 3.52 14.86
CA LEU A 785 36.72 2.65 16.03
C LEU A 785 37.84 1.61 16.05
N HIS A 786 38.18 1.06 14.88
CA HIS A 786 39.30 0.14 14.75
C HIS A 786 40.62 0.80 15.15
N LYS A 787 40.88 2.02 14.66
CA LYS A 787 42.04 2.83 15.05
C LYS A 787 42.07 3.08 16.56
N LYS A 788 40.95 3.45 17.16
CA LYS A 788 40.83 3.69 18.61
C LYS A 788 41.07 2.44 19.46
N LEU A 789 40.63 1.27 19.00
CA LEU A 789 40.90 -0.01 19.65
C LEU A 789 42.38 -0.40 19.57
N LEU A 790 43.01 -0.22 18.40
CA LEU A 790 44.45 -0.42 18.23
C LEU A 790 45.25 0.51 19.14
N GLU A 791 44.87 1.79 19.21
CA GLU A 791 45.51 2.79 20.07
C GLU A 791 45.38 2.52 21.57
N LYS A 792 44.35 1.77 22.00
CA LYS A 792 44.13 1.35 23.40
C LYS A 792 44.84 0.05 23.75
N ASN A 793 44.99 -0.85 22.78
CA ASN A 793 45.65 -2.15 22.96
C ASN A 793 47.17 -2.07 22.77
N ASP A 794 47.70 -0.92 22.37
CA ASP A 794 49.13 -0.66 22.27
C ASP A 794 49.76 -0.49 23.65
N ILE A 795 50.55 -1.49 24.06
CA ILE A 795 51.18 -1.61 25.38
C ILE A 795 52.35 -0.62 25.54
N TYR A 796 52.84 -0.01 24.46
CA TYR A 796 54.10 0.77 24.43
C TYR A 796 53.91 2.31 24.32
N LYS A 797 52.81 2.88 24.83
CA LYS A 797 52.55 4.32 24.68
C LYS A 797 53.24 5.21 25.73
N GLN A 798 53.98 6.21 25.25
CA GLN A 798 54.36 7.42 25.99
C GLN A 798 53.12 8.33 26.12
N LYS A 799 52.69 8.67 27.35
CA LYS A 799 51.55 9.57 27.60
C LYS A 799 51.87 10.98 27.09
N LYS A 800 50.92 11.67 26.45
CA LYS A 800 51.11 13.07 26.04
C LYS A 800 51.19 13.96 27.28
N ILE A 801 52.15 14.88 27.32
CA ILE A 801 52.31 15.87 28.41
C ILE A 801 51.02 16.67 28.67
N SER A 802 50.20 16.90 27.64
CA SER A 802 48.90 17.58 27.77
C SER A 802 47.87 16.83 28.60
N GLU A 803 48.03 15.52 28.82
CA GLU A 803 47.15 14.71 29.68
C GLU A 803 47.59 14.72 31.16
N LEU A 804 48.76 15.31 31.47
CA LEU A 804 49.29 15.44 32.83
C LEU A 804 48.96 16.80 33.48
N PHE A 805 48.35 17.74 32.76
CA PHE A 805 47.98 19.06 33.27
C PHE A 805 46.49 19.37 33.01
N THR A 806 45.78 19.73 34.07
CA THR A 806 44.40 20.23 34.00
C THR A 806 44.42 21.72 33.66
N SER A 807 43.90 22.11 32.49
CA SER A 807 43.78 23.51 32.10
C SER A 807 42.48 24.12 32.63
N GLU A 808 42.58 25.15 33.47
CA GLU A 808 41.50 26.12 33.68
C GLU A 808 41.25 26.94 32.41
N GLY A 809 40.00 27.32 32.18
CA GLY A 809 39.49 27.67 30.85
C GLY A 809 39.88 29.04 30.28
N LYS A 810 39.81 29.15 28.94
CA LYS A 810 38.98 30.12 28.19
C LYS A 810 39.10 29.96 26.67
N ARG A 811 37.92 30.12 26.02
CA ARG A 811 37.59 30.68 24.68
C ARG A 811 38.36 30.18 23.44
N GLN A 812 37.66 29.40 22.61
CA GLN A 812 38.04 29.15 21.21
C GLN A 812 37.54 30.26 20.28
N VAL A 813 38.48 30.94 19.65
CA VAL A 813 38.30 31.70 18.40
C VAL A 813 38.52 30.74 17.24
N ALA A 814 37.69 30.88 16.21
CA ALA A 814 37.69 30.08 14.99
C ALA A 814 39.01 30.22 14.20
N HIS A 815 39.57 29.10 13.74
CA HIS A 815 40.66 29.08 12.76
C HIS A 815 40.18 28.54 11.41
N GLN A 816 40.44 29.34 10.38
CA GLN A 816 40.33 29.04 8.95
C GLN A 816 41.33 27.95 8.53
N PRO A 817 41.01 27.14 7.50
CA PRO A 817 42.00 26.29 6.84
C PRO A 817 42.78 27.08 5.76
N LEU A 818 44.09 27.20 5.97
CA LEU A 818 45.08 27.54 4.94
C LEU A 818 45.45 26.27 4.15
N GLY A 819 45.57 26.43 2.83
CA GLY A 819 45.67 25.35 1.86
C GLY A 819 47.02 24.65 1.78
N ALA A 820 46.99 23.45 1.19
CA ALA A 820 48.17 22.73 0.72
C ALA A 820 48.31 22.95 -0.80
N GLY A 821 49.44 23.54 -1.18
CA GLY A 821 49.85 23.76 -2.55
C GLY A 821 50.37 22.50 -3.23
N GLN A 822 50.22 22.51 -4.55
CA GLN A 822 50.77 21.56 -5.51
C GLN A 822 52.30 21.68 -5.62
N ALA A 823 52.96 20.56 -5.87
CA ALA A 823 54.22 20.52 -6.61
C ALA A 823 53.95 19.94 -8.00
N VAL A 824 54.46 20.62 -9.03
CA VAL A 824 54.42 20.26 -10.45
C VAL A 824 55.87 20.12 -10.91
N ASP A 825 56.14 19.21 -11.84
CA ASP A 825 57.39 19.06 -12.60
C ASP A 825 56.97 19.00 -14.10
N ILE A 826 57.26 20.04 -14.91
CA ILE A 826 58.33 20.17 -15.94
C ILE A 826 58.19 19.06 -17.00
N GLU A 827 57.67 19.23 -18.22
CA GLU A 827 57.71 20.28 -19.26
C GLU A 827 56.32 20.26 -19.95
N ASP A 828 55.63 21.37 -20.23
CA ASP A 828 55.86 22.20 -21.40
C ASP A 828 55.09 23.53 -21.27
N PHE A 829 55.82 24.63 -21.31
CA PHE A 829 55.32 26.00 -21.45
C PHE A 829 55.27 26.35 -22.94
N GLY A 830 54.16 26.96 -23.41
CA GLY A 830 54.12 27.57 -24.75
C GLY A 830 52.72 27.97 -25.23
N MET A 831 52.25 29.16 -24.81
CA MET A 831 51.01 29.86 -25.24
C MET A 831 51.10 30.32 -26.73
N PRO A 832 50.05 30.88 -27.42
CA PRO A 832 48.72 31.33 -26.97
C PRO A 832 47.50 31.11 -27.95
N ALA A 833 46.31 31.42 -27.41
CA ALA A 833 45.09 32.05 -27.99
C ALA A 833 44.29 31.46 -29.21
N ARG A 834 42.97 31.28 -28.94
CA ARG A 834 41.79 31.09 -29.82
C ARG A 834 41.63 32.18 -30.91
N PRO A 835 40.73 32.12 -31.92
CA PRO A 835 39.55 31.23 -32.14
C PRO A 835 39.40 30.72 -33.61
N LEU A 836 38.35 29.93 -33.94
CA LEU A 836 37.48 30.09 -35.13
C LEU A 836 36.49 28.92 -35.31
N GLN A 837 35.34 29.28 -35.86
CA GLN A 837 34.14 28.46 -36.13
C GLN A 837 34.24 27.77 -37.53
N PRO A 838 33.21 27.04 -37.99
CA PRO A 838 33.33 25.74 -38.65
C PRO A 838 33.51 25.82 -40.18
N ALA A 839 34.08 24.79 -40.78
CA ALA A 839 34.01 24.55 -42.21
C ALA A 839 33.57 23.12 -42.53
N ILE A 840 32.56 23.07 -43.39
CA ILE A 840 31.95 21.91 -44.04
C ILE A 840 32.98 21.23 -44.95
N LEU A 841 32.95 19.89 -45.01
CA LEU A 841 33.37 19.17 -46.22
C LEU A 841 32.54 17.90 -46.44
N ILE A 842 31.97 17.85 -47.63
CA ILE A 842 31.12 16.83 -48.23
C ILE A 842 31.99 15.69 -48.81
N SER A 843 31.38 14.52 -49.00
CA SER A 843 31.72 13.42 -49.95
C SER A 843 32.08 12.11 -49.22
N THR A 844 31.54 10.92 -49.52
CA THR A 844 30.86 10.43 -50.72
C THR A 844 30.01 9.20 -50.36
N LYS A 845 28.82 9.10 -50.97
CA LYS A 845 27.99 7.88 -50.96
C LYS A 845 28.71 6.74 -51.69
N ARG A 846 28.80 5.57 -51.06
CA ARG A 846 28.84 4.28 -51.78
C ARG A 846 27.62 3.44 -51.41
N LYS A 847 26.77 3.29 -52.42
CA LYS A 847 25.59 2.43 -52.51
C LYS A 847 26.07 0.97 -52.51
N ARG A 848 25.62 0.14 -51.55
CA ARG A 848 25.65 -1.31 -51.69
C ARG A 848 24.22 -1.83 -51.70
N ALA A 849 23.94 -2.61 -52.74
CA ALA A 849 22.65 -3.10 -53.12
C ALA A 849 22.16 -4.21 -52.19
N SER A 850 20.83 -4.30 -52.16
CA SER A 850 19.98 -5.28 -51.50
C SER A 850 20.19 -6.72 -51.96
N GLN A 851 20.32 -7.62 -50.98
CA GLN A 851 19.82 -8.98 -50.93
C GLN A 851 19.36 -9.15 -49.46
N GLY A 852 18.23 -9.71 -49.06
CA GLY A 852 17.08 -10.34 -49.71
C GLY A 852 16.20 -10.80 -48.54
N GLU A 853 14.96 -10.31 -48.51
CA GLU A 853 13.73 -10.83 -47.89
C GLU A 853 13.60 -11.31 -46.41
N ASP A 854 14.65 -11.42 -45.58
CA ASP A 854 14.45 -11.83 -44.16
C ASP A 854 14.31 -10.67 -43.13
N SER A 855 14.51 -9.41 -43.54
CA SER A 855 14.57 -8.26 -42.60
C SER A 855 13.25 -7.51 -42.39
N GLN A 856 12.17 -7.86 -43.10
CA GLN A 856 10.87 -7.17 -42.94
C GLN A 856 10.05 -7.70 -41.75
N VAL A 857 10.29 -8.93 -41.31
CA VAL A 857 9.57 -9.54 -40.18
C VAL A 857 10.13 -9.03 -38.83
N GLU A 858 11.45 -8.85 -38.69
CA GLU A 858 12.06 -8.32 -37.46
C GLU A 858 11.78 -6.83 -37.21
N SER A 859 11.67 -6.01 -38.25
CA SER A 859 11.41 -4.57 -38.10
C SER A 859 9.98 -4.23 -37.64
N GLN A 860 8.99 -5.05 -38.03
CA GLN A 860 7.59 -4.88 -37.61
C GLN A 860 7.34 -5.33 -36.17
N ASP A 861 8.10 -6.32 -35.68
CA ASP A 861 8.04 -6.76 -34.28
C ASP A 861 8.65 -5.74 -33.30
N VAL A 862 9.63 -4.95 -33.76
CA VAL A 862 10.24 -3.87 -32.97
C VAL A 862 9.32 -2.65 -32.84
N GLU A 863 8.51 -2.32 -33.86
CA GLU A 863 7.53 -1.22 -33.80
C GLU A 863 6.36 -1.49 -32.85
N LEU A 864 6.03 -2.75 -32.58
CA LEU A 864 4.88 -3.14 -31.75
C LEU A 864 5.16 -3.13 -30.24
N THR A 865 6.43 -2.96 -29.84
CA THR A 865 6.87 -2.95 -28.43
C THR A 865 7.25 -1.57 -27.88
N GLN A 866 7.35 -0.54 -28.74
CA GLN A 866 7.69 0.83 -28.35
C GLN A 866 6.46 1.67 -27.93
N SER A 867 6.68 2.70 -27.13
CA SER A 867 5.61 3.63 -26.71
C SER A 867 5.12 4.45 -27.90
N TRP A 868 3.81 4.73 -27.97
CA TRP A 868 3.25 5.59 -29.03
C TRP A 868 3.90 6.98 -29.08
N ARG A 869 4.54 7.46 -27.99
CA ARG A 869 5.31 8.72 -27.97
C ARG A 869 6.66 8.62 -28.67
N GLU A 870 7.30 7.45 -28.67
CA GLU A 870 8.57 7.21 -29.38
C GLU A 870 8.33 7.06 -30.89
N ILE A 871 7.19 6.45 -31.27
CA ILE A 871 6.81 6.21 -32.67
C ILE A 871 6.17 7.44 -33.33
N LEU A 872 5.31 8.17 -32.62
CA LEU A 872 4.53 9.28 -33.18
C LEU A 872 5.02 10.67 -32.75
N GLY A 873 5.94 10.78 -31.77
CA GLY A 873 6.38 12.06 -31.20
C GLY A 873 5.37 12.69 -30.23
N GLN A 874 5.60 13.94 -29.81
CA GLN A 874 4.68 14.66 -28.90
C GLN A 874 3.34 14.96 -29.56
N PRO A 875 2.21 14.84 -28.84
CA PRO A 875 0.89 15.12 -29.40
C PRO A 875 0.74 16.62 -29.71
N PRO A 876 0.22 16.99 -30.89
CA PRO A 876 -0.12 18.38 -31.19
C PRO A 876 -1.26 18.86 -30.28
N PRO A 877 -1.31 20.15 -29.90
CA PRO A 877 -2.42 20.72 -29.14
C PRO A 877 -3.72 20.67 -29.96
N MET A 878 -4.87 20.64 -29.27
CA MET A 878 -6.19 20.51 -29.92
C MET A 878 -6.51 21.66 -30.90
N GLY A 879 -5.92 22.84 -30.68
CA GLY A 879 -6.06 24.03 -31.51
C GLY A 879 -7.49 24.62 -31.52
N THR A 880 -7.60 25.89 -31.91
CA THR A 880 -8.91 26.57 -32.06
C THR A 880 -9.40 26.54 -33.51
N THR A 881 -8.50 26.33 -34.47
CA THR A 881 -8.81 26.32 -35.90
C THR A 881 -9.16 24.92 -36.43
N ARG A 882 -9.90 24.84 -37.54
CA ARG A 882 -10.31 23.57 -38.17
C ARG A 882 -9.12 22.75 -38.66
N GLU A 883 -8.06 23.42 -39.10
CA GLU A 883 -6.85 22.79 -39.63
C GLU A 883 -6.01 22.14 -38.52
N GLU A 884 -5.82 22.83 -37.38
CA GLU A 884 -5.16 22.27 -36.20
C GLU A 884 -5.95 21.10 -35.61
N ARG A 885 -7.28 21.19 -35.56
CA ARG A 885 -8.14 20.06 -35.15
C ARG A 885 -8.00 18.86 -36.06
N LEU A 886 -7.80 19.06 -37.37
CA LEU A 886 -7.57 17.96 -38.31
C LEU A 886 -6.18 17.34 -38.16
N VAL A 887 -5.18 18.12 -37.75
CA VAL A 887 -3.83 17.61 -37.40
C VAL A 887 -3.89 16.83 -36.09
N TRP A 888 -4.58 17.34 -35.07
CA TRP A 888 -4.87 16.64 -33.82
C TRP A 888 -5.62 15.33 -34.06
N LEU A 889 -6.69 15.36 -34.87
CA LEU A 889 -7.48 14.18 -35.20
C LEU A 889 -6.67 13.15 -35.99
N ARG A 890 -5.82 13.57 -36.93
CA ARG A 890 -4.93 12.67 -37.68
C ARG A 890 -3.92 11.99 -36.77
N TYR A 891 -3.31 12.75 -35.85
CA TYR A 891 -2.40 12.20 -34.84
C TYR A 891 -3.11 11.20 -33.94
N HIS A 892 -4.29 11.55 -33.41
CA HIS A 892 -5.05 10.68 -32.52
C HIS A 892 -5.62 9.45 -33.20
N LYS A 893 -6.04 9.53 -34.47
CA LYS A 893 -6.42 8.37 -35.28
C LYS A 893 -5.25 7.40 -35.44
N LYS A 894 -4.05 7.89 -35.75
CA LYS A 894 -2.82 7.06 -35.79
C LYS A 894 -2.49 6.45 -34.44
N LYS A 895 -2.61 7.22 -33.35
CA LYS A 895 -2.42 6.72 -31.98
C LYS A 895 -3.40 5.60 -31.65
N TRP A 896 -4.69 5.80 -31.93
CA TRP A 896 -5.72 4.79 -31.65
C TRP A 896 -5.56 3.55 -32.51
N GLU A 897 -5.17 3.69 -33.78
CA GLU A 897 -4.86 2.57 -34.66
C GLU A 897 -3.66 1.76 -34.15
N LEU A 898 -2.60 2.43 -33.69
CA LEU A 898 -1.43 1.79 -33.11
C LEU A 898 -1.75 1.09 -31.78
N GLN A 899 -2.54 1.73 -30.92
CA GLN A 899 -3.04 1.12 -29.68
C GLN A 899 -3.99 -0.06 -29.95
N LEU A 900 -4.81 0.01 -31.00
CA LEU A 900 -5.71 -1.08 -31.40
C LEU A 900 -4.91 -2.26 -31.95
N ARG A 901 -3.87 -2.02 -32.77
CA ARG A 901 -2.92 -3.05 -33.22
C ARG A 901 -2.20 -3.71 -32.04
N GLN A 902 -1.63 -2.92 -31.13
CA GLN A 902 -0.98 -3.44 -29.91
C GLN A 902 -1.95 -4.27 -29.05
N ARG A 903 -3.21 -3.84 -28.90
CA ARG A 903 -4.24 -4.61 -28.17
C ARG A 903 -4.61 -5.91 -28.90
N LYS A 904 -4.77 -5.90 -30.22
CA LYS A 904 -5.08 -7.10 -31.02
C LYS A 904 -3.92 -8.10 -30.99
N GLU A 905 -2.68 -7.63 -31.12
CA GLU A 905 -1.49 -8.47 -31.07
C GLU A 905 -1.26 -9.05 -29.67
N ARG A 906 -1.48 -8.27 -28.60
CA ARG A 906 -1.49 -8.77 -27.21
C ARG A 906 -2.60 -9.81 -26.99
N LYS A 907 -3.81 -9.60 -27.54
CA LYS A 907 -4.90 -10.60 -27.50
C LYS A 907 -4.55 -11.88 -28.28
N LYS A 908 -3.82 -11.75 -29.39
CA LYS A 908 -3.40 -12.86 -30.26
C LYS A 908 -2.24 -13.66 -29.63
N ARG A 909 -1.26 -12.98 -29.01
CA ARG A 909 -0.14 -13.60 -28.28
C ARG A 909 -0.58 -14.26 -26.97
N ARG A 910 -1.52 -13.66 -26.22
CA ARG A 910 -2.17 -14.32 -25.07
C ARG A 910 -2.88 -15.64 -25.45
N ARG A 911 -3.55 -15.68 -26.61
CA ARG A 911 -4.22 -16.90 -27.11
C ARG A 911 -3.28 -18.02 -27.57
N LEU A 912 -1.99 -17.74 -27.72
CA LEU A 912 -0.98 -18.67 -28.24
C LEU A 912 -0.07 -19.25 -27.15
N LEU A 913 -0.14 -18.75 -25.91
CA LEU A 913 0.79 -19.11 -24.82
C LEU A 913 0.08 -19.55 -23.53
N ASP A 914 -1.12 -19.02 -23.22
CA ASP A 914 -1.98 -19.55 -22.16
C ASP A 914 -3.10 -20.35 -22.81
N GLY A 915 -3.09 -21.67 -22.59
CA GLY A 915 -4.18 -22.58 -22.92
C GLY A 915 -5.43 -22.38 -22.05
N GLU A 916 -5.80 -21.13 -21.73
CA GLU A 916 -7.08 -20.81 -21.09
C GLU A 916 -7.61 -19.45 -21.57
N ALA A 917 -8.87 -19.43 -21.96
CA ALA A 917 -9.60 -18.20 -22.20
C ALA A 917 -10.02 -17.56 -20.87
N GLN A 918 -9.13 -16.91 -20.13
CA GLN A 918 -9.57 -15.98 -19.09
C GLN A 918 -10.27 -14.76 -19.75
N PRO A 919 -11.55 -14.49 -19.42
CA PRO A 919 -12.20 -13.27 -19.87
C PRO A 919 -11.59 -12.08 -19.12
N VAL A 920 -10.91 -11.20 -19.87
CA VAL A 920 -10.51 -9.88 -19.39
C VAL A 920 -11.77 -9.17 -18.88
N SER A 921 -11.82 -8.96 -17.56
CA SER A 921 -12.61 -7.96 -16.82
C SER A 921 -13.43 -7.03 -17.72
N GLY A 922 -14.67 -7.43 -17.99
CA GLY A 922 -15.73 -6.49 -18.33
C GLY A 922 -16.04 -5.72 -17.06
N GLY A 923 -15.68 -4.43 -17.03
CA GLY A 923 -16.00 -3.57 -15.89
C GLY A 923 -17.49 -3.66 -15.55
N VAL A 924 -17.80 -3.80 -14.27
CA VAL A 924 -19.16 -3.68 -13.74
C VAL A 924 -19.70 -2.32 -14.17
N ILE A 925 -20.62 -2.30 -15.14
CA ILE A 925 -21.35 -1.09 -15.51
C ILE A 925 -22.25 -0.78 -14.32
N ARG A 926 -21.89 0.24 -13.54
CA ARG A 926 -22.71 0.75 -12.44
C ARG A 926 -24.12 1.07 -12.95
N ASP A 927 -25.10 0.66 -12.16
CA ASP A 927 -26.51 0.88 -12.40
C ASP A 927 -26.81 2.39 -12.36
N GLY A 928 -27.04 2.97 -13.53
CA GLY A 928 -27.44 4.35 -13.71
C GLY A 928 -28.41 4.44 -14.88
N PRO A 929 -29.48 5.24 -14.80
CA PRO A 929 -30.50 5.29 -15.83
C PRO A 929 -29.94 6.07 -17.02
N THR A 930 -29.51 5.36 -18.07
CA THR A 930 -29.14 5.99 -19.34
C THR A 930 -29.81 5.27 -20.49
N THR A 931 -30.75 5.97 -21.10
CA THR A 931 -31.46 5.63 -22.34
C THR A 931 -30.46 5.60 -23.50
N GLY A 932 -29.91 4.41 -23.81
CA GLY A 932 -28.97 4.20 -24.91
C GLY A 932 -28.73 2.72 -25.19
N LEU A 933 -27.93 2.40 -26.21
CA LEU A 933 -27.61 1.07 -26.79
C LEU A 933 -27.48 -0.11 -25.79
N GLY A 934 -27.13 0.15 -24.53
CA GLY A 934 -27.12 -0.84 -23.44
C GLY A 934 -28.49 -1.42 -23.08
N SER A 935 -29.60 -0.71 -23.33
CA SER A 935 -30.97 -1.23 -23.20
C SER A 935 -31.29 -2.26 -24.28
N PHE A 936 -30.81 -2.05 -25.51
CA PHE A 936 -30.96 -2.97 -26.63
C PHE A 936 -30.14 -4.25 -26.38
N LEU A 937 -28.87 -4.10 -25.97
CA LEU A 937 -27.98 -5.22 -25.62
C LEU A 937 -28.51 -6.03 -24.42
N ARG A 938 -29.07 -5.38 -23.39
CA ARG A 938 -29.75 -6.08 -22.27
C ARG A 938 -30.99 -6.84 -22.71
N ARG A 939 -31.75 -6.34 -23.70
CA ARG A 939 -32.97 -6.99 -24.20
C ARG A 939 -32.63 -8.23 -25.04
N THR A 940 -31.59 -8.18 -25.88
CA THR A 940 -31.06 -9.36 -26.59
C THR A 940 -30.43 -10.39 -25.64
N ALA A 941 -29.67 -9.95 -24.63
CA ALA A 941 -29.08 -10.86 -23.63
C ALA A 941 -30.15 -11.54 -22.76
N ARG A 942 -31.24 -10.84 -22.39
CA ARG A 942 -32.38 -11.45 -21.69
C ARG A 942 -33.11 -12.49 -22.52
N SER A 943 -33.30 -12.26 -23.83
CA SER A 943 -33.95 -13.25 -24.70
C SER A 943 -33.18 -14.57 -24.73
N ILE A 944 -31.85 -14.53 -24.75
CA ILE A 944 -31.00 -15.73 -24.68
C ILE A 944 -31.14 -16.43 -23.32
N LEU A 945 -31.28 -15.70 -22.22
CA LEU A 945 -31.38 -16.30 -20.88
C LEU A 945 -32.78 -16.86 -20.56
N ASP A 946 -33.84 -16.25 -21.08
CA ASP A 946 -35.23 -16.53 -20.66
C ASP A 946 -36.01 -17.45 -21.64
N MET A 947 -35.58 -17.56 -22.90
CA MET A 947 -36.30 -18.33 -23.95
C MET A 947 -35.69 -19.73 -24.14
N PRO A 948 -36.48 -20.73 -24.58
CA PRO A 948 -35.97 -22.06 -24.93
C PRO A 948 -35.08 -21.99 -26.17
N TRP A 949 -33.97 -22.74 -26.14
CA TRP A 949 -33.00 -22.86 -27.22
C TRP A 949 -33.31 -24.12 -28.01
N GLN A 950 -33.68 -23.94 -29.28
CA GLN A 950 -33.86 -25.05 -30.21
C GLN A 950 -32.52 -25.29 -30.91
N ILE A 951 -31.80 -26.33 -30.49
CA ILE A 951 -30.43 -26.61 -30.96
C ILE A 951 -30.47 -27.08 -32.41
N VAL A 952 -29.72 -26.41 -33.28
CA VAL A 952 -29.58 -26.75 -34.70
C VAL A 952 -28.30 -27.56 -34.93
N GLN A 953 -27.17 -27.15 -34.36
CA GLN A 953 -25.89 -27.83 -34.52
C GLN A 953 -24.95 -27.55 -33.34
N ILE A 954 -24.18 -28.56 -32.93
CA ILE A 954 -23.01 -28.42 -32.07
C ILE A 954 -21.77 -28.80 -32.89
N ALA A 955 -20.86 -27.87 -33.10
CA ALA A 955 -19.67 -28.05 -33.94
C ALA A 955 -18.38 -27.85 -33.14
N GLU A 956 -17.39 -28.70 -33.37
CA GLU A 956 -16.06 -28.57 -32.76
C GLU A 956 -15.36 -27.28 -33.23
N THR A 957 -14.57 -26.68 -32.34
CA THR A 957 -13.68 -25.58 -32.70
C THR A 957 -12.23 -26.04 -32.72
N SER A 958 -11.32 -25.15 -33.11
CA SER A 958 -9.88 -25.40 -33.03
C SER A 958 -9.35 -25.52 -31.59
N HIS A 959 -10.15 -25.13 -30.60
CA HIS A 959 -9.79 -25.24 -29.17
C HIS A 959 -10.46 -26.49 -28.57
N PRO A 960 -9.67 -27.43 -27.98
CA PRO A 960 -10.21 -28.59 -27.27
C PRO A 960 -11.20 -28.17 -26.17
N GLY A 961 -12.29 -28.92 -25.98
CA GLY A 961 -13.33 -28.60 -24.98
C GLY A 961 -14.30 -27.48 -25.38
N LEU A 962 -13.95 -26.62 -26.33
CA LEU A 962 -14.80 -25.50 -26.76
C LEU A 962 -15.54 -25.82 -28.07
N TYR A 963 -16.86 -25.74 -28.03
CA TYR A 963 -17.77 -26.02 -29.14
C TYR A 963 -18.55 -24.77 -29.57
N LYS A 964 -18.87 -24.65 -30.85
CA LYS A 964 -19.84 -23.69 -31.39
C LYS A 964 -21.24 -24.31 -31.34
N LEU A 965 -22.14 -23.67 -30.61
CA LEU A 965 -23.55 -24.05 -30.48
C LEU A 965 -24.40 -23.10 -31.32
N TRP A 966 -25.07 -23.64 -32.34
CA TRP A 966 -26.08 -22.95 -33.13
C TRP A 966 -27.46 -23.27 -32.59
N ALA A 967 -28.21 -22.28 -32.13
CA ALA A 967 -29.55 -22.46 -31.62
C ALA A 967 -30.50 -21.37 -32.12
N VAL A 968 -31.74 -21.76 -32.43
CA VAL A 968 -32.83 -20.83 -32.71
C VAL A 968 -33.47 -20.45 -31.38
N ILE A 969 -33.51 -19.15 -31.09
CA ILE A 969 -34.08 -18.58 -29.86
C ILE A 969 -35.10 -17.53 -30.30
N GLY A 970 -36.39 -17.80 -30.07
CA GLY A 970 -37.45 -17.01 -30.68
C GLY A 970 -37.42 -17.14 -32.21
N ASN A 971 -37.17 -16.03 -32.92
CA ASN A 971 -37.13 -15.99 -34.38
C ASN A 971 -35.71 -15.84 -34.95
N ASP A 972 -34.69 -15.77 -34.08
CA ASP A 972 -33.31 -15.47 -34.46
C ASP A 972 -32.40 -16.68 -34.24
N LEU A 973 -31.40 -16.83 -35.11
CA LEU A 973 -30.36 -17.84 -35.00
C LEU A 973 -29.14 -17.26 -34.28
N HIS A 974 -28.78 -17.87 -33.15
CA HIS A 974 -27.65 -17.47 -32.34
C HIS A 974 -26.49 -18.47 -32.47
N CYS A 975 -25.27 -17.95 -32.55
CA CYS A 975 -24.03 -18.72 -32.42
C CYS A 975 -23.41 -18.42 -31.07
N MET A 976 -23.41 -19.39 -30.18
CA MET A 976 -22.86 -19.30 -28.83
C MET A 976 -21.68 -20.26 -28.70
N LYS A 977 -20.83 -20.04 -27.71
CA LYS A 977 -19.73 -20.96 -27.38
C LYS A 977 -20.13 -21.80 -26.18
N LEU A 978 -19.99 -23.11 -26.32
CA LEU A 978 -20.30 -24.10 -25.31
C LEU A 978 -18.99 -24.74 -24.84
N ASN A 979 -18.67 -24.60 -23.56
CA ASN A 979 -17.53 -25.26 -22.94
C ASN A 979 -17.97 -26.60 -22.36
N ILE A 980 -17.32 -27.67 -22.78
CA ILE A 980 -17.64 -29.05 -22.40
C ILE A 980 -16.42 -29.65 -21.69
N PRO A 981 -16.49 -29.86 -20.37
CA PRO A 981 -15.40 -30.48 -19.63
C PRO A 981 -15.34 -32.00 -19.82
N ARG A 982 -14.15 -32.55 -19.60
CA ARG A 982 -13.91 -33.98 -19.45
C ARG A 982 -14.37 -34.43 -18.07
N VAL A 983 -15.48 -35.17 -18.05
CA VAL A 983 -16.00 -35.84 -16.85
C VAL A 983 -15.65 -37.33 -16.86
N PHE A 984 -15.14 -37.86 -15.77
CA PHE A 984 -14.88 -39.29 -15.57
C PHE A 984 -15.06 -39.67 -14.10
N TYR A 985 -15.23 -40.96 -13.82
CA TYR A 985 -15.53 -41.45 -12.47
C TYR A 985 -14.42 -42.36 -11.96
N VAL A 986 -14.00 -42.19 -10.72
CA VAL A 986 -12.94 -42.99 -10.07
C VAL A 986 -13.50 -43.63 -8.81
N ASN A 987 -13.49 -44.97 -8.76
CA ASN A 987 -13.89 -45.76 -7.60
C ASN A 987 -12.65 -46.05 -6.75
N GLN A 988 -12.60 -45.52 -5.53
CA GLN A 988 -11.46 -45.67 -4.60
C GLN A 988 -11.85 -46.51 -3.39
N LYS A 989 -10.90 -47.29 -2.86
CA LYS A 989 -11.10 -48.13 -1.66
C LYS A 989 -11.08 -47.33 -0.36
N VAL A 990 -10.42 -46.17 -0.36
CA VAL A 990 -10.23 -45.30 0.82
C VAL A 990 -10.92 -43.96 0.57
N PRO A 991 -11.59 -43.36 1.58
CA PRO A 991 -12.21 -42.05 1.42
C PRO A 991 -11.18 -40.91 1.40
N LYS A 992 -11.36 -39.92 0.51
CA LYS A 992 -10.62 -38.65 0.54
C LYS A 992 -11.09 -37.74 1.68
N GLN A 993 -10.17 -36.99 2.28
CA GLN A 993 -10.41 -36.16 3.48
C GLN A 993 -11.18 -34.85 3.21
N GLU A 994 -11.18 -34.32 1.99
CA GLU A 994 -11.91 -33.10 1.60
C GLU A 994 -12.51 -33.19 0.17
N GLU A 995 -13.64 -32.54 -0.07
CA GLU A 995 -14.21 -32.32 -1.41
C GLU A 995 -13.46 -31.16 -2.09
N GLY A 996 -12.68 -31.45 -3.13
CA GLY A 996 -11.95 -30.44 -3.90
C GLY A 996 -12.79 -29.84 -5.02
N ALA A 997 -12.38 -28.69 -5.57
CA ALA A 997 -13.09 -28.02 -6.67
C ALA A 997 -13.23 -28.88 -7.95
N THR A 998 -12.35 -29.86 -8.15
CA THR A 998 -12.27 -30.70 -9.36
C THR A 998 -12.96 -32.05 -9.22
N TYR A 999 -13.33 -32.50 -8.01
CA TYR A 999 -13.98 -33.79 -7.80
C TYR A 999 -15.05 -33.78 -6.70
N ARG A 1000 -16.16 -34.49 -6.94
CA ARG A 1000 -17.28 -34.62 -5.99
C ARG A 1000 -17.63 -36.08 -5.71
N LYS A 1001 -18.04 -36.41 -4.48
CA LYS A 1001 -18.52 -37.77 -4.16
C LYS A 1001 -19.90 -38.00 -4.76
N VAL A 1002 -20.10 -39.15 -5.43
CA VAL A 1002 -21.37 -39.48 -6.09
C VAL A 1002 -21.80 -40.92 -5.81
N ASN A 1003 -23.11 -41.15 -5.81
CA ASN A 1003 -23.70 -42.49 -5.70
C ASN A 1003 -24.31 -42.87 -7.07
N ARG A 1004 -23.61 -43.69 -7.84
CA ARG A 1004 -24.04 -44.20 -9.16
C ARG A 1004 -23.89 -45.72 -9.18
N MET A 1005 -24.70 -46.41 -9.98
CA MET A 1005 -24.50 -47.85 -10.22
C MET A 1005 -23.38 -48.03 -11.26
N LEU A 1006 -22.36 -48.83 -10.92
CA LEU A 1006 -21.25 -49.11 -11.83
C LEU A 1006 -21.61 -50.20 -12.86
N PRO A 1007 -21.01 -50.18 -14.07
CA PRO A 1007 -21.22 -51.21 -15.07
C PRO A 1007 -20.93 -52.61 -14.51
N ARG A 1008 -21.72 -53.61 -14.93
CA ARG A 1008 -21.61 -55.02 -14.49
C ARG A 1008 -21.86 -55.26 -12.99
N SER A 1009 -22.48 -54.31 -12.29
CA SER A 1009 -22.81 -54.40 -10.86
C SER A 1009 -21.58 -54.51 -9.95
N ASN A 1010 -20.46 -53.89 -10.33
CA ASN A 1010 -19.28 -53.80 -9.49
C ASN A 1010 -19.59 -53.10 -8.15
N MET A 1011 -18.88 -53.49 -7.08
CA MET A 1011 -19.06 -52.92 -5.76
C MET A 1011 -18.56 -51.46 -5.71
N VAL A 1012 -19.45 -50.55 -5.32
CA VAL A 1012 -19.13 -49.14 -5.13
C VAL A 1012 -18.53 -48.95 -3.74
N TYR A 1013 -17.27 -48.53 -3.68
CA TYR A 1013 -16.61 -48.15 -2.43
C TYR A 1013 -16.83 -46.65 -2.19
N TYR A 1014 -15.89 -45.81 -2.65
CA TYR A 1014 -16.00 -44.36 -2.65
C TYR A 1014 -15.84 -43.86 -4.09
N LEU A 1015 -16.97 -43.58 -4.74
CA LEU A 1015 -16.99 -43.13 -6.13
C LEU A 1015 -16.95 -41.60 -6.20
N TYR A 1016 -15.98 -41.09 -6.94
CA TYR A 1016 -15.78 -39.67 -7.16
C TYR A 1016 -15.94 -39.33 -8.64
N GLU A 1017 -16.70 -38.28 -8.93
CA GLU A 1017 -16.83 -37.67 -10.24
C GLU A 1017 -15.80 -36.55 -10.37
N TYR A 1018 -14.92 -36.64 -11.36
CA TYR A 1018 -13.96 -35.61 -11.72
C TYR A 1018 -14.51 -34.82 -12.90
N SER A 1019 -14.42 -33.49 -12.84
CA SER A 1019 -14.76 -32.59 -13.96
C SER A 1019 -13.57 -31.69 -14.24
N VAL A 1020 -12.96 -31.85 -15.41
CA VAL A 1020 -11.69 -31.23 -15.76
C VAL A 1020 -11.79 -30.57 -17.15
N PRO A 1021 -11.29 -29.34 -17.36
CA PRO A 1021 -11.18 -28.76 -18.70
C PRO A 1021 -10.41 -29.67 -19.67
N GLU A 1022 -10.87 -29.79 -20.91
CA GLU A 1022 -10.32 -30.77 -21.87
C GLU A 1022 -8.86 -30.46 -22.27
N ASP A 1023 -8.52 -29.19 -22.38
CA ASP A 1023 -7.15 -28.71 -22.61
C ASP A 1023 -6.20 -29.15 -21.48
N MET A 1024 -6.59 -28.89 -20.23
CA MET A 1024 -5.83 -29.31 -19.04
C MET A 1024 -5.68 -30.84 -18.99
N TYR A 1025 -6.75 -31.57 -19.32
CA TYR A 1025 -6.74 -33.03 -19.37
C TYR A 1025 -5.78 -33.57 -20.43
N GLN A 1026 -5.73 -32.96 -21.63
CA GLN A 1026 -4.83 -33.36 -22.70
C GLN A 1026 -3.36 -33.06 -22.39
N GLU A 1027 -3.07 -31.91 -21.79
CA GLU A 1027 -1.70 -31.52 -21.43
C GLU A 1027 -1.11 -32.40 -20.32
N HIS A 1028 -1.92 -32.73 -19.30
CA HIS A 1028 -1.48 -33.47 -18.11
C HIS A 1028 -1.91 -34.95 -18.13
N ILE A 1029 -2.28 -35.48 -19.30
CA ILE A 1029 -2.85 -36.84 -19.42
C ILE A 1029 -1.91 -37.93 -18.84
N ASN A 1030 -0.60 -37.74 -18.95
CA ASN A 1030 0.39 -38.69 -18.45
C ASN A 1030 0.48 -38.68 -16.92
N GLU A 1031 0.40 -37.50 -16.30
CA GLU A 1031 0.42 -37.34 -14.83
C GLU A 1031 -0.89 -37.87 -14.24
N ILE A 1032 -2.02 -37.51 -14.84
CA ILE A 1032 -3.34 -38.00 -14.45
C ILE A 1032 -3.39 -39.52 -14.56
N ASN A 1033 -2.87 -40.13 -15.63
CA ASN A 1033 -2.82 -41.58 -15.77
C ASN A 1033 -1.90 -42.27 -14.74
N ALA A 1034 -0.81 -41.62 -14.34
CA ALA A 1034 0.08 -42.13 -13.28
C ALA A 1034 -0.63 -42.14 -11.92
N ASP A 1035 -1.32 -41.05 -11.58
CA ASP A 1035 -2.12 -40.93 -10.35
C ASP A 1035 -3.31 -41.90 -10.37
N LEU A 1036 -3.96 -42.09 -11.52
CA LEU A 1036 -5.06 -43.02 -11.71
C LEU A 1036 -4.65 -44.51 -11.68
N SER A 1037 -3.34 -44.79 -11.70
CA SER A 1037 -2.79 -46.15 -11.60
C SER A 1037 -2.41 -46.54 -10.17
N ALA A 1038 -2.74 -45.70 -9.18
CA ALA A 1038 -2.43 -45.97 -7.78
C ALA A 1038 -3.20 -47.20 -7.25
N PRO A 1039 -2.60 -48.01 -6.34
CA PRO A 1039 -3.15 -49.29 -5.89
C PRO A 1039 -4.45 -49.20 -5.06
N ASP A 1040 -4.78 -48.01 -4.57
CA ASP A 1040 -6.00 -47.66 -3.86
C ASP A 1040 -7.20 -47.41 -4.79
N ILE A 1041 -6.95 -47.25 -6.08
CA ILE A 1041 -7.97 -47.08 -7.13
C ILE A 1041 -8.43 -48.47 -7.60
N GLU A 1042 -9.73 -48.74 -7.49
CA GLU A 1042 -10.35 -49.98 -7.96
C GLU A 1042 -10.68 -49.92 -9.45
N GLY A 1043 -11.16 -48.77 -9.93
CA GLY A 1043 -11.57 -48.63 -11.32
C GLY A 1043 -11.82 -47.18 -11.74
N VAL A 1044 -11.57 -46.92 -13.02
CA VAL A 1044 -11.83 -45.63 -13.68
C VAL A 1044 -12.82 -45.84 -14.82
N TYR A 1045 -13.85 -45.00 -14.89
CA TYR A 1045 -14.97 -45.14 -15.83
C TYR A 1045 -15.18 -43.84 -16.64
N GLU A 1046 -15.71 -43.98 -17.86
CA GLU A 1046 -16.09 -42.89 -18.77
C GLU A 1046 -14.97 -41.96 -19.31
N THR A 1047 -13.70 -42.31 -19.15
CA THR A 1047 -12.59 -41.52 -19.70
C THR A 1047 -12.64 -41.41 -21.24
N GLN A 1048 -13.12 -42.44 -21.92
CA GLN A 1048 -13.18 -42.53 -23.39
C GLN A 1048 -14.47 -41.97 -24.01
N VAL A 1049 -15.40 -41.40 -23.23
CA VAL A 1049 -16.66 -40.87 -23.76
C VAL A 1049 -16.39 -39.60 -24.59
N PRO A 1050 -16.81 -39.52 -25.87
CA PRO A 1050 -16.64 -38.29 -26.66
C PRO A 1050 -17.40 -37.11 -26.05
N LEU A 1051 -16.77 -35.93 -26.00
CA LEU A 1051 -17.37 -34.72 -25.41
C LEU A 1051 -18.68 -34.31 -26.12
N LEU A 1052 -18.71 -34.42 -27.45
CA LEU A 1052 -19.91 -34.15 -28.24
C LEU A 1052 -21.08 -35.08 -27.86
N PHE A 1053 -20.79 -36.38 -27.67
CA PHE A 1053 -21.80 -37.35 -27.25
C PHE A 1053 -22.39 -36.97 -25.88
N ARG A 1054 -21.54 -36.54 -24.94
CA ARG A 1054 -22.00 -36.09 -23.61
C ARG A 1054 -22.92 -34.88 -23.68
N ALA A 1055 -22.57 -33.87 -24.47
CA ALA A 1055 -23.44 -32.71 -24.67
C ALA A 1055 -24.78 -33.09 -25.33
N LEU A 1056 -24.78 -34.01 -26.29
CA LEU A 1056 -26.01 -34.48 -26.93
C LEU A 1056 -26.94 -35.20 -25.95
N VAL A 1057 -26.39 -36.10 -25.12
CA VAL A 1057 -27.16 -36.82 -24.11
C VAL A 1057 -27.73 -35.89 -23.04
N GLN A 1058 -26.96 -34.86 -22.64
CA GLN A 1058 -27.36 -33.95 -21.56
C GLN A 1058 -28.33 -32.84 -22.01
N LEU A 1059 -28.15 -32.29 -23.22
CA LEU A 1059 -28.92 -31.13 -23.70
C LEU A 1059 -30.13 -31.53 -24.54
N GLY A 1060 -30.08 -32.69 -25.23
CA GLY A 1060 -31.10 -33.07 -26.20
C GLY A 1060 -31.21 -32.07 -27.36
N CYS A 1061 -32.43 -31.83 -27.83
CA CYS A 1061 -32.74 -30.91 -28.95
C CYS A 1061 -33.28 -29.54 -28.50
N VAL A 1062 -33.82 -29.45 -27.28
CA VAL A 1062 -34.32 -28.21 -26.68
C VAL A 1062 -33.74 -28.07 -25.28
N CYS A 1063 -33.05 -26.96 -25.03
CA CYS A 1063 -32.50 -26.64 -23.71
C CYS A 1063 -32.85 -25.22 -23.26
N MET A 1064 -32.60 -24.89 -22.01
CA MET A 1064 -32.80 -23.55 -21.46
C MET A 1064 -31.76 -23.30 -20.38
N VAL A 1065 -31.34 -22.03 -20.22
CA VAL A 1065 -30.40 -21.66 -19.16
C VAL A 1065 -31.02 -21.88 -17.78
N ASN A 1066 -30.26 -22.46 -16.86
CA ASN A 1066 -30.71 -22.72 -15.50
C ASN A 1066 -31.07 -21.40 -14.78
N LYS A 1067 -32.28 -21.33 -14.20
CA LYS A 1067 -32.79 -20.14 -13.49
C LYS A 1067 -31.88 -19.63 -12.37
N ARG A 1068 -31.05 -20.50 -11.76
CA ARG A 1068 -30.06 -20.11 -10.75
C ARG A 1068 -28.93 -19.28 -11.37
N VAL A 1069 -28.42 -19.73 -12.51
CA VAL A 1069 -27.31 -19.11 -13.25
C VAL A 1069 -27.76 -17.83 -13.99
N VAL A 1070 -29.03 -17.73 -14.36
CA VAL A 1070 -29.62 -16.51 -14.97
C VAL A 1070 -29.45 -15.26 -14.09
N ARG A 1071 -29.48 -15.38 -12.75
CA ARG A 1071 -29.25 -14.24 -11.85
C ARG A 1071 -27.80 -13.79 -11.82
N ASP A 1072 -26.86 -14.73 -11.92
CA ASP A 1072 -25.41 -14.46 -11.86
C ASP A 1072 -24.88 -13.92 -13.21
N LEU A 1073 -25.49 -14.33 -14.32
CA LEU A 1073 -25.18 -13.86 -15.67
C LEU A 1073 -25.90 -12.56 -16.08
N ALA A 1074 -26.85 -12.07 -15.28
CA ALA A 1074 -27.61 -10.84 -15.54
C ALA A 1074 -26.71 -9.59 -15.49
N GLY A 1075 -26.02 -9.31 -16.60
CA GLY A 1075 -25.13 -8.15 -16.75
C GLY A 1075 -23.83 -8.40 -17.52
N ARG A 1076 -23.52 -9.64 -17.90
CA ARG A 1076 -22.34 -10.00 -18.72
C ARG A 1076 -22.74 -10.17 -20.20
N GLU A 1077 -21.80 -9.95 -21.13
CA GLU A 1077 -21.97 -10.35 -22.53
C GLU A 1077 -21.99 -11.89 -22.60
N ALA A 1078 -23.17 -12.47 -22.83
CA ALA A 1078 -23.45 -13.90 -22.69
C ALA A 1078 -23.25 -14.66 -24.00
N ASP A 1079 -22.00 -14.75 -24.47
CA ASP A 1079 -21.64 -15.55 -25.65
C ASP A 1079 -20.97 -16.89 -25.29
N ASN A 1080 -20.63 -17.13 -24.02
CA ASN A 1080 -19.97 -18.34 -23.52
C ASN A 1080 -20.81 -19.01 -22.41
N PHE A 1081 -21.04 -20.31 -22.53
CA PHE A 1081 -21.80 -21.11 -21.57
C PHE A 1081 -21.07 -22.42 -21.27
N ASP A 1082 -21.02 -22.84 -20.01
CA ASP A 1082 -20.59 -24.18 -19.63
C ASP A 1082 -21.76 -25.17 -19.76
N LEU A 1083 -21.45 -26.44 -20.01
CA LEU A 1083 -22.48 -27.47 -20.23
C LEU A 1083 -23.47 -27.60 -19.05
N GLU A 1084 -23.03 -27.35 -17.83
CA GLU A 1084 -23.86 -27.39 -16.61
C GLU A 1084 -24.84 -26.21 -16.47
N HIS A 1085 -24.60 -25.10 -17.20
CA HIS A 1085 -25.50 -23.95 -17.18
C HIS A 1085 -26.80 -24.20 -17.95
N LEU A 1086 -26.85 -25.25 -18.78
CA LEU A 1086 -27.97 -25.55 -19.66
C LEU A 1086 -28.70 -26.81 -19.19
N GLU A 1087 -30.03 -26.72 -19.12
CA GLU A 1087 -30.91 -27.84 -18.76
C GLU A 1087 -31.76 -28.25 -19.97
N MET A 1088 -31.83 -29.55 -20.25
CA MET A 1088 -32.76 -30.11 -21.25
C MET A 1088 -34.22 -29.82 -20.86
N ARG A 1089 -35.04 -29.46 -21.85
CA ARG A 1089 -36.49 -29.31 -21.73
C ARG A 1089 -37.20 -30.38 -22.56
N SER A 1090 -38.35 -30.82 -22.08
CA SER A 1090 -39.16 -31.83 -22.77
C SER A 1090 -39.87 -31.25 -23.99
N LEU A 1091 -39.98 -32.03 -25.06
CA LEU A 1091 -40.78 -31.70 -26.25
C LEU A 1091 -42.27 -31.57 -25.97
N ALA A 1092 -42.75 -32.10 -24.83
CA ALA A 1092 -44.12 -31.85 -24.37
C ALA A 1092 -44.35 -30.41 -23.92
N GLN A 1093 -43.28 -29.67 -23.58
CA GLN A 1093 -43.34 -28.28 -23.11
C GLN A 1093 -43.06 -27.27 -24.24
N PHE A 1094 -42.22 -27.63 -25.21
CA PHE A 1094 -41.81 -26.76 -26.32
C PHE A 1094 -41.72 -27.53 -27.63
N SER A 1095 -42.30 -26.98 -28.71
CA SER A 1095 -42.13 -27.51 -30.07
C SER A 1095 -40.70 -27.29 -30.57
N TYR A 1096 -40.20 -28.24 -31.36
CA TYR A 1096 -38.85 -28.18 -31.96
C TYR A 1096 -38.98 -27.87 -33.45
N LEU A 1097 -38.38 -26.74 -33.87
CA LEU A 1097 -38.23 -26.28 -35.25
C LEU A 1097 -39.51 -26.43 -36.10
N GLU A 1098 -40.55 -25.66 -35.77
CA GLU A 1098 -41.81 -25.67 -36.54
C GLU A 1098 -41.58 -25.36 -38.03
N PRO A 1099 -42.40 -25.91 -38.95
CA PRO A 1099 -42.26 -25.68 -40.38
C PRO A 1099 -42.18 -24.19 -40.74
N GLY A 1100 -41.07 -23.77 -41.38
CA GLY A 1100 -40.82 -22.38 -41.75
C GLY A 1100 -39.90 -21.60 -40.79
N SER A 1101 -39.49 -22.19 -39.66
CA SER A 1101 -38.60 -21.54 -38.67
C SER A 1101 -37.17 -21.31 -39.17
N VAL A 1102 -36.67 -22.14 -40.09
CA VAL A 1102 -35.31 -22.06 -40.64
C VAL A 1102 -35.33 -22.19 -42.16
N ARG A 1103 -34.66 -21.27 -42.85
CA ARG A 1103 -34.43 -21.31 -44.30
C ARG A 1103 -33.28 -22.26 -44.60
N HIS A 1104 -33.28 -22.89 -45.76
CA HIS A 1104 -32.19 -23.78 -46.15
C HIS A 1104 -31.54 -23.35 -47.46
N ILE A 1105 -30.23 -23.58 -47.54
CA ILE A 1105 -29.42 -23.51 -48.75
C ILE A 1105 -28.90 -24.92 -49.00
N TYR A 1106 -28.93 -25.38 -50.24
CA TYR A 1106 -28.44 -26.71 -50.59
C TYR A 1106 -27.18 -26.59 -51.45
N LEU A 1107 -26.09 -27.17 -50.97
CA LEU A 1107 -24.80 -27.23 -51.66
C LEU A 1107 -24.53 -28.67 -52.08
N TYR A 1108 -24.62 -28.91 -53.39
CA TYR A 1108 -24.22 -30.15 -54.03
C TYR A 1108 -22.76 -30.06 -54.47
N HIS A 1109 -21.97 -31.08 -54.14
CA HIS A 1109 -20.62 -31.27 -54.63
C HIS A 1109 -20.40 -32.74 -54.98
N HIS A 1110 -19.88 -32.99 -56.17
CA HIS A 1110 -19.43 -34.32 -56.56
C HIS A 1110 -18.18 -34.22 -57.42
N ASN A 1111 -17.18 -35.06 -57.12
CA ASN A 1111 -15.89 -35.08 -57.81
C ASN A 1111 -15.55 -36.48 -58.30
N GLN A 1112 -15.10 -36.58 -59.56
CA GLN A 1112 -14.46 -37.75 -60.14
C GLN A 1112 -13.13 -37.35 -60.82
N SER A 1113 -12.00 -37.81 -60.27
CA SER A 1113 -10.64 -37.49 -60.76
C SER A 1113 -10.34 -35.99 -60.85
N HIS A 1114 -10.23 -35.42 -62.06
CA HIS A 1114 -9.99 -33.99 -62.31
C HIS A 1114 -11.26 -33.21 -62.64
N LYS A 1115 -12.44 -33.85 -62.57
CA LYS A 1115 -13.74 -33.28 -62.92
C LYS A 1115 -14.60 -33.15 -61.68
N ALA A 1116 -15.18 -31.99 -61.45
CA ALA A 1116 -16.10 -31.79 -60.33
C ALA A 1116 -17.31 -30.95 -60.73
N LEU A 1117 -18.42 -31.17 -60.06
CA LEU A 1117 -19.66 -30.40 -60.22
C LEU A 1117 -20.04 -29.81 -58.86
N PHE A 1118 -20.22 -28.49 -58.82
CA PHE A 1118 -20.73 -27.77 -57.65
C PHE A 1118 -22.07 -27.13 -58.01
N GLY A 1119 -23.09 -27.32 -57.19
CA GLY A 1119 -24.39 -26.68 -57.35
C GLY A 1119 -24.81 -26.02 -56.04
N LEU A 1120 -24.93 -24.70 -56.02
CA LEU A 1120 -25.45 -23.95 -54.88
C LEU A 1120 -26.87 -23.50 -55.19
N PHE A 1121 -27.84 -24.03 -54.46
CA PHE A 1121 -29.26 -23.75 -54.62
C PHE A 1121 -29.75 -22.92 -53.43
N ILE A 1122 -30.35 -21.77 -53.73
CA ILE A 1122 -30.94 -20.86 -52.74
C ILE A 1122 -32.44 -20.74 -53.08
N PRO A 1123 -33.29 -21.65 -52.55
CA PRO A 1123 -34.72 -21.67 -52.84
C PRO A 1123 -35.43 -20.34 -52.53
N SER A 1124 -35.03 -19.66 -51.46
CA SER A 1124 -35.59 -18.36 -51.04
C SER A 1124 -35.35 -17.22 -52.05
N GLN A 1125 -34.35 -17.35 -52.92
CA GLN A 1125 -34.05 -16.40 -53.99
C GLN A 1125 -34.46 -16.91 -55.37
N ARG A 1126 -34.99 -18.15 -55.47
CA ARG A 1126 -35.22 -18.85 -56.74
C ARG A 1126 -33.98 -18.85 -57.63
N LYS A 1127 -32.78 -18.95 -57.03
CA LYS A 1127 -31.50 -18.83 -57.71
C LYS A 1127 -30.65 -20.08 -57.48
N ALA A 1128 -30.07 -20.61 -58.56
CA ALA A 1128 -29.16 -21.74 -58.52
C ALA A 1128 -27.88 -21.39 -59.28
N SER A 1129 -26.73 -21.49 -58.62
CA SER A 1129 -25.40 -21.23 -59.21
C SER A 1129 -24.65 -22.54 -59.36
N ILE A 1130 -24.29 -22.90 -60.58
CA ILE A 1130 -23.66 -24.18 -60.91
C ILE A 1130 -22.28 -23.92 -61.49
N PHE A 1131 -21.29 -24.60 -60.94
CA PHE A 1131 -19.91 -24.55 -61.37
C PHE A 1131 -19.46 -25.93 -61.85
N VAL A 1132 -18.95 -25.98 -63.08
CA VAL A 1132 -18.36 -27.18 -63.67
C VAL A 1132 -16.85 -27.01 -63.64
N LEU A 1133 -16.14 -27.92 -62.96
CA LEU A 1133 -14.69 -28.02 -62.97
C LEU A 1133 -14.27 -29.08 -63.99
N ASP A 1134 -13.53 -28.67 -65.02
CA ASP A 1134 -12.92 -29.58 -66.00
C ASP A 1134 -11.55 -29.01 -66.44
N THR A 1135 -10.71 -29.86 -67.03
CA THR A 1135 -9.39 -29.51 -67.58
C THR A 1135 -9.46 -28.46 -68.70
N VAL A 1136 -10.59 -28.38 -69.40
CA VAL A 1136 -10.91 -27.39 -70.43
C VAL A 1136 -12.23 -26.71 -70.07
N ARG A 1137 -12.33 -25.39 -70.26
CA ARG A 1137 -13.56 -24.60 -70.01
C ARG A 1137 -14.65 -24.89 -71.06
N SER A 1138 -15.13 -26.13 -71.12
CA SER A 1138 -16.21 -26.56 -71.99
C SER A 1138 -17.52 -26.64 -71.21
N ASN A 1139 -18.58 -26.04 -71.74
CA ASN A 1139 -19.92 -26.06 -71.15
C ASN A 1139 -20.86 -26.88 -72.05
N GLN A 1140 -21.06 -28.14 -71.70
CA GLN A 1140 -21.97 -29.08 -72.36
C GLN A 1140 -23.25 -29.28 -71.52
N MET A 1141 -23.60 -28.30 -70.68
CA MET A 1141 -24.72 -28.42 -69.76
C MET A 1141 -26.07 -28.44 -70.51
N PRO A 1142 -26.97 -29.38 -70.18
CA PRO A 1142 -28.32 -29.42 -70.74
C PRO A 1142 -29.14 -28.22 -70.27
N ASN A 1143 -30.31 -27.98 -70.89
CA ASN A 1143 -31.25 -26.96 -70.41
C ASN A 1143 -31.78 -27.36 -69.01
N LEU A 1144 -31.19 -26.76 -67.98
CA LEU A 1144 -31.47 -27.06 -66.58
C LEU A 1144 -32.88 -26.66 -66.15
N SER A 1145 -33.46 -25.61 -66.74
CA SER A 1145 -34.83 -25.18 -66.47
C SER A 1145 -35.84 -26.25 -66.91
N ASN A 1146 -35.62 -26.86 -68.08
CA ASN A 1146 -36.46 -27.95 -68.56
C ASN A 1146 -36.29 -29.23 -67.74
N LEU A 1147 -35.05 -29.56 -67.37
CA LEU A 1147 -34.78 -30.72 -66.49
C LEU A 1147 -35.40 -30.55 -65.11
N TYR A 1148 -35.28 -29.36 -64.52
CA TYR A 1148 -35.87 -29.05 -63.23
C TYR A 1148 -37.40 -29.09 -63.27
N ALA A 1149 -38.01 -28.54 -64.33
CA ALA A 1149 -39.46 -28.62 -64.53
C ALA A 1149 -39.93 -30.08 -64.67
N ALA A 1150 -39.24 -30.89 -65.47
CA ALA A 1150 -39.57 -32.30 -65.66
C ALA A 1150 -39.48 -33.11 -64.35
N GLU A 1151 -38.42 -32.93 -63.58
CA GLU A 1151 -38.27 -33.58 -62.27
C GLU A 1151 -39.30 -33.07 -61.26
N ARG A 1152 -39.61 -31.76 -61.24
CA ARG A 1152 -40.66 -31.19 -60.37
C ARG A 1152 -42.04 -31.76 -60.70
N THR A 1153 -42.39 -31.92 -61.98
CA THR A 1153 -43.64 -32.57 -62.40
C THR A 1153 -43.67 -34.05 -61.99
N ALA A 1154 -42.54 -34.76 -62.07
CA ALA A 1154 -42.45 -36.14 -61.59
C ALA A 1154 -42.55 -36.27 -60.05
N LEU A 1155 -42.18 -35.22 -59.29
CA LEU A 1155 -42.36 -35.15 -57.83
C LEU A 1155 -43.79 -34.73 -57.43
N LEU A 1156 -44.47 -33.91 -58.23
CA LEU A 1156 -45.89 -33.54 -58.06
C LEU A 1156 -46.80 -34.78 -58.00
N GLU A 1157 -46.48 -35.82 -58.77
CA GLU A 1157 -47.22 -37.09 -58.76
C GLU A 1157 -47.00 -37.91 -57.47
N LYS A 1158 -46.00 -37.58 -56.65
CA LYS A 1158 -45.56 -38.39 -55.50
C LYS A 1158 -45.69 -37.69 -54.15
N THR A 1159 -46.00 -36.39 -54.10
CA THR A 1159 -45.93 -35.58 -52.86
C THR A 1159 -46.89 -34.37 -52.92
N THR A 1160 -47.28 -33.82 -51.77
CA THR A 1160 -48.16 -32.64 -51.64
C THR A 1160 -47.46 -31.33 -52.03
N GLU A 1161 -48.25 -30.32 -52.43
CA GLU A 1161 -47.76 -29.06 -53.00
C GLU A 1161 -46.85 -28.24 -52.05
N GLU A 1162 -47.08 -28.36 -50.73
CA GLU A 1162 -46.31 -27.70 -49.68
C GLU A 1162 -44.86 -28.21 -49.53
N LEU A 1163 -44.58 -29.41 -50.03
CA LEU A 1163 -43.26 -30.05 -49.95
C LEU A 1163 -42.50 -29.97 -51.28
N LEU A 1164 -43.04 -29.28 -52.28
CA LEU A 1164 -42.39 -29.14 -53.59
C LEU A 1164 -41.35 -28.02 -53.59
N PRO A 1165 -40.23 -28.21 -54.31
CA PRO A 1165 -39.28 -27.12 -54.51
C PRO A 1165 -39.91 -25.99 -55.36
N PRO A 1166 -39.41 -24.74 -55.28
CA PRO A 1166 -39.97 -23.57 -55.96
C PRO A 1166 -40.31 -23.80 -57.44
N GLU A 1167 -41.39 -23.20 -57.94
CA GLU A 1167 -41.87 -23.41 -59.32
C GLU A 1167 -40.83 -23.19 -60.41
N LYS A 1168 -39.94 -22.20 -60.23
CA LYS A 1168 -38.88 -21.85 -61.18
C LYS A 1168 -37.59 -21.49 -60.44
N HIS A 1169 -36.46 -21.90 -61.00
CA HIS A 1169 -35.13 -21.45 -60.61
C HIS A 1169 -34.43 -20.75 -61.78
N ASN A 1170 -33.75 -19.65 -61.48
CA ASN A 1170 -32.81 -19.01 -62.39
C ASN A 1170 -31.44 -19.67 -62.22
N PHE A 1171 -31.00 -20.38 -63.26
CA PHE A 1171 -29.72 -21.10 -63.27
C PHE A 1171 -28.61 -20.25 -63.87
N GLU A 1172 -27.55 -20.01 -63.10
CA GLU A 1172 -26.29 -19.44 -63.58
C GLU A 1172 -25.25 -20.57 -63.67
N VAL A 1173 -24.74 -20.85 -64.88
CA VAL A 1173 -23.75 -21.91 -65.11
C VAL A 1173 -22.39 -21.29 -65.45
N ARG A 1174 -21.32 -21.73 -64.78
CA ARG A 1174 -19.94 -21.28 -65.02
C ARG A 1174 -19.00 -22.49 -65.15
N ALA A 1175 -18.26 -22.57 -66.24
CA ALA A 1175 -17.21 -23.57 -66.42
C ALA A 1175 -15.85 -22.99 -66.02
N GLU A 1176 -15.18 -23.63 -65.07
CA GLU A 1176 -13.91 -23.19 -64.51
C GLU A 1176 -12.86 -24.31 -64.60
N ASN A 1177 -11.58 -23.93 -64.63
CA ASN A 1177 -10.44 -24.85 -64.67
C ASN A 1177 -9.62 -24.86 -63.38
N ASP A 1178 -9.92 -23.96 -62.43
CA ASP A 1178 -9.28 -23.87 -61.11
C ASP A 1178 -10.34 -23.92 -60.01
N ILE A 1179 -10.18 -24.87 -59.08
CA ILE A 1179 -11.05 -25.04 -57.93
C ILE A 1179 -11.06 -23.82 -57.00
N LYS A 1180 -9.94 -23.07 -56.90
CA LYS A 1180 -9.87 -21.86 -56.06
C LYS A 1180 -10.73 -20.71 -56.60
N ALA A 1181 -11.01 -20.68 -57.91
CA ALA A 1181 -11.93 -19.71 -58.50
C ALA A 1181 -13.38 -20.02 -58.08
N ILE A 1182 -13.75 -21.30 -58.08
CA ILE A 1182 -15.07 -21.79 -57.63
C ILE A 1182 -15.28 -21.45 -56.14
N TYR A 1183 -14.30 -21.74 -55.27
CA TYR A 1183 -14.39 -21.38 -53.84
C TYR A 1183 -14.60 -19.89 -53.61
N ARG A 1184 -13.84 -19.03 -54.29
CA ARG A 1184 -13.98 -17.57 -54.16
C ARG A 1184 -15.36 -17.10 -54.63
N ALA A 1185 -15.91 -17.70 -55.68
CA ALA A 1185 -17.23 -17.37 -56.19
C ALA A 1185 -18.36 -17.81 -55.23
N LEU A 1186 -18.32 -19.07 -54.77
CA LEU A 1186 -19.28 -19.59 -53.79
C LEU A 1186 -19.22 -18.80 -52.48
N GLN A 1187 -18.01 -18.48 -52.01
CA GLN A 1187 -17.81 -17.70 -50.79
C GLN A 1187 -18.42 -16.30 -50.89
N ARG A 1188 -18.22 -15.62 -52.03
CA ARG A 1188 -18.84 -14.30 -52.27
C ARG A 1188 -20.37 -14.38 -52.28
N ILE A 1189 -20.95 -15.41 -52.89
CA ILE A 1189 -22.41 -15.59 -52.93
C ILE A 1189 -22.98 -15.79 -51.52
N LEU A 1190 -22.33 -16.64 -50.71
CA LEU A 1190 -22.76 -16.91 -49.33
C LEU A 1190 -22.58 -15.69 -48.41
N LEU A 1191 -21.48 -14.93 -48.55
CA LEU A 1191 -21.26 -13.68 -47.81
C LEU A 1191 -22.33 -12.63 -48.14
N ASN A 1192 -22.63 -12.43 -49.43
CA ASN A 1192 -23.68 -11.51 -49.85
C ASN A 1192 -25.04 -11.93 -49.29
N TYR A 1193 -25.36 -13.23 -49.30
CA TYR A 1193 -26.59 -13.75 -48.70
C TYR A 1193 -26.67 -13.46 -47.20
N LYS A 1194 -25.55 -13.60 -46.47
CA LYS A 1194 -25.48 -13.33 -45.03
C LYS A 1194 -25.70 -11.85 -44.71
N GLU A 1195 -25.09 -10.95 -45.48
CA GLU A 1195 -25.21 -9.50 -45.29
C GLU A 1195 -26.65 -9.00 -45.46
N GLU A 1196 -27.46 -9.67 -46.30
CA GLU A 1196 -28.89 -9.38 -46.48
C GLU A 1196 -29.77 -9.76 -45.27
N ARG A 1197 -29.21 -10.38 -44.22
CA ARG A 1197 -29.88 -10.73 -42.94
C ARG A 1197 -31.27 -11.37 -43.11
N ARG A 1198 -31.35 -12.37 -43.98
CA ARG A 1198 -32.58 -13.06 -44.36
C ARG A 1198 -33.12 -14.05 -43.29
N GLY A 1199 -32.85 -13.83 -42.00
CA GLY A 1199 -33.31 -14.71 -40.91
C GLY A 1199 -32.53 -16.03 -40.77
N PRO A 1200 -32.94 -16.92 -39.84
CA PRO A 1200 -32.29 -18.20 -39.56
C PRO A 1200 -32.09 -19.03 -40.83
N THR A 1201 -30.85 -19.39 -41.16
CA THR A 1201 -30.53 -20.15 -42.37
C THR A 1201 -29.54 -21.26 -42.06
N LEU A 1202 -29.78 -22.47 -42.58
CA LEU A 1202 -28.85 -23.60 -42.55
C LEU A 1202 -28.35 -23.95 -43.97
N ILE A 1203 -27.18 -24.57 -44.05
CA ILE A 1203 -26.62 -25.08 -45.31
C ILE A 1203 -26.59 -26.60 -45.23
N ALA A 1204 -27.31 -27.26 -46.13
CA ALA A 1204 -27.22 -28.70 -46.32
C ALA A 1204 -26.16 -29.01 -47.38
N VAL A 1205 -25.15 -29.80 -47.02
CA VAL A 1205 -24.02 -30.10 -47.90
C VAL A 1205 -24.06 -31.58 -48.27
N GLN A 1206 -24.27 -31.85 -49.55
CA GLN A 1206 -24.06 -33.19 -50.11
C GLN A 1206 -22.71 -33.20 -50.83
N SER A 1207 -21.75 -33.94 -50.30
CA SER A 1207 -20.38 -33.97 -50.81
C SER A 1207 -19.75 -35.34 -50.57
N ASN A 1208 -18.92 -35.80 -51.53
CA ASN A 1208 -18.04 -36.97 -51.33
C ASN A 1208 -16.74 -36.63 -50.56
N TRP A 1209 -16.53 -35.37 -50.22
CA TRP A 1209 -15.44 -34.93 -49.34
C TRP A 1209 -15.94 -34.67 -47.93
N GLU A 1210 -15.06 -34.92 -46.95
CA GLU A 1210 -15.25 -34.50 -45.57
C GLU A 1210 -15.51 -32.99 -45.46
N LEU A 1211 -16.42 -32.63 -44.55
CA LEU A 1211 -16.81 -31.24 -44.34
C LEU A 1211 -15.62 -30.35 -43.93
N ARG A 1212 -14.67 -30.87 -43.13
CA ARG A 1212 -13.46 -30.14 -42.72
C ARG A 1212 -12.63 -29.68 -43.93
N ARG A 1213 -12.53 -30.52 -44.96
CA ARG A 1213 -11.83 -30.18 -46.22
C ARG A 1213 -12.54 -29.06 -46.99
N LEU A 1214 -13.87 -29.12 -47.06
CA LEU A 1214 -14.66 -28.06 -47.72
C LEU A 1214 -14.60 -26.73 -46.95
N ALA A 1215 -14.69 -26.77 -45.62
CA ALA A 1215 -14.59 -25.58 -44.76
C ALA A 1215 -13.21 -24.92 -44.87
N THR A 1216 -12.13 -25.70 -45.01
CA THR A 1216 -10.78 -25.16 -45.25
C THR A 1216 -10.69 -24.40 -46.57
N GLY A 1217 -11.37 -24.88 -47.62
CA GLY A 1217 -11.42 -24.22 -48.93
C GLY A 1217 -12.41 -23.05 -49.00
N MET A 1218 -13.49 -23.10 -48.22
CA MET A 1218 -14.57 -22.10 -48.15
C MET A 1218 -14.89 -21.76 -46.68
N PRO A 1219 -14.09 -20.91 -46.02
CA PRO A 1219 -14.24 -20.62 -44.59
C PRO A 1219 -15.59 -20.02 -44.19
N VAL A 1220 -16.32 -19.42 -45.14
CA VAL A 1220 -17.68 -18.89 -44.91
C VAL A 1220 -18.67 -19.98 -44.47
N LEU A 1221 -18.41 -21.25 -44.77
CA LEU A 1221 -19.26 -22.36 -44.32
C LEU A 1221 -19.32 -22.44 -42.78
N GLU A 1222 -18.27 -22.03 -42.07
CA GLU A 1222 -18.27 -22.00 -40.60
C GLU A 1222 -19.13 -20.88 -39.99
N GLU A 1223 -19.63 -19.96 -40.82
CA GLU A 1223 -20.51 -18.87 -40.41
C GLU A 1223 -22.00 -19.23 -40.46
N PHE A 1224 -22.32 -20.45 -40.89
CA PHE A 1224 -23.67 -21.00 -40.93
C PHE A 1224 -23.70 -22.36 -40.21
N PRO A 1225 -24.85 -22.80 -39.69
CA PRO A 1225 -25.03 -24.20 -39.32
C PRO A 1225 -25.03 -25.06 -40.59
N VAL A 1226 -24.14 -26.06 -40.63
CA VAL A 1226 -23.93 -26.93 -41.79
C VAL A 1226 -24.31 -28.37 -41.47
N VAL A 1227 -25.26 -28.92 -42.23
CA VAL A 1227 -25.74 -30.30 -42.06
C VAL A 1227 -25.22 -31.16 -43.22
N PRO A 1228 -24.39 -32.18 -42.97
CA PRO A 1228 -23.97 -33.11 -44.01
C PRO A 1228 -25.15 -33.99 -44.44
N VAL A 1229 -25.29 -34.20 -45.74
CA VAL A 1229 -26.31 -35.09 -46.32
C VAL A 1229 -25.58 -36.32 -46.86
N HIS A 1230 -25.64 -37.42 -46.11
CA HIS A 1230 -25.01 -38.67 -46.50
C HIS A 1230 -25.89 -39.44 -47.50
N VAL A 1231 -25.50 -39.36 -48.78
CA VAL A 1231 -26.04 -40.22 -49.85
C VAL A 1231 -24.87 -41.05 -50.39
N VAL A 1232 -24.90 -42.35 -50.15
CA VAL A 1232 -23.89 -43.28 -50.67
C VAL A 1232 -24.18 -43.51 -52.14
N ASP A 1233 -23.39 -42.88 -52.99
CA ASP A 1233 -23.53 -42.93 -54.44
C ASP A 1233 -22.17 -43.33 -55.05
N GLU A 1234 -21.94 -44.62 -55.30
CA GLU A 1234 -20.81 -45.08 -56.11
C GLU A 1234 -21.16 -44.87 -57.59
N ILE A 1235 -20.52 -43.89 -58.24
CA ILE A 1235 -20.81 -43.55 -59.64
C ILE A 1235 -19.51 -43.34 -60.39
N SER A 1236 -19.44 -43.89 -61.60
CA SER A 1236 -18.46 -43.53 -62.61
C SER A 1236 -19.19 -42.89 -63.82
N TYR A 1237 -18.86 -41.65 -64.17
CA TYR A 1237 -19.35 -41.03 -65.40
C TYR A 1237 -18.52 -41.49 -66.60
N ASN A 1238 -19.18 -41.69 -67.74
CA ASN A 1238 -18.50 -41.95 -69.01
C ASN A 1238 -17.94 -40.63 -69.59
N VAL A 1239 -16.75 -40.66 -70.20
CA VAL A 1239 -15.91 -39.46 -70.44
C VAL A 1239 -16.55 -38.40 -71.34
N LEU A 1240 -17.38 -38.82 -72.31
CA LEU A 1240 -17.87 -37.97 -73.41
C LEU A 1240 -19.19 -37.22 -73.12
N ASP A 1241 -19.91 -37.53 -72.04
CA ASP A 1241 -21.25 -36.97 -71.77
C ASP A 1241 -21.56 -36.75 -70.28
N TRP A 1242 -20.49 -36.61 -69.49
CA TRP A 1242 -20.56 -36.61 -68.03
C TRP A 1242 -21.32 -35.40 -67.44
N GLN A 1243 -21.22 -34.23 -68.07
CA GLN A 1243 -21.89 -33.00 -67.59
C GLN A 1243 -23.42 -33.14 -67.63
N ARG A 1244 -23.97 -33.78 -68.67
CA ARG A 1244 -25.42 -34.03 -68.82
C ARG A 1244 -25.94 -35.00 -67.76
N HIS A 1245 -25.20 -36.07 -67.48
CA HIS A 1245 -25.54 -37.05 -66.46
C HIS A 1245 -25.42 -36.47 -65.04
N GLY A 1246 -24.33 -35.72 -64.77
CA GLY A 1246 -24.13 -35.00 -63.51
C GLY A 1246 -25.20 -33.95 -63.25
N ALA A 1247 -25.58 -33.17 -64.26
CA ALA A 1247 -26.64 -32.16 -64.16
C ALA A 1247 -28.01 -32.77 -63.84
N ARG A 1248 -28.40 -33.85 -64.53
CA ARG A 1248 -29.67 -34.55 -64.26
C ARG A 1248 -29.70 -35.11 -62.84
N ARG A 1249 -28.59 -35.67 -62.36
CA ARG A 1249 -28.50 -36.21 -61.00
C ARG A 1249 -28.56 -35.11 -59.94
N MET A 1250 -27.77 -34.05 -60.10
CA MET A 1250 -27.78 -32.90 -59.19
C MET A 1250 -29.19 -32.31 -59.06
N ILE A 1251 -29.92 -32.14 -60.17
CA ILE A 1251 -31.32 -31.66 -60.13
C ILE A 1251 -32.21 -32.66 -59.40
N ARG A 1252 -32.13 -33.95 -59.73
CA ARG A 1252 -32.92 -35.00 -59.08
C ARG A 1252 -32.68 -35.06 -57.58
N THR A 1253 -31.42 -35.08 -57.13
CA THR A 1253 -31.06 -35.13 -55.71
C THR A 1253 -31.48 -33.88 -54.96
N THR A 1254 -31.32 -32.70 -55.57
CA THR A 1254 -31.76 -31.43 -54.98
C THR A 1254 -33.28 -31.43 -54.80
N SER A 1255 -34.04 -31.82 -55.83
CA SER A 1255 -35.51 -31.85 -55.76
C SER A 1255 -36.04 -32.86 -54.76
N THR A 1256 -35.42 -34.04 -54.66
CA THR A 1256 -35.77 -35.04 -53.63
C THR A 1256 -35.40 -34.59 -52.22
N TRP A 1257 -34.25 -33.93 -52.06
CA TRP A 1257 -33.81 -33.43 -50.76
C TRP A 1257 -34.72 -32.30 -50.28
N THR A 1258 -35.12 -31.37 -51.16
CA THR A 1258 -36.03 -30.26 -50.80
C THR A 1258 -37.37 -30.80 -50.28
N ALA A 1259 -37.88 -31.89 -50.87
CA ALA A 1259 -39.10 -32.57 -50.42
C ALA A 1259 -38.93 -33.33 -49.09
N ALA A 1260 -37.75 -33.88 -48.82
CA ALA A 1260 -37.46 -34.61 -47.58
C ALA A 1260 -37.04 -33.69 -46.41
N CYS A 1261 -36.46 -32.52 -46.72
CA CYS A 1261 -35.90 -31.55 -45.77
C CYS A 1261 -36.92 -31.14 -44.69
N HIS A 1262 -38.17 -30.89 -45.08
CA HIS A 1262 -39.24 -30.51 -44.15
C HIS A 1262 -39.61 -31.60 -43.13
N LYS A 1263 -39.45 -32.89 -43.49
CA LYS A 1263 -39.69 -34.02 -42.57
C LYS A 1263 -38.45 -34.36 -41.74
N LEU A 1264 -37.26 -34.19 -42.29
CA LEU A 1264 -35.99 -34.50 -41.61
C LEU A 1264 -35.62 -33.47 -40.54
N LEU A 1265 -35.94 -32.19 -40.76
CA LEU A 1265 -35.63 -31.11 -39.81
C LEU A 1265 -36.58 -31.05 -38.61
N THR A 1266 -37.77 -31.65 -38.71
CA THR A 1266 -38.78 -31.67 -37.63
C THR A 1266 -38.66 -32.89 -36.70
N TRP A 1267 -37.83 -33.87 -37.05
CA TRP A 1267 -37.56 -35.03 -36.20
C TRP A 1267 -36.49 -34.70 -35.14
N PRO A 1268 -36.81 -34.85 -33.83
CA PRO A 1268 -35.85 -34.56 -32.77
C PRO A 1268 -34.66 -35.52 -32.83
N GLY A 1269 -33.44 -34.99 -32.91
CA GLY A 1269 -32.20 -35.77 -32.74
C GLY A 1269 -31.44 -36.16 -34.01
N ILE A 1270 -31.86 -35.71 -35.20
CA ILE A 1270 -31.22 -36.11 -36.47
C ILE A 1270 -30.06 -35.19 -36.90
N THR A 1271 -30.07 -33.90 -36.55
CA THR A 1271 -29.08 -32.91 -37.07
C THR A 1271 -27.64 -33.08 -36.56
N THR A 1272 -27.40 -33.96 -35.59
CA THR A 1272 -26.04 -34.22 -35.05
C THR A 1272 -25.60 -35.68 -35.14
N TYR A 1273 -26.49 -36.59 -35.59
CA TYR A 1273 -26.18 -38.01 -35.83
C TYR A 1273 -26.07 -38.37 -37.33
N LEU A 1274 -26.48 -37.47 -38.22
CA LEU A 1274 -26.08 -37.45 -39.63
C LEU A 1274 -24.85 -36.56 -39.77
#